data_AF-A0A812IDF1-F1
#
_entry.id   AF-A0A812IDF1-F1
#
_cell.length_a   1.000
_cell.length_b   1.000
_cell.length_c   1.000
_cell.angle_alpha   90.00
_cell.angle_beta   90.00
_cell.angle_gamma   90.00
#
_symmetry.space_group_name_H-M   'P 1'
#
loop_
_entity.id
_entity.type
_entity.pdbx_description
1 polymer ?
#
loop_
_entity_poly.entity_id
_entity_poly.type
_entity_poly.pdbx_seq_one_letter_code
_entity_poly.pdbx_strand_id
1 'polypeptide(L)'
;MRLHWLLCHGLVVWVQLAQRAACDIALGALAGWTAYEPEELIALIAAFLDYQKNWDVSLAARLGPPIVPIPGGVHANATRIALRIGTTHLEQEVGVATALDMMLGLDDEPPVVGLIGSTISSVTMAIVALNRGLSLQATVAGVRQVPQVSSTATSLALSNKDSYPFFLRTVAPDNIQALAMWSWILHFDVVLATCVYTTESYGLGLFSTLTEFAAKAKQQGRVQGVSLRYMPKNFIKEEARDVARAVQRMGSRFVFLLISNVREFLLILKEEKMLGAGWQVVGSDSSGSAADIRSLLPVGFMLFQSTSKGAKMQDFQYLWSRLEPGDMIGPAADAKYKLQKMRVQLDSQAVVDALSANPETLSGWAALMFDALYVFLLAINALLHKGVVESEMRGPLLLQEMLSLSFTGISGEVSFDENGDRMSAFDLLNVQVDRLSRFPTLIHAATFSASTRSFRIPKDLVWMNGQAQSRFPEELSACDVGFYKEEDSRQCKLCPKGMMCLGNNASFTPCPRGTYANETGLSNCTKCPEGHFAADVGSFECSALFSMLAQKNGPMLCFLGHCCLAFAEVLVFQGLRMHFVWQESDYGRERAYDVRKVWAARFSELAFGSVQKQSWAAVRSDEKGLNLLTAAAVAGQLLLAIQMLGTMRQLSIEWQDPVRQLLDLSRFITLDFDIIRLSCLYGADSAVLYFVSQLLACPASCAILLLTWLLMNAVGRAKPWDAVLNLCGSLLFAFFLSITLTTLVPFQCTSNPNGSSSMVTDPGIICYESEEHQAMVILAVLGMLGQPVAFLAWASYATLMYPSRIASGRGLRLVNRYRFFFHRFKPQNFYYGLTLLYRGALVALLPVLTMEVPELQVPAMGVVLLAGLVLQARTYPWRTVQANHMDLLLTALLLVILLGAAPLLSADLKKNSLVLGWLLCIPVLGLLLAGVLAILRALWKHLRSSCLFGVFLCHHKGGAGSLCRLMKILIAKHSSTRVFLDCDQLENLDLLFDIVKASTRSLVVVLTSELLKRVYCAGEITTAWKNKITTVPVLCDGFQPLTEEAQRLMPSWWTPQQRQILADFGIDIEDVHTAYTWLCDLNPVRMPRFGPVSSREDAVVEMLGRCRLLSMASKASQAATAAAAAAATALPLAPLGFREQGTGSKARLTGCARILIISSITEPESFSACEVFQIMLQDSLQVECVVVQGKRQMAKLKPCAYYLVVLLFRGIFGDATFSKLLLAAYTSPGQSLEVLTLIADPQFEFPSIESLSVAADGLDADPDDQLLQE
;
A
#
# COMPACT_ATOMS: atom_id res chain seq x y z
N MET A 1 -29.08 14.75 -16.38
CA MET A 1 -27.86 13.93 -16.16
C MET A 1 -28.05 12.80 -15.13
N ARG A 2 -29.29 12.31 -14.96
CA ARG A 2 -29.68 11.20 -14.05
C ARG A 2 -30.13 9.94 -14.82
N LEU A 3 -29.75 9.77 -16.09
CA LEU A 3 -30.21 8.64 -16.91
C LEU A 3 -29.11 7.68 -17.41
N HIS A 4 -27.83 8.04 -17.29
CA HIS A 4 -26.73 7.19 -17.79
C HIS A 4 -26.04 6.37 -16.70
N TRP A 5 -26.24 6.71 -15.41
CA TRP A 5 -25.66 5.97 -14.28
C TRP A 5 -26.60 4.88 -13.73
N LEU A 6 -27.87 4.86 -14.17
CA LEU A 6 -28.89 3.88 -13.79
C LEU A 6 -28.98 2.67 -14.74
N LEU A 7 -28.19 2.65 -15.84
CA LEU A 7 -28.28 1.60 -16.87
C LEU A 7 -27.24 0.47 -16.73
N CYS A 8 -26.32 0.51 -15.75
CA CYS A 8 -25.24 -0.50 -15.66
C CYS A 8 -25.30 -1.45 -14.45
N HIS A 9 -26.05 -1.17 -13.38
CA HIS A 9 -26.17 -2.08 -12.24
C HIS A 9 -27.61 -2.13 -11.75
N GLY A 10 -28.34 -3.16 -12.18
CA GLY A 10 -29.77 -3.32 -11.92
C GLY A 10 -30.08 -3.66 -10.47
N LEU A 11 -30.94 -2.85 -9.87
CA LEU A 11 -31.78 -3.23 -8.73
C LEU A 11 -33.10 -2.46 -8.88
N VAL A 12 -34.17 -3.20 -9.18
CA VAL A 12 -35.54 -2.71 -9.32
C VAL A 12 -36.34 -3.16 -8.11
N VAL A 13 -37.03 -2.21 -7.50
CA VAL A 13 -38.10 -2.36 -6.50
C VAL A 13 -39.36 -2.91 -7.18
N TRP A 14 -40.06 -3.86 -6.54
CA TRP A 14 -41.51 -4.06 -6.73
C TRP A 14 -42.21 -4.23 -5.38
N VAL A 15 -43.39 -3.62 -5.29
CA VAL A 15 -44.27 -3.49 -4.11
C VAL A 15 -45.15 -4.73 -3.93
N GLN A 16 -45.14 -5.26 -2.70
CA GLN A 16 -46.17 -5.92 -1.86
C GLN A 16 -47.17 -6.93 -2.46
N LEU A 17 -47.29 -8.10 -1.79
CA LEU A 17 -48.56 -8.69 -1.31
C LEU A 17 -48.35 -9.99 -0.49
N ALA A 18 -49.01 -10.03 0.68
CA ALA A 18 -49.43 -11.18 1.49
C ALA A 18 -48.51 -11.74 2.61
N GLN A 19 -49.08 -11.68 3.82
CA GLN A 19 -48.68 -12.24 5.12
C GLN A 19 -48.29 -13.73 5.12
N ARG A 20 -47.39 -14.13 6.04
CA ARG A 20 -47.69 -15.13 7.11
C ARG A 20 -46.55 -15.30 8.13
N ALA A 21 -46.96 -15.22 9.41
CA ALA A 21 -46.37 -15.74 10.65
C ALA A 21 -44.91 -15.36 10.99
N ALA A 22 -44.77 -14.44 11.94
CA ALA A 22 -43.53 -14.14 12.64
C ALA A 22 -42.94 -15.41 13.25
N CYS A 23 -41.76 -15.82 12.77
CA CYS A 23 -40.85 -16.65 13.54
C CYS A 23 -40.00 -15.70 14.39
N ASP A 24 -40.04 -15.86 15.71
CA ASP A 24 -39.35 -14.96 16.64
C ASP A 24 -37.82 -15.11 16.61
N ILE A 25 -37.30 -16.17 15.97
CA ILE A 25 -35.87 -16.43 15.77
C ILE A 25 -35.58 -16.84 14.31
N ALA A 26 -34.71 -16.09 13.65
CA ALA A 26 -34.21 -16.42 12.31
C ALA A 26 -32.69 -16.58 12.29
N LEU A 27 -32.19 -17.56 11.52
CA LEU A 27 -30.77 -17.77 11.23
C LEU A 27 -30.50 -17.50 9.75
N GLY A 28 -29.40 -16.81 9.45
CA GLY A 28 -28.96 -16.57 8.07
C GLY A 28 -27.82 -17.50 7.69
N ALA A 29 -27.79 -17.97 6.45
CA ALA A 29 -26.71 -18.80 5.94
C ALA A 29 -26.19 -18.28 4.59
N LEU A 30 -24.87 -18.17 4.47
CA LEU A 30 -24.15 -17.55 3.36
C LEU A 30 -23.09 -18.50 2.81
N ALA A 31 -23.13 -18.81 1.52
CA ALA A 31 -22.04 -19.54 0.86
C ALA A 31 -21.93 -19.18 -0.62
N GLY A 32 -20.92 -19.72 -1.31
CA GLY A 32 -20.77 -19.56 -2.76
C GLY A 32 -21.58 -20.61 -3.52
N TRP A 33 -22.91 -20.51 -3.50
CA TRP A 33 -23.78 -21.44 -4.23
C TRP A 33 -23.57 -21.23 -5.74
N THR A 34 -22.70 -22.03 -6.35
CA THR A 34 -22.46 -22.00 -7.81
C THR A 34 -23.12 -23.20 -8.46
N ALA A 35 -23.38 -23.11 -9.77
CA ALA A 35 -23.89 -24.23 -10.56
C ALA A 35 -22.96 -25.47 -10.56
N TYR A 36 -21.72 -25.34 -10.06
CA TYR A 36 -20.71 -26.39 -10.12
C TYR A 36 -20.54 -27.17 -8.79
N GLU A 37 -20.99 -26.64 -7.65
CA GLU A 37 -20.82 -27.28 -6.32
C GLU A 37 -21.99 -26.94 -5.36
N PRO A 38 -23.19 -27.55 -5.52
CA PRO A 38 -24.36 -27.30 -4.66
C PRO A 38 -24.32 -28.07 -3.32
N GLU A 39 -23.27 -28.85 -3.05
CA GLU A 39 -23.22 -29.78 -1.92
C GLU A 39 -23.36 -29.10 -0.54
N GLU A 40 -22.75 -27.93 -0.36
CA GLU A 40 -22.84 -27.16 0.88
C GLU A 40 -24.30 -26.72 1.17
N LEU A 41 -25.09 -26.44 0.12
CA LEU A 41 -26.48 -25.98 0.25
C LEU A 41 -27.36 -27.13 0.71
N ILE A 42 -27.19 -28.26 0.01
CA ILE A 42 -27.90 -29.49 0.32
C ILE A 42 -27.56 -29.94 1.74
N ALA A 43 -26.29 -29.83 2.16
CA ALA A 43 -25.87 -30.17 3.52
C ALA A 43 -26.50 -29.27 4.59
N LEU A 44 -26.60 -27.96 4.32
CA LEU A 44 -27.27 -27.02 5.20
C LEU A 44 -28.77 -27.34 5.34
N ILE A 45 -29.47 -27.58 4.22
CA ILE A 45 -30.88 -27.96 4.23
C ILE A 45 -31.08 -29.32 4.91
N ALA A 46 -30.20 -30.28 4.64
CA ALA A 46 -30.20 -31.59 5.28
C ALA A 46 -29.98 -31.50 6.79
N ALA A 47 -29.12 -30.59 7.27
CA ALA A 47 -28.95 -30.32 8.70
C ALA A 47 -30.22 -29.78 9.35
N PHE A 48 -30.92 -28.88 8.64
CA PHE A 48 -32.18 -28.33 9.13
C PHE A 48 -33.31 -29.37 9.12
N LEU A 49 -33.35 -30.25 8.12
CA LEU A 49 -34.25 -31.41 8.10
C LEU A 49 -33.89 -32.39 9.22
N ASP A 50 -32.60 -32.68 9.45
CA ASP A 50 -32.16 -33.55 10.54
C ASP A 50 -32.62 -33.04 11.90
N TYR A 51 -32.53 -31.73 12.10
CA TYR A 51 -33.02 -31.06 13.30
C TYR A 51 -34.53 -31.31 13.50
N GLN A 52 -35.33 -31.13 12.45
CA GLN A 52 -36.79 -31.35 12.48
C GLN A 52 -37.19 -32.78 12.82
N LYS A 53 -36.39 -33.79 12.44
CA LYS A 53 -36.66 -35.21 12.78
C LYS A 53 -36.71 -35.47 14.29
N ASN A 54 -36.17 -34.57 15.12
CA ASN A 54 -36.24 -34.70 16.58
C ASN A 54 -37.67 -34.54 17.14
N TRP A 55 -38.62 -33.99 16.39
CA TRP A 55 -40.03 -33.87 16.80
C TRP A 55 -41.04 -34.21 15.70
N ASP A 56 -40.66 -34.19 14.43
CA ASP A 56 -41.50 -34.59 13.30
C ASP A 56 -41.33 -36.08 12.98
N VAL A 57 -42.27 -36.89 13.48
CA VAL A 57 -42.29 -38.35 13.31
C VAL A 57 -42.44 -38.73 11.82
N SER A 58 -43.12 -37.92 11.01
CA SER A 58 -43.31 -38.21 9.58
C SER A 58 -41.99 -38.03 8.81
N LEU A 59 -41.22 -37.00 9.16
CA LEU A 59 -39.92 -36.74 8.59
C LEU A 59 -38.91 -37.82 9.02
N ALA A 60 -38.93 -38.22 10.30
CA ALA A 60 -38.09 -39.30 10.80
C ALA A 60 -38.43 -40.66 10.14
N ALA A 61 -39.71 -40.93 9.85
CA ALA A 61 -40.11 -42.14 9.14
C ALA A 61 -39.60 -42.18 7.70
N ARG A 62 -39.56 -41.03 7.00
CA ARG A 62 -39.05 -40.93 5.62
C ARG A 62 -37.53 -40.93 5.55
N LEU A 63 -36.88 -40.06 6.34
CA LEU A 63 -35.46 -39.74 6.23
C LEU A 63 -34.57 -40.48 7.25
N GLY A 64 -35.15 -41.30 8.13
CA GLY A 64 -34.45 -42.02 9.19
C GLY A 64 -34.38 -41.24 10.53
N PRO A 65 -33.83 -41.85 11.59
CA PRO A 65 -33.73 -41.21 12.90
C PRO A 65 -32.83 -39.95 12.87
N PRO A 66 -32.95 -39.04 13.85
CA PRO A 66 -32.05 -37.87 13.99
C PRO A 66 -30.58 -38.28 14.12
N ILE A 67 -29.70 -37.64 13.36
CA ILE A 67 -28.25 -37.89 13.38
C ILE A 67 -27.63 -37.25 14.62
N VAL A 68 -27.97 -35.99 14.90
CA VAL A 68 -27.54 -35.29 16.12
C VAL A 68 -28.71 -35.27 17.12
N PRO A 69 -28.65 -36.09 18.18
CA PRO A 69 -29.69 -36.11 19.21
C PRO A 69 -29.59 -34.85 20.08
N ILE A 70 -30.74 -34.31 20.48
CA ILE A 70 -30.83 -33.12 21.33
C ILE A 70 -31.10 -33.56 22.78
N PRO A 71 -30.12 -33.38 23.70
CA PRO A 71 -30.29 -33.75 25.09
C PRO A 71 -31.47 -33.00 25.74
N GLY A 72 -32.34 -33.71 26.45
CA GLY A 72 -33.52 -33.11 27.09
C GLY A 72 -34.69 -32.79 26.15
N GLY A 73 -34.57 -33.14 24.86
CA GLY A 73 -35.61 -32.88 23.85
C GLY A 73 -35.60 -31.43 23.34
N VAL A 74 -36.32 -31.21 22.24
CA VAL A 74 -36.43 -29.89 21.60
C VAL A 74 -37.45 -29.05 22.34
N HIS A 75 -37.03 -27.85 22.76
CA HIS A 75 -37.94 -26.88 23.38
C HIS A 75 -39.04 -26.47 22.39
N ALA A 76 -40.27 -26.26 22.86
CA ALA A 76 -41.42 -25.97 21.99
C ALA A 76 -41.17 -24.79 21.05
N ASN A 77 -40.53 -23.73 21.55
CA ASN A 77 -40.18 -22.55 20.76
C ASN A 77 -39.02 -22.79 19.77
N ALA A 78 -38.12 -23.73 20.06
CA ALA A 78 -37.01 -24.06 19.16
C ALA A 78 -37.51 -24.75 17.87
N THR A 79 -38.75 -25.28 17.86
CA THR A 79 -39.40 -25.81 16.66
C THR A 79 -39.78 -24.74 15.62
N ARG A 80 -39.74 -23.45 16.00
CA ARG A 80 -40.15 -22.29 15.18
C ARG A 80 -38.98 -21.47 14.62
N ILE A 81 -37.77 -22.02 14.60
CA ILE A 81 -36.60 -21.33 14.03
C ILE A 81 -36.75 -21.25 12.51
N ALA A 82 -36.58 -20.06 11.93
CA ALA A 82 -36.54 -19.87 10.48
C ALA A 82 -35.09 -19.88 9.95
N LEU A 83 -34.89 -20.46 8.76
CA LEU A 83 -33.59 -20.45 8.07
C LEU A 83 -33.69 -19.64 6.77
N ARG A 84 -32.86 -18.59 6.66
CA ARG A 84 -32.73 -17.74 5.47
C ARG A 84 -31.44 -18.07 4.74
N ILE A 85 -31.52 -18.40 3.46
CA ILE A 85 -30.36 -18.81 2.66
C ILE A 85 -30.04 -17.73 1.62
N GLY A 86 -28.76 -17.37 1.51
CA GLY A 86 -28.27 -16.33 0.61
C GLY A 86 -26.89 -16.66 0.06
N THR A 87 -26.55 -16.07 -1.06
CA THR A 87 -25.30 -16.32 -1.79
C THR A 87 -24.28 -15.21 -1.56
N THR A 88 -23.01 -15.58 -1.60
CA THR A 88 -21.88 -14.63 -1.66
C THR A 88 -21.29 -14.50 -3.06
N HIS A 89 -21.63 -15.40 -3.99
CA HIS A 89 -20.90 -15.54 -5.27
C HIS A 89 -19.38 -15.65 -5.16
N LEU A 90 -18.86 -16.01 -3.98
CA LEU A 90 -17.42 -15.96 -3.70
C LEU A 90 -16.83 -14.53 -3.86
N GLU A 91 -17.68 -13.51 -3.83
CA GLU A 91 -17.34 -12.09 -3.99
C GLU A 91 -17.65 -11.31 -2.70
N GLN A 92 -16.75 -10.38 -2.34
CA GLN A 92 -16.87 -9.62 -1.10
C GLN A 92 -18.09 -8.71 -1.08
N GLU A 93 -18.33 -7.97 -2.17
CA GLU A 93 -19.43 -7.00 -2.27
C GLU A 93 -20.80 -7.67 -2.14
N VAL A 94 -20.97 -8.79 -2.83
CA VAL A 94 -22.18 -9.61 -2.77
C VAL A 94 -22.37 -10.21 -1.39
N GLY A 95 -21.31 -10.81 -0.82
CA GLY A 95 -21.39 -11.40 0.53
C GLY A 95 -21.75 -10.38 1.61
N VAL A 96 -21.17 -9.18 1.54
CA VAL A 96 -21.51 -8.07 2.46
C VAL A 96 -22.95 -7.61 2.27
N ALA A 97 -23.41 -7.42 1.03
CA ALA A 97 -24.78 -6.99 0.76
C ALA A 97 -25.82 -8.01 1.24
N THR A 98 -25.61 -9.30 0.98
CA THR A 98 -26.51 -10.37 1.41
C THR A 98 -26.51 -10.53 2.93
N ALA A 99 -25.34 -10.42 3.58
CA ALA A 99 -25.27 -10.46 5.04
C ALA A 99 -26.01 -9.28 5.67
N LEU A 100 -25.86 -8.07 5.11
CA LEU A 100 -26.52 -6.87 5.60
C LEU A 100 -28.04 -6.98 5.50
N ASP A 101 -28.56 -7.50 4.38
CA ASP A 101 -29.99 -7.78 4.17
C ASP A 101 -30.59 -8.71 5.24
N MET A 102 -29.86 -9.79 5.56
CA MET A 102 -30.28 -10.75 6.58
C MET A 102 -30.22 -10.18 7.99
N MET A 103 -29.14 -9.49 8.33
CA MET A 103 -28.95 -8.86 9.64
C MET A 103 -29.96 -7.72 9.88
N LEU A 104 -30.39 -7.05 8.81
CA LEU A 104 -31.37 -5.96 8.88
C LEU A 104 -32.81 -6.42 8.96
N GLY A 105 -33.14 -7.59 8.40
CA GLY A 105 -34.54 -7.96 8.23
C GLY A 105 -35.26 -7.09 7.19
N LEU A 106 -34.61 -6.82 6.05
CA LEU A 106 -35.29 -6.11 4.95
C LEU A 106 -36.47 -6.95 4.39
N ASP A 107 -37.43 -6.28 3.76
CA ASP A 107 -38.66 -6.86 3.20
C ASP A 107 -39.60 -7.53 4.21
N ASP A 108 -39.84 -6.89 5.37
CA ASP A 108 -40.73 -7.36 6.45
C ASP A 108 -40.32 -8.72 7.08
N GLU A 109 -39.05 -9.12 6.95
CA GLU A 109 -38.52 -10.35 7.52
C GLU A 109 -37.84 -10.10 8.89
N PRO A 110 -37.89 -11.04 9.84
CA PRO A 110 -37.17 -10.88 11.10
C PRO A 110 -35.64 -10.80 10.89
N PRO A 111 -34.95 -9.89 11.61
CA PRO A 111 -33.49 -9.85 11.67
C PRO A 111 -32.90 -11.18 12.15
N VAL A 112 -31.85 -11.65 11.49
CA VAL A 112 -31.22 -12.91 11.91
C VAL A 112 -30.42 -12.73 13.20
N VAL A 113 -30.49 -13.72 14.10
CA VAL A 113 -29.74 -13.74 15.36
C VAL A 113 -28.33 -14.29 15.21
N GLY A 114 -28.05 -14.97 14.10
CA GLY A 114 -26.77 -15.62 13.82
C GLY A 114 -26.57 -15.85 12.32
N LEU A 115 -25.30 -15.92 11.91
CA LEU A 115 -24.89 -16.19 10.53
C LEU A 115 -24.05 -17.47 10.42
N ILE A 116 -24.39 -18.33 9.47
CA ILE A 116 -23.61 -19.49 9.05
C ILE A 116 -22.84 -19.14 7.78
N GLY A 117 -21.57 -19.53 7.68
CA GLY A 117 -20.69 -19.22 6.55
C GLY A 117 -19.89 -17.91 6.75
N SER A 118 -19.23 -17.32 5.75
CA SER A 118 -19.11 -17.78 4.37
C SER A 118 -17.90 -18.69 4.12
N THR A 119 -17.77 -19.18 2.89
CA THR A 119 -16.75 -20.14 2.49
C THR A 119 -15.34 -19.53 2.39
N ILE A 120 -15.21 -18.29 1.91
CA ILE A 120 -13.90 -17.68 1.66
C ILE A 120 -13.48 -16.78 2.82
N SER A 121 -12.26 -16.97 3.33
CA SER A 121 -11.69 -16.17 4.42
C SER A 121 -11.75 -14.66 4.19
N SER A 122 -11.47 -14.18 2.97
CA SER A 122 -11.54 -12.74 2.63
C SER A 122 -12.96 -12.18 2.60
N VAL A 123 -13.95 -12.97 2.20
CA VAL A 123 -15.38 -12.60 2.21
C VAL A 123 -15.89 -12.61 3.66
N THR A 124 -15.56 -13.66 4.41
CA THR A 124 -15.88 -13.78 5.83
C THR A 124 -15.28 -12.63 6.65
N MET A 125 -14.02 -12.26 6.44
CA MET A 125 -13.43 -11.08 7.11
C MET A 125 -14.20 -9.79 6.82
N ALA A 126 -14.68 -9.60 5.59
CA ALA A 126 -15.47 -8.42 5.22
C ALA A 126 -16.85 -8.41 5.89
N ILE A 127 -17.52 -9.57 5.95
CA ILE A 127 -18.82 -9.71 6.63
C ILE A 127 -18.67 -9.51 8.15
N VAL A 128 -17.70 -10.18 8.78
CA VAL A 128 -17.48 -10.04 10.23
C VAL A 128 -17.01 -8.62 10.58
N ALA A 129 -16.32 -7.92 9.66
CA ALA A 129 -15.95 -6.52 9.87
C ALA A 129 -17.17 -5.60 10.02
N LEU A 130 -18.36 -5.97 9.51
CA LEU A 130 -19.61 -5.24 9.77
C LEU A 130 -19.97 -5.23 11.26
N ASN A 131 -19.55 -6.26 12.02
CA ASN A 131 -19.75 -6.34 13.46
C ASN A 131 -18.79 -5.44 14.26
N ARG A 132 -17.75 -4.88 13.65
CA ARG A 132 -16.86 -3.89 14.28
C ARG A 132 -17.50 -2.52 14.13
N GLY A 133 -18.04 -1.98 15.21
CA GLY A 133 -18.52 -0.60 15.27
C GLY A 133 -17.42 0.47 15.12
N LEU A 134 -16.50 0.37 14.15
CA LEU A 134 -15.56 1.41 13.78
C LEU A 134 -15.97 2.08 12.46
N SER A 135 -16.44 3.33 12.58
CA SER A 135 -16.56 4.34 11.52
C SER A 135 -17.69 4.21 10.47
N LEU A 136 -18.73 3.42 10.72
CA LEU A 136 -20.04 3.56 10.09
C LEU A 136 -21.10 3.65 11.19
N GLN A 137 -21.08 4.74 11.96
CA GLN A 137 -22.33 5.21 12.53
C GLN A 137 -23.07 5.78 11.30
N ALA A 138 -24.26 5.43 10.82
CA ALA A 138 -25.27 4.43 11.11
C ALA A 138 -26.31 4.52 9.99
N THR A 139 -26.29 3.52 9.12
CA THR A 139 -27.47 3.11 8.34
C THR A 139 -28.17 1.93 9.01
N VAL A 140 -27.51 1.28 9.98
CA VAL A 140 -28.04 0.04 10.55
C VAL A 140 -27.77 -0.09 12.05
N ALA A 141 -28.70 0.37 12.87
CA ALA A 141 -28.69 0.09 14.31
C ALA A 141 -28.93 -1.40 14.63
N GLY A 142 -29.45 -2.20 13.68
CA GLY A 142 -29.77 -3.62 13.85
C GLY A 142 -28.63 -4.63 13.63
N VAL A 143 -27.47 -4.21 13.08
CA VAL A 143 -26.35 -5.12 12.66
C VAL A 143 -25.35 -5.35 13.79
N ARG A 144 -25.59 -4.83 14.99
CA ARG A 144 -24.61 -4.95 16.06
C ARG A 144 -24.72 -6.31 16.75
N GLN A 145 -23.59 -7.02 16.73
CA GLN A 145 -23.35 -8.23 17.53
C GLN A 145 -24.12 -9.46 17.02
N VAL A 146 -23.93 -9.84 15.75
CA VAL A 146 -24.45 -11.11 15.23
C VAL A 146 -23.31 -12.15 15.22
N PRO A 147 -23.35 -13.20 16.06
CA PRO A 147 -22.39 -14.30 16.00
C PRO A 147 -22.36 -14.94 14.61
N GLN A 148 -21.17 -15.23 14.11
CA GLN A 148 -20.97 -15.84 12.80
C GLN A 148 -20.11 -17.10 12.94
N VAL A 149 -20.60 -18.23 12.44
CA VAL A 149 -19.87 -19.51 12.41
C VAL A 149 -19.54 -19.84 10.96
N SER A 150 -18.27 -19.70 10.56
CA SER A 150 -17.83 -20.14 9.24
C SER A 150 -17.48 -21.63 9.24
N SER A 151 -17.89 -22.33 8.18
CA SER A 151 -17.60 -23.74 7.98
C SER A 151 -16.25 -24.02 7.31
N THR A 152 -15.65 -23.04 6.62
CA THR A 152 -14.45 -23.27 5.79
C THR A 152 -13.44 -22.11 5.75
N ALA A 153 -13.67 -21.00 6.48
CA ALA A 153 -12.69 -19.91 6.58
C ALA A 153 -11.54 -20.23 7.56
N THR A 154 -10.39 -20.67 7.03
CA THR A 154 -9.25 -21.17 7.83
C THR A 154 -8.20 -20.12 8.21
N SER A 155 -8.28 -18.89 7.70
CA SER A 155 -7.25 -17.87 7.95
C SER A 155 -7.04 -17.58 9.43
N LEU A 156 -5.77 -17.54 9.87
CA LEU A 156 -5.40 -17.21 11.25
C LEU A 156 -5.80 -15.80 11.67
N ALA A 157 -5.96 -14.86 10.73
CA ALA A 157 -6.36 -13.49 11.04
C ALA A 157 -7.73 -13.43 11.75
N LEU A 158 -8.62 -14.37 11.45
CA LEU A 158 -9.96 -14.47 12.02
C LEU A 158 -9.99 -14.91 13.49
N SER A 159 -8.89 -15.48 14.00
CA SER A 159 -8.73 -15.84 15.43
C SER A 159 -8.56 -14.63 16.34
N ASN A 160 -8.15 -13.47 15.81
CA ASN A 160 -7.93 -12.27 16.61
C ASN A 160 -9.27 -11.70 17.10
N LYS A 161 -9.60 -11.82 18.40
CA LYS A 161 -10.86 -11.36 18.99
C LYS A 161 -10.99 -9.87 19.22
N ASP A 162 -9.89 -9.12 19.32
CA ASP A 162 -9.94 -7.65 19.28
C ASP A 162 -10.54 -7.16 17.96
N SER A 163 -10.29 -7.97 16.94
CA SER A 163 -10.65 -7.75 15.57
C SER A 163 -12.01 -8.40 15.25
N TYR A 164 -12.20 -9.68 15.54
CA TYR A 164 -13.36 -10.45 15.12
C TYR A 164 -14.06 -11.06 16.35
N PRO A 165 -14.68 -10.23 17.22
CA PRO A 165 -15.16 -10.67 18.54
C PRO A 165 -16.32 -11.68 18.47
N PHE A 166 -17.13 -11.63 17.41
CA PHE A 166 -18.32 -12.49 17.23
C PHE A 166 -18.09 -13.65 16.26
N PHE A 167 -16.85 -13.93 15.88
CA PHE A 167 -16.52 -14.99 14.93
C PHE A 167 -16.26 -16.33 15.63
N LEU A 168 -16.76 -17.41 15.06
CA LEU A 168 -16.34 -18.79 15.35
C LEU A 168 -16.20 -19.56 14.04
N ARG A 169 -15.62 -20.76 14.10
CA ARG A 169 -15.57 -21.65 12.95
C ARG A 169 -15.54 -23.12 13.31
N THR A 170 -16.24 -23.93 12.51
CA THR A 170 -16.22 -25.40 12.63
C THR A 170 -15.10 -26.05 11.83
N VAL A 171 -14.30 -25.27 11.09
CA VAL A 171 -13.02 -25.71 10.53
C VAL A 171 -11.86 -25.33 11.46
N ALA A 172 -10.79 -26.13 11.49
CA ALA A 172 -9.58 -25.76 12.19
C ALA A 172 -8.83 -24.61 11.48
N PRO A 173 -8.12 -23.74 12.23
CA PRO A 173 -7.24 -22.73 11.64
C PRO A 173 -6.05 -23.31 10.87
N ASP A 174 -5.52 -22.49 9.96
CA ASP A 174 -4.26 -22.72 9.25
C ASP A 174 -3.07 -22.96 10.20
N ASN A 175 -3.04 -22.39 11.41
CA ASN A 175 -1.93 -22.61 12.33
C ASN A 175 -1.87 -24.06 12.86
N ILE A 176 -3.02 -24.73 12.99
CA ILE A 176 -3.09 -26.15 13.37
C ILE A 176 -2.65 -27.02 12.19
N GLN A 177 -3.02 -26.65 10.96
CA GLN A 177 -2.54 -27.35 9.77
C GLN A 177 -1.01 -27.21 9.62
N ALA A 178 -0.47 -26.01 9.80
CA ALA A 178 0.97 -25.77 9.81
C ALA A 178 1.67 -26.55 10.93
N LEU A 179 1.01 -26.72 12.08
CA LEU A 179 1.52 -27.55 13.18
C LEU A 179 1.53 -29.04 12.81
N ALA A 180 0.52 -29.53 12.09
CA ALA A 180 0.49 -30.88 11.56
C ALA A 180 1.63 -31.10 10.55
N MET A 181 1.82 -30.16 9.62
CA MET A 181 2.92 -30.18 8.65
C MET A 181 4.30 -30.17 9.34
N TRP A 182 4.48 -29.31 10.35
CA TRP A 182 5.71 -29.27 11.14
C TRP A 182 5.96 -30.59 11.87
N SER A 183 4.92 -31.15 12.49
CA SER A 183 5.02 -32.44 13.19
C SER A 183 5.35 -33.58 12.22
N TRP A 184 4.93 -33.48 10.96
CA TRP A 184 5.24 -34.45 9.91
C TRP A 184 6.72 -34.36 9.53
N ILE A 185 7.24 -33.14 9.35
CA ILE A 185 8.67 -32.88 9.10
C ILE A 185 9.52 -33.46 10.24
N LEU A 186 9.09 -33.29 11.49
CA LEU A 186 9.79 -33.84 12.65
C LEU A 186 9.70 -35.37 12.72
N HIS A 187 8.52 -35.95 12.48
CA HIS A 187 8.30 -37.39 12.56
C HIS A 187 9.15 -38.16 11.56
N PHE A 188 9.26 -37.67 10.32
CA PHE A 188 10.06 -38.28 9.27
C PHE A 188 11.51 -37.76 9.21
N ASP A 189 11.92 -36.91 10.15
CA ASP A 189 13.26 -36.30 10.22
C ASP A 189 13.73 -35.68 8.88
N VAL A 190 12.81 -34.93 8.26
CA VAL A 190 13.07 -34.23 7.00
C VAL A 190 14.01 -33.06 7.27
N VAL A 191 15.17 -33.10 6.61
CA VAL A 191 16.26 -32.14 6.85
C VAL A 191 16.03 -30.80 6.14
N LEU A 192 15.43 -30.82 4.95
CA LEU A 192 15.04 -29.60 4.24
C LEU A 192 13.74 -29.85 3.48
N ALA A 193 12.70 -29.09 3.83
CA ALA A 193 11.44 -29.01 3.11
C ALA A 193 11.33 -27.67 2.38
N THR A 194 10.94 -27.70 1.11
CA THR A 194 10.63 -26.49 0.34
C THR A 194 9.13 -26.24 0.32
N CYS A 195 8.70 -25.07 0.75
CA CYS A 195 7.30 -24.66 0.72
C CYS A 195 7.06 -23.76 -0.48
N VAL A 196 6.17 -24.17 -1.38
CA VAL A 196 5.64 -23.31 -2.42
C VAL A 196 4.33 -22.72 -1.91
N TYR A 197 4.24 -21.40 -1.84
CA TYR A 197 3.06 -20.73 -1.29
C TYR A 197 2.59 -19.56 -2.16
N THR A 198 1.28 -19.32 -2.16
CA THR A 198 0.68 -18.11 -2.73
C THR A 198 0.76 -17.00 -1.70
N THR A 199 0.95 -15.76 -2.14
CA THR A 199 1.12 -14.61 -1.23
C THR A 199 -0.17 -14.22 -0.49
N GLU A 200 -1.31 -14.83 -0.82
CA GLU A 200 -2.60 -14.58 -0.18
C GLU A 200 -2.62 -15.03 1.28
N SER A 201 -3.57 -14.48 2.06
CA SER A 201 -3.62 -14.68 3.51
C SER A 201 -3.62 -16.14 3.95
N TYR A 202 -4.14 -17.05 3.12
CA TYR A 202 -4.10 -18.50 3.36
C TYR A 202 -2.67 -19.07 3.20
N GLY A 203 -2.09 -18.98 1.99
CA GLY A 203 -0.76 -19.53 1.70
C GLY A 203 0.36 -18.88 2.53
N LEU A 204 0.31 -17.55 2.69
CA LEU A 204 1.24 -16.80 3.54
C LEU A 204 1.06 -17.13 5.03
N GLY A 205 -0.19 -17.33 5.47
CA GLY A 205 -0.51 -17.72 6.85
C GLY A 205 0.09 -19.07 7.22
N LEU A 206 -0.07 -20.07 6.36
CA LEU A 206 0.53 -21.39 6.54
C LEU A 206 2.06 -21.34 6.57
N PHE A 207 2.67 -20.65 5.59
CA PHE A 207 4.13 -20.55 5.50
C PHE A 207 4.73 -19.83 6.71
N SER A 208 4.18 -18.67 7.09
CA SER A 208 4.66 -17.89 8.23
C SER A 208 4.60 -18.69 9.54
N THR A 209 3.48 -19.37 9.80
CA THR A 209 3.34 -20.21 11.00
C THR A 209 4.35 -21.37 10.99
N LEU A 210 4.54 -22.04 9.84
CA LEU A 210 5.49 -23.13 9.71
C LEU A 210 6.94 -22.67 9.99
N THR A 211 7.32 -21.49 9.47
CA THR A 211 8.64 -20.90 9.75
C THR A 211 8.80 -20.46 11.20
N GLU A 212 7.71 -20.02 11.86
CA GLU A 212 7.72 -19.69 13.28
C GLU A 212 7.96 -20.94 14.14
N PHE A 213 7.32 -22.07 13.81
CA PHE A 213 7.60 -23.34 14.50
C PHE A 213 9.04 -23.80 14.28
N ALA A 214 9.57 -23.68 13.06
CA ALA A 214 10.98 -23.96 12.78
C ALA A 214 11.91 -23.03 13.59
N ALA A 215 11.57 -21.75 13.72
CA ALA A 215 12.32 -20.78 14.51
C ALA A 215 12.30 -21.10 16.02
N LYS A 216 11.13 -21.42 16.57
CA LYS A 216 10.96 -21.83 17.98
C LYS A 216 11.74 -23.11 18.29
N ALA A 217 11.84 -24.02 17.33
CA ALA A 217 12.67 -25.22 17.44
C ALA A 217 14.17 -24.98 17.19
N LYS A 218 14.60 -23.74 16.94
CA LYS A 218 15.98 -23.36 16.55
C LYS A 218 16.47 -24.10 15.28
N GLN A 219 15.55 -24.40 14.36
CA GLN A 219 15.77 -25.16 13.13
C GLN A 219 15.32 -24.35 11.88
N GLN A 220 15.56 -23.03 11.86
CA GLN A 220 15.12 -22.13 10.77
C GLN A 220 15.55 -22.58 9.36
N GLY A 221 16.67 -23.31 9.25
CA GLY A 221 17.17 -23.84 7.98
C GLY A 221 16.45 -25.08 7.45
N ARG A 222 15.55 -25.72 8.22
CA ARG A 222 14.82 -26.92 7.78
C ARG A 222 13.66 -26.63 6.83
N VAL A 223 13.16 -25.39 6.79
CA VAL A 223 12.02 -25.00 5.94
C VAL A 223 12.43 -23.79 5.11
N GLN A 224 12.28 -23.87 3.79
CA GLN A 224 12.59 -22.77 2.89
C GLN A 224 11.41 -22.46 1.98
N GLY A 225 11.00 -21.19 1.90
CA GLY A 225 9.83 -20.78 1.14
C GLY A 225 10.16 -20.21 -0.23
N VAL A 226 9.38 -20.60 -1.24
CA VAL A 226 9.34 -19.97 -2.57
C VAL A 226 7.94 -19.45 -2.84
N SER A 227 7.85 -18.18 -3.18
CA SER A 227 6.59 -17.49 -3.41
C SER A 227 6.24 -17.44 -4.90
N LEU A 228 4.99 -17.75 -5.23
CA LEU A 228 4.38 -17.47 -6.54
C LEU A 228 3.94 -15.99 -6.57
N ARG A 229 4.47 -15.20 -7.52
CA ARG A 229 4.30 -13.74 -7.57
C ARG A 229 2.90 -13.30 -8.07
N TYR A 230 2.40 -12.17 -7.54
CA TYR A 230 1.24 -11.34 -7.94
C TYR A 230 -0.15 -12.00 -7.73
N MET A 231 -0.98 -11.42 -6.86
CA MET A 231 -2.31 -11.96 -6.48
C MET A 231 -3.47 -11.42 -7.33
N PRO A 232 -4.64 -12.11 -7.43
CA PRO A 232 -5.14 -13.26 -6.65
C PRO A 232 -5.42 -14.52 -7.51
N LYS A 233 -5.34 -15.73 -6.93
CA LYS A 233 -5.68 -17.07 -7.50
C LYS A 233 -5.15 -17.45 -8.90
N ASN A 234 -4.71 -16.51 -9.72
CA ASN A 234 -4.62 -16.58 -11.18
C ASN A 234 -3.18 -16.30 -11.63
N PHE A 235 -2.23 -17.12 -11.18
CA PHE A 235 -0.85 -17.05 -11.68
C PHE A 235 -0.78 -17.50 -13.15
N ILE A 236 0.14 -16.93 -13.92
CA ILE A 236 0.38 -17.36 -15.29
C ILE A 236 1.34 -18.57 -15.33
N LYS A 237 1.21 -19.39 -16.38
CA LYS A 237 1.92 -20.68 -16.50
C LYS A 237 3.45 -20.52 -16.44
N GLU A 238 4.00 -19.48 -17.05
CA GLU A 238 5.44 -19.21 -17.08
C GLU A 238 6.00 -18.88 -15.69
N GLU A 239 5.28 -18.11 -14.88
CA GLU A 239 5.72 -17.75 -13.52
C GLU A 239 5.74 -18.97 -12.61
N ALA A 240 4.70 -19.80 -12.68
CA ALA A 240 4.65 -21.05 -11.94
C ALA A 240 5.73 -22.04 -12.40
N ARG A 241 6.08 -22.05 -13.70
CA ARG A 241 7.20 -22.83 -14.22
C ARG A 241 8.55 -22.34 -13.69
N ASP A 242 8.75 -21.02 -13.61
CA ASP A 242 9.96 -20.45 -13.03
C ASP A 242 10.10 -20.81 -11.54
N VAL A 243 8.98 -20.83 -10.80
CA VAL A 243 8.94 -21.30 -9.41
C VAL A 243 9.27 -22.78 -9.31
N ALA A 244 8.67 -23.65 -10.14
CA ALA A 244 9.00 -25.08 -10.16
C ALA A 244 10.51 -25.30 -10.43
N ARG A 245 11.09 -24.58 -11.39
CA ARG A 245 12.54 -24.63 -11.68
C ARG A 245 13.41 -24.01 -10.58
N ALA A 246 12.88 -23.07 -9.81
CA ALA A 246 13.57 -22.53 -8.64
C ALA A 246 13.61 -23.58 -7.53
N VAL A 247 12.49 -24.28 -7.28
CA VAL A 247 12.42 -25.38 -6.31
C VAL A 247 13.40 -26.49 -6.68
N GLN A 248 13.50 -26.86 -7.97
CA GLN A 248 14.50 -27.81 -8.45
C GLN A 248 15.94 -27.42 -8.11
N ARG A 249 16.25 -26.12 -8.09
CA ARG A 249 17.59 -25.59 -7.76
C ARG A 249 17.89 -25.52 -6.27
N MET A 250 16.89 -25.67 -5.40
CA MET A 250 17.04 -25.55 -3.94
C MET A 250 17.52 -26.84 -3.27
N GLY A 251 17.63 -27.95 -4.01
CA GLY A 251 18.19 -29.21 -3.53
C GLY A 251 17.30 -30.01 -2.57
N SER A 252 16.08 -29.55 -2.26
CA SER A 252 15.09 -30.32 -1.50
C SER A 252 14.25 -31.20 -2.43
N ARG A 253 13.94 -32.42 -2.00
CA ARG A 253 12.96 -33.32 -2.66
C ARG A 253 11.57 -33.28 -2.04
N PHE A 254 11.43 -32.59 -0.91
CA PHE A 254 10.19 -32.49 -0.16
C PHE A 254 9.54 -31.15 -0.45
N VAL A 255 8.42 -31.17 -1.16
CA VAL A 255 7.73 -29.97 -1.61
C VAL A 255 6.37 -29.89 -0.93
N PHE A 256 6.16 -28.85 -0.14
CA PHE A 256 4.87 -28.53 0.46
C PHE A 256 4.14 -27.51 -0.40
N LEU A 257 2.90 -27.80 -0.79
CA LEU A 257 2.05 -26.90 -1.55
C LEU A 257 1.09 -26.19 -0.60
N LEU A 258 1.32 -24.90 -0.38
CA LEU A 258 0.53 -24.00 0.47
C LEU A 258 -0.17 -22.96 -0.42
N ILE A 259 -0.97 -23.43 -1.38
CA ILE A 259 -1.52 -22.63 -2.48
C ILE A 259 -3.01 -22.91 -2.64
N SER A 260 -3.83 -21.90 -2.98
CA SER A 260 -5.28 -22.13 -3.16
C SER A 260 -5.67 -22.60 -4.58
N ASN A 261 -4.88 -22.28 -5.61
CA ASN A 261 -5.09 -22.77 -6.98
C ASN A 261 -4.11 -23.90 -7.31
N VAL A 262 -4.35 -25.06 -6.71
CA VAL A 262 -3.44 -26.22 -6.79
C VAL A 262 -3.43 -26.84 -8.18
N ARG A 263 -4.58 -26.87 -8.87
CA ARG A 263 -4.75 -27.54 -10.18
C ARG A 263 -3.73 -27.08 -11.21
N GLU A 264 -3.67 -25.78 -11.47
CA GLU A 264 -2.79 -25.20 -12.48
C GLU A 264 -1.31 -25.44 -12.15
N PHE A 265 -0.97 -25.46 -10.85
CA PHE A 265 0.41 -25.71 -10.42
C PHE A 265 0.78 -27.19 -10.56
N LEU A 266 -0.13 -28.12 -10.25
CA LEU A 266 0.09 -29.56 -10.46
C LEU A 266 0.37 -29.91 -11.92
N LEU A 267 -0.35 -29.27 -12.86
CA LEU A 267 -0.09 -29.45 -14.29
C LEU A 267 1.34 -29.04 -14.66
N ILE A 268 1.85 -27.97 -14.06
CA ILE A 268 3.21 -27.47 -14.30
C ILE A 268 4.24 -28.39 -13.62
N LEU A 269 3.97 -28.87 -12.41
CA LEU A 269 4.82 -29.87 -11.74
C LEU A 269 4.89 -31.17 -12.54
N LYS A 270 3.80 -31.56 -13.22
CA LYS A 270 3.78 -32.70 -14.14
C LYS A 270 4.69 -32.45 -15.35
N GLU A 271 4.58 -31.28 -15.96
CA GLU A 271 5.41 -30.86 -17.11
C GLU A 271 6.91 -30.82 -16.75
N GLU A 272 7.24 -30.30 -15.56
CA GLU A 272 8.62 -30.22 -15.06
C GLU A 272 9.09 -31.54 -14.37
N LYS A 273 8.32 -32.63 -14.52
CA LYS A 273 8.63 -33.99 -14.00
C LYS A 273 8.85 -34.07 -12.48
N MET A 274 8.23 -33.18 -11.73
CA MET A 274 8.27 -33.13 -10.26
C MET A 274 7.18 -33.99 -9.58
N LEU A 275 6.27 -34.58 -10.36
CA LEU A 275 5.26 -35.53 -9.88
C LEU A 275 5.66 -37.01 -10.09
N GLY A 276 6.97 -37.29 -10.07
CA GLY A 276 7.55 -38.63 -10.24
C GLY A 276 8.27 -39.15 -9.00
N ALA A 277 8.83 -40.37 -9.09
CA ALA A 277 9.43 -41.11 -7.97
C ALA A 277 10.55 -40.39 -7.20
N GLY A 278 11.23 -39.41 -7.81
CA GLY A 278 12.31 -38.64 -7.17
C GLY A 278 11.85 -37.47 -6.29
N TRP A 279 10.55 -37.23 -6.15
CA TRP A 279 9.98 -36.10 -5.43
C TRP A 279 8.89 -36.57 -4.47
N GLN A 280 8.83 -35.98 -3.28
CA GLN A 280 7.67 -36.12 -2.40
C GLN A 280 6.94 -34.80 -2.32
N VAL A 281 5.71 -34.76 -2.83
CA VAL A 281 4.85 -33.58 -2.78
C VAL A 281 3.76 -33.80 -1.73
N VAL A 282 3.58 -32.79 -0.88
CA VAL A 282 2.60 -32.77 0.20
C VAL A 282 1.72 -31.53 0.06
N GLY A 283 0.43 -31.74 -0.20
CA GLY A 283 -0.56 -30.66 -0.34
C GLY A 283 -1.17 -30.22 0.98
N SER A 284 -1.57 -28.95 1.07
CA SER A 284 -2.58 -28.52 2.04
C SER A 284 -3.98 -29.01 1.63
N ASP A 285 -4.99 -28.63 2.40
CA ASP A 285 -6.41 -29.01 2.25
C ASP A 285 -7.04 -28.47 0.96
N SER A 286 -6.46 -27.43 0.38
CA SER A 286 -6.78 -26.97 -0.98
C SER A 286 -6.42 -27.97 -2.08
N SER A 287 -5.59 -29.00 -1.80
CA SER A 287 -5.18 -30.01 -2.78
C SER A 287 -6.20 -31.14 -2.94
N GLY A 288 -7.18 -31.25 -2.04
CA GLY A 288 -8.19 -32.32 -2.02
C GLY A 288 -9.60 -31.88 -2.42
N SER A 289 -9.79 -30.61 -2.74
CA SER A 289 -11.09 -29.93 -2.78
C SER A 289 -11.97 -30.27 -3.99
N ALA A 290 -11.40 -30.54 -5.17
CA ALA A 290 -12.18 -30.78 -6.40
C ALA A 290 -11.84 -32.12 -7.09
N ALA A 291 -12.84 -32.76 -7.71
CA ALA A 291 -12.69 -34.08 -8.35
C ALA A 291 -11.71 -34.06 -9.54
N ASP A 292 -11.63 -32.94 -10.25
CA ASP A 292 -10.70 -32.72 -11.35
C ASP A 292 -9.23 -32.65 -10.86
N ILE A 293 -8.98 -32.08 -9.68
CA ILE A 293 -7.67 -32.08 -9.03
C ILE A 293 -7.25 -33.50 -8.66
N ARG A 294 -8.17 -34.31 -8.11
CA ARG A 294 -7.88 -35.70 -7.71
C ARG A 294 -7.35 -36.55 -8.87
N SER A 295 -7.82 -36.30 -10.09
CA SER A 295 -7.35 -36.99 -11.30
C SER A 295 -5.87 -36.70 -11.66
N LEU A 296 -5.32 -35.59 -11.17
CA LEU A 296 -3.94 -35.17 -11.42
C LEU A 296 -2.96 -35.69 -10.36
N LEU A 297 -3.46 -36.18 -9.22
CA LEU A 297 -2.61 -36.61 -8.12
C LEU A 297 -1.97 -37.98 -8.41
N PRO A 298 -0.63 -38.07 -8.46
CA PRO A 298 0.07 -39.34 -8.65
C PRO A 298 -0.04 -40.24 -7.40
N VAL A 299 0.18 -41.54 -7.59
CA VAL A 299 0.32 -42.50 -6.48
C VAL A 299 1.43 -42.03 -5.54
N GLY A 300 1.15 -42.03 -4.24
CA GLY A 300 2.06 -41.57 -3.20
C GLY A 300 2.00 -40.09 -2.87
N PHE A 301 1.18 -39.30 -3.58
CA PHE A 301 0.89 -37.93 -3.19
C PHE A 301 0.21 -37.91 -1.82
N MET A 302 0.59 -36.95 -0.98
CA MET A 302 0.01 -36.79 0.36
C MET A 302 -0.69 -35.44 0.45
N LEU A 303 -1.79 -35.35 1.18
CA LEU A 303 -2.42 -34.08 1.48
C LEU A 303 -3.02 -34.05 2.88
N PHE A 304 -2.96 -32.89 3.51
CA PHE A 304 -3.62 -32.63 4.78
C PHE A 304 -5.05 -32.18 4.56
N GLN A 305 -5.99 -32.71 5.32
CA GLN A 305 -7.39 -32.24 5.31
C GLN A 305 -7.87 -32.08 6.76
N SER A 306 -8.67 -31.05 7.04
CA SER A 306 -9.34 -30.97 8.34
C SER A 306 -10.21 -32.21 8.52
N THR A 307 -10.17 -32.83 9.70
CA THR A 307 -11.04 -33.98 9.98
C THR A 307 -12.50 -33.59 9.78
N SER A 308 -13.13 -34.24 8.81
CA SER A 308 -14.47 -33.89 8.33
C SER A 308 -15.40 -35.10 8.19
N LYS A 309 -14.90 -36.31 8.45
CA LYS A 309 -15.67 -37.56 8.40
C LYS A 309 -15.66 -38.21 9.78
N GLY A 310 -16.58 -37.77 10.63
CA GLY A 310 -16.74 -38.31 11.97
C GLY A 310 -17.50 -39.63 11.99
N ALA A 311 -17.73 -40.18 13.19
CA ALA A 311 -18.44 -41.45 13.37
C ALA A 311 -19.87 -41.45 12.77
N LYS A 312 -20.50 -40.28 12.68
CA LYS A 312 -21.87 -40.10 12.18
C LYS A 312 -21.96 -39.79 10.68
N MET A 313 -20.84 -39.82 9.95
CA MET A 313 -20.82 -39.55 8.51
C MET A 313 -21.68 -40.56 7.72
N GLN A 314 -21.72 -41.82 8.14
CA GLN A 314 -22.54 -42.86 7.50
C GLN A 314 -24.04 -42.56 7.63
N ASP A 315 -24.47 -42.03 8.77
CA ASP A 315 -25.86 -41.63 8.99
C ASP A 315 -26.24 -40.44 8.10
N PHE A 316 -25.31 -39.51 7.88
CA PHE A 316 -25.49 -38.39 6.94
C PHE A 316 -25.57 -38.85 5.49
N GLN A 317 -24.74 -39.81 5.08
CA GLN A 317 -24.79 -40.42 3.75
C GLN A 317 -26.11 -41.17 3.51
N TYR A 318 -26.61 -41.85 4.55
CA TYR A 318 -27.93 -42.47 4.51
C TYR A 318 -29.05 -41.42 4.34
N LEU A 319 -29.01 -40.34 5.12
CA LEU A 319 -29.93 -39.21 4.97
C LEU A 319 -29.88 -38.64 3.55
N TRP A 320 -28.68 -38.37 3.03
CA TRP A 320 -28.44 -37.80 1.70
C TRP A 320 -29.10 -38.62 0.59
N SER A 321 -28.96 -39.96 0.65
CA SER A 321 -29.52 -40.87 -0.35
C SER A 321 -31.06 -40.87 -0.44
N ARG A 322 -31.74 -40.28 0.54
CA ARG A 322 -33.20 -40.20 0.64
C ARG A 322 -33.77 -38.80 0.40
N LEU A 323 -32.91 -37.81 0.17
CA LEU A 323 -33.34 -36.46 -0.15
C LEU A 323 -33.87 -36.43 -1.59
N GLU A 324 -35.04 -35.82 -1.77
CA GLU A 324 -35.66 -35.64 -3.08
C GLU A 324 -35.41 -34.21 -3.60
N PRO A 325 -35.39 -33.96 -4.91
CA PRO A 325 -35.24 -32.59 -5.44
C PRO A 325 -36.28 -31.61 -4.88
N GLY A 326 -37.52 -32.08 -4.61
CA GLY A 326 -38.56 -31.26 -3.98
C GLY A 326 -38.28 -30.84 -2.54
N ASP A 327 -37.34 -31.50 -1.85
CA ASP A 327 -36.85 -31.08 -0.52
C ASP A 327 -35.91 -29.86 -0.61
N MET A 328 -35.34 -29.60 -1.79
CA MET A 328 -34.28 -28.62 -2.03
C MET A 328 -34.71 -27.46 -2.92
N ILE A 329 -35.48 -27.74 -3.97
CA ILE A 329 -35.86 -26.79 -5.02
C ILE A 329 -37.35 -26.92 -5.39
N GLY A 330 -37.94 -25.83 -5.88
CA GLY A 330 -39.33 -25.75 -6.29
C GLY A 330 -40.23 -25.03 -5.28
N PRO A 331 -41.54 -24.88 -5.55
CA PRO A 331 -42.39 -23.94 -4.82
C PRO A 331 -42.49 -24.19 -3.31
N ALA A 332 -42.46 -25.46 -2.88
CA ALA A 332 -42.49 -25.82 -1.47
C ALA A 332 -41.17 -25.48 -0.75
N ALA A 333 -40.03 -25.77 -1.37
CA ALA A 333 -38.71 -25.43 -0.86
C ALA A 333 -38.49 -23.90 -0.88
N ASP A 334 -38.93 -23.22 -1.94
CA ASP A 334 -38.91 -21.76 -2.07
C ASP A 334 -39.71 -21.09 -0.96
N ALA A 335 -40.90 -21.61 -0.64
CA ALA A 335 -41.71 -21.09 0.45
C ALA A 335 -41.06 -21.34 1.82
N LYS A 336 -40.40 -22.50 2.01
CA LYS A 336 -39.79 -22.93 3.27
C LYS A 336 -38.46 -22.24 3.58
N TYR A 337 -37.59 -22.06 2.58
CA TYR A 337 -36.22 -21.53 2.75
C TYR A 337 -35.99 -20.17 2.08
N LYS A 338 -37.02 -19.60 1.44
CA LYS A 338 -37.00 -18.30 0.75
C LYS A 338 -35.97 -18.19 -0.39
N LEU A 339 -35.73 -19.29 -1.10
CA LEU A 339 -34.70 -19.39 -2.16
C LEU A 339 -34.90 -18.39 -3.31
N GLN A 340 -36.13 -17.99 -3.66
CA GLN A 340 -36.39 -17.02 -4.73
C GLN A 340 -35.76 -15.64 -4.51
N LYS A 341 -35.41 -15.28 -3.27
CA LYS A 341 -34.73 -14.01 -2.94
C LYS A 341 -33.21 -14.07 -3.20
N MET A 342 -32.67 -15.21 -3.63
CA MET A 342 -31.27 -15.27 -4.07
C MET A 342 -31.12 -14.46 -5.36
N ARG A 343 -30.26 -13.43 -5.33
CA ARG A 343 -29.99 -12.55 -6.47
C ARG A 343 -29.37 -13.26 -7.69
N VAL A 344 -29.05 -14.56 -7.56
CA VAL A 344 -28.66 -15.46 -8.64
C VAL A 344 -29.46 -16.75 -8.51
N GLN A 345 -29.98 -17.24 -9.62
CA GLN A 345 -30.79 -18.45 -9.66
C GLN A 345 -29.92 -19.69 -9.43
N LEU A 346 -30.40 -20.57 -8.55
CA LEU A 346 -29.88 -21.93 -8.41
C LEU A 346 -30.14 -22.71 -9.70
N ASP A 347 -29.14 -23.46 -10.16
CA ASP A 347 -29.32 -24.42 -11.24
C ASP A 347 -30.01 -25.68 -10.71
N SER A 348 -31.28 -25.84 -11.05
CA SER A 348 -32.08 -27.01 -10.67
C SER A 348 -31.43 -28.33 -11.12
N GLN A 349 -30.75 -28.34 -12.27
CA GLN A 349 -30.11 -29.55 -12.78
C GLN A 349 -28.88 -29.91 -11.94
N ALA A 350 -28.09 -28.93 -11.53
CA ALA A 350 -26.94 -29.15 -10.64
C ALA A 350 -27.35 -29.79 -9.30
N VAL A 351 -28.49 -29.37 -8.73
CA VAL A 351 -29.04 -29.97 -7.49
C VAL A 351 -29.45 -31.42 -7.72
N VAL A 352 -30.14 -31.72 -8.82
CA VAL A 352 -30.54 -33.09 -9.18
C VAL A 352 -29.29 -33.96 -9.37
N ASP A 353 -28.29 -33.47 -10.10
CA ASP A 353 -27.05 -34.18 -10.37
C ASP A 353 -26.30 -34.48 -9.06
N ALA A 354 -26.21 -33.51 -8.14
CA ALA A 354 -25.56 -33.70 -6.85
C ALA A 354 -26.30 -34.68 -5.92
N LEU A 355 -27.64 -34.70 -5.93
CA LEU A 355 -28.42 -35.70 -5.18
C LEU A 355 -28.29 -37.11 -5.78
N SER A 356 -28.07 -37.20 -7.10
CA SER A 356 -27.84 -38.47 -7.80
C SER A 356 -26.42 -39.02 -7.66
N ALA A 357 -25.47 -38.17 -7.21
CA ALA A 357 -24.08 -38.56 -7.00
C ALA A 357 -23.93 -39.55 -5.83
N ASN A 358 -22.88 -40.37 -5.88
CA ASN A 358 -22.62 -41.36 -4.83
C ASN A 358 -22.36 -40.67 -3.46
N PRO A 359 -23.18 -40.89 -2.42
CA PRO A 359 -23.02 -40.27 -1.11
C PRO A 359 -21.66 -40.56 -0.44
N GLU A 360 -21.01 -41.68 -0.78
CA GLU A 360 -19.68 -42.01 -0.24
C GLU A 360 -18.60 -40.99 -0.65
N THR A 361 -18.83 -40.29 -1.76
CA THR A 361 -17.89 -39.33 -2.37
C THR A 361 -18.06 -37.89 -1.89
N LEU A 362 -19.05 -37.64 -1.03
CA LEU A 362 -19.37 -36.30 -0.51
C LEU A 362 -18.16 -35.58 0.09
N SER A 363 -18.08 -34.28 -0.19
CA SER A 363 -17.04 -33.41 0.32
C SER A 363 -17.08 -33.29 1.84
N GLY A 364 -15.89 -33.15 2.45
CA GLY A 364 -15.76 -32.84 3.86
C GLY A 364 -16.33 -31.47 4.25
N TRP A 365 -16.38 -30.54 3.31
CA TRP A 365 -16.86 -29.17 3.54
C TRP A 365 -18.37 -29.13 3.86
N ALA A 366 -19.14 -30.01 3.21
CA ALA A 366 -20.56 -30.24 3.52
C ALA A 366 -20.77 -30.63 4.99
N ALA A 367 -19.88 -31.47 5.54
CA ALA A 367 -19.94 -31.91 6.92
C ALA A 367 -19.72 -30.76 7.92
N LEU A 368 -18.78 -29.87 7.61
CA LEU A 368 -18.49 -28.70 8.45
C LEU A 368 -19.61 -27.67 8.42
N MET A 369 -20.30 -27.53 7.27
CA MET A 369 -21.48 -26.68 7.12
C MET A 369 -22.67 -27.20 7.94
N PHE A 370 -22.90 -28.52 7.91
CA PHE A 370 -23.92 -29.17 8.72
C PHE A 370 -23.70 -28.90 10.22
N ASP A 371 -22.47 -29.13 10.70
CA ASP A 371 -22.15 -28.92 12.11
C ASP A 371 -22.20 -27.44 12.51
N ALA A 372 -21.87 -26.51 11.60
CA ALA A 372 -21.98 -25.07 11.86
C ALA A 372 -23.41 -24.63 12.16
N LEU A 373 -24.41 -25.21 11.48
CA LEU A 373 -25.82 -24.95 11.81
C LEU A 373 -26.18 -25.52 13.18
N TYR A 374 -25.72 -26.72 13.50
CA TYR A 374 -26.00 -27.37 14.79
C TYR A 374 -25.45 -26.60 15.99
N VAL A 375 -24.34 -25.86 15.84
CA VAL A 375 -23.83 -24.97 16.88
C VAL A 375 -24.88 -23.94 17.30
N PHE A 376 -25.57 -23.32 16.34
CA PHE A 376 -26.66 -22.39 16.64
C PHE A 376 -27.88 -23.08 17.23
N LEU A 377 -28.32 -24.20 16.62
CA LEU A 377 -29.52 -24.90 17.04
C LEU A 377 -29.42 -25.44 18.48
N LEU A 378 -28.26 -25.97 18.86
CA LEU A 378 -28.00 -26.46 20.22
C LEU A 378 -27.89 -25.31 21.22
N ALA A 379 -27.22 -24.20 20.87
CA ALA A 379 -27.09 -23.03 21.74
C ALA A 379 -28.47 -22.40 22.03
N ILE A 380 -29.28 -22.19 20.99
CA ILE A 380 -30.63 -21.62 21.12
C ILE A 380 -31.52 -22.56 21.96
N ASN A 381 -31.49 -23.86 21.70
CA ASN A 381 -32.26 -24.82 22.49
C ASN A 381 -31.85 -24.83 23.96
N ALA A 382 -30.55 -24.74 24.25
CA ALA A 382 -30.03 -24.67 25.62
C ALA A 382 -30.46 -23.38 26.34
N LEU A 383 -30.39 -22.23 25.67
CA LEU A 383 -30.84 -20.94 26.23
C LEU A 383 -32.35 -20.93 26.53
N LEU A 384 -33.16 -21.50 25.63
CA LEU A 384 -34.61 -21.64 25.85
C LEU A 384 -34.93 -22.49 27.07
N HIS A 385 -34.25 -23.63 27.25
CA HIS A 385 -34.39 -24.47 28.45
C HIS A 385 -33.91 -23.78 29.74
N LYS A 386 -32.98 -22.82 29.63
CA LYS A 386 -32.58 -21.94 30.74
C LYS A 386 -33.60 -20.83 31.04
N GLY A 387 -34.69 -20.74 30.28
CA GLY A 387 -35.74 -19.74 30.46
C GLY A 387 -35.43 -18.37 29.83
N VAL A 388 -34.45 -18.28 28.92
CA VAL A 388 -34.11 -17.05 28.21
C VAL A 388 -35.17 -16.74 27.16
N VAL A 389 -35.61 -15.48 27.10
CA VAL A 389 -36.61 -15.02 26.14
C VAL A 389 -36.00 -14.85 24.74
N GLU A 390 -36.77 -15.13 23.70
CA GLU A 390 -36.31 -15.15 22.30
C GLU A 390 -35.68 -13.83 21.83
N SER A 391 -36.22 -12.71 22.30
CA SER A 391 -35.69 -11.38 22.00
C SER A 391 -34.27 -11.15 22.53
N GLU A 392 -33.86 -11.87 23.58
CA GLU A 392 -32.58 -11.72 24.28
C GLU A 392 -31.49 -12.66 23.74
N MET A 393 -31.84 -13.66 22.93
CA MET A 393 -30.91 -14.65 22.37
C MET A 393 -30.12 -14.10 21.18
N ARG A 394 -29.35 -13.02 21.42
CA ARG A 394 -28.52 -12.32 20.43
C ARG A 394 -27.16 -11.95 21.02
N GLY A 395 -26.20 -11.63 20.15
CA GLY A 395 -24.93 -11.03 20.59
C GLY A 395 -24.13 -11.85 21.59
N PRO A 396 -23.59 -11.22 22.65
CA PRO A 396 -22.67 -11.87 23.59
C PRO A 396 -23.26 -13.09 24.30
N LEU A 397 -24.56 -13.07 24.62
CA LEU A 397 -25.22 -14.17 25.33
C LEU A 397 -25.23 -15.44 24.46
N LEU A 398 -25.65 -15.30 23.21
CA LEU A 398 -25.66 -16.40 22.25
C LEU A 398 -24.23 -16.91 21.98
N LEU A 399 -23.27 -16.00 21.79
CA LEU A 399 -21.86 -16.33 21.61
C LEU A 399 -21.28 -17.12 22.80
N GLN A 400 -21.57 -16.70 24.03
CA GLN A 400 -21.06 -17.36 25.24
C GLN A 400 -21.60 -18.79 25.35
N GLU A 401 -22.89 -19.01 25.04
CA GLU A 401 -23.45 -20.35 25.02
C GLU A 401 -22.77 -21.21 23.96
N MET A 402 -22.59 -20.68 22.75
CA MET A 402 -21.94 -21.38 21.64
C MET A 402 -20.51 -21.84 21.98
N LEU A 403 -19.73 -21.00 22.67
CA LEU A 403 -18.36 -21.34 23.11
C LEU A 403 -18.34 -22.45 24.17
N SER A 404 -19.41 -22.63 24.94
CA SER A 404 -19.51 -23.66 25.97
C SER A 404 -19.96 -25.03 25.45
N LEU A 405 -20.41 -25.11 24.19
CA LEU A 405 -20.92 -26.33 23.60
C LEU A 405 -19.80 -27.36 23.32
N SER A 406 -20.12 -28.62 23.61
CA SER A 406 -19.39 -29.78 23.10
C SER A 406 -20.39 -30.84 22.66
N PHE A 407 -20.29 -31.30 21.41
CA PHE A 407 -21.16 -32.34 20.87
C PHE A 407 -20.48 -33.17 19.77
N THR A 408 -21.06 -34.34 19.49
CA THR A 408 -20.64 -35.18 18.35
C THR A 408 -21.52 -34.90 17.13
N GLY A 409 -20.97 -34.09 16.22
CA GLY A 409 -21.54 -33.79 14.91
C GLY A 409 -21.16 -34.84 13.86
N ILE A 410 -21.43 -34.53 12.59
CA ILE A 410 -21.12 -35.43 11.46
C ILE A 410 -19.66 -35.35 11.04
N SER A 411 -18.99 -34.22 11.31
CA SER A 411 -17.56 -34.07 11.08
C SER A 411 -16.70 -34.61 12.23
N GLY A 412 -17.32 -35.02 13.34
CA GLY A 412 -16.63 -35.55 14.53
C GLY A 412 -17.02 -34.79 15.80
N GLU A 413 -16.12 -34.74 16.77
CA GLU A 413 -16.30 -33.91 17.97
C GLU A 413 -16.16 -32.43 17.60
N VAL A 414 -17.11 -31.61 18.07
CA VAL A 414 -17.17 -30.16 17.82
C VAL A 414 -17.13 -29.45 19.16
N SER A 415 -16.07 -28.69 19.38
CA SER A 415 -15.85 -27.83 20.54
C SER A 415 -14.92 -26.68 20.14
N PHE A 416 -14.98 -25.56 20.88
CA PHE A 416 -14.26 -24.33 20.58
C PHE A 416 -13.26 -23.98 21.67
N ASP A 417 -12.16 -23.33 21.29
CA ASP A 417 -11.25 -22.68 22.22
C ASP A 417 -11.72 -21.26 22.59
N GLU A 418 -10.92 -20.56 23.40
CA GLU A 418 -11.17 -19.16 23.79
C GLU A 418 -11.23 -18.20 22.59
N ASN A 419 -10.61 -18.59 21.47
CA ASN A 419 -10.62 -17.85 20.22
C ASN A 419 -11.75 -18.31 19.27
N GLY A 420 -12.75 -19.06 19.74
CA GLY A 420 -13.85 -19.54 18.89
C GLY A 420 -13.38 -20.42 17.73
N ASP A 421 -12.17 -20.97 17.83
CA ASP A 421 -11.58 -21.86 16.84
C ASP A 421 -11.90 -23.30 17.21
N ARG A 422 -12.25 -24.12 16.21
CA ARG A 422 -12.49 -25.53 16.48
C ARG A 422 -11.20 -26.23 16.90
N MET A 423 -11.27 -26.90 18.04
CA MET A 423 -10.24 -27.84 18.49
C MET A 423 -10.38 -29.15 17.69
N SER A 424 -9.85 -29.19 16.46
CA SER A 424 -9.97 -30.35 15.56
C SER A 424 -8.65 -31.10 15.34
N ALA A 425 -8.77 -32.31 14.81
CA ALA A 425 -7.69 -33.08 14.23
C ALA A 425 -7.52 -32.78 12.73
N PHE A 426 -6.35 -33.15 12.18
CA PHE A 426 -6.11 -33.16 10.75
C PHE A 426 -5.86 -34.58 10.28
N ASP A 427 -6.48 -34.97 9.18
CA ASP A 427 -6.21 -36.24 8.52
C ASP A 427 -5.14 -36.06 7.44
N LEU A 428 -4.20 -36.99 7.39
CA LEU A 428 -3.26 -37.16 6.29
C LEU A 428 -3.84 -38.19 5.34
N LEU A 429 -4.23 -37.74 4.16
CA LEU A 429 -4.65 -38.61 3.07
C LEU A 429 -3.45 -38.94 2.19
N ASN A 430 -3.42 -40.17 1.68
CA ASN A 430 -2.38 -40.67 0.82
C ASN A 430 -3.01 -41.32 -0.42
N VAL A 431 -2.54 -40.94 -1.61
CA VAL A 431 -3.05 -41.48 -2.86
C VAL A 431 -2.49 -42.88 -3.08
N GLN A 432 -3.36 -43.89 -3.08
CA GLN A 432 -3.00 -45.29 -3.23
C GLN A 432 -3.87 -45.94 -4.32
N VAL A 433 -3.35 -47.00 -4.94
CA VAL A 433 -4.15 -47.80 -5.87
C VAL A 433 -4.92 -48.83 -5.05
N ASP A 434 -6.23 -48.72 -5.03
CA ASP A 434 -7.07 -49.73 -4.41
C ASP A 434 -7.12 -51.01 -5.27
N ARG A 435 -7.09 -52.17 -4.61
CA ARG A 435 -7.00 -53.49 -5.26
C ARG A 435 -8.24 -53.81 -6.10
N LEU A 436 -9.39 -53.20 -5.79
CA LEU A 436 -10.66 -53.45 -6.48
C LEU A 436 -10.87 -52.48 -7.66
N SER A 437 -10.57 -51.20 -7.48
CA SER A 437 -10.90 -50.16 -8.45
C SER A 437 -9.86 -49.96 -9.57
N ARG A 438 -8.62 -50.47 -9.45
CA ARG A 438 -7.51 -50.25 -10.42
C ARG A 438 -7.13 -48.78 -10.70
N PHE A 439 -7.79 -47.82 -10.07
CA PHE A 439 -7.54 -46.39 -10.19
C PHE A 439 -6.94 -45.81 -8.89
N PRO A 440 -6.16 -44.72 -8.95
CA PRO A 440 -5.69 -44.03 -7.76
C PRO A 440 -6.85 -43.45 -6.94
N THR A 441 -6.84 -43.69 -5.63
CA THR A 441 -7.86 -43.22 -4.68
C THR A 441 -7.19 -42.60 -3.46
N LEU A 442 -7.86 -41.62 -2.84
CA LEU A 442 -7.39 -41.00 -1.60
C LEU A 442 -7.77 -41.89 -0.42
N ILE A 443 -6.77 -42.45 0.25
CA ILE A 443 -6.95 -43.31 1.42
C ILE A 443 -6.50 -42.55 2.67
N HIS A 444 -7.30 -42.66 3.74
CA HIS A 444 -6.91 -42.16 5.06
C HIS A 444 -5.69 -42.92 5.58
N ALA A 445 -4.59 -42.20 5.83
CA ALA A 445 -3.30 -42.80 6.16
C ALA A 445 -2.85 -42.50 7.59
N ALA A 446 -3.16 -41.32 8.12
CA ALA A 446 -2.86 -40.94 9.50
C ALA A 446 -3.82 -39.85 10.00
N THR A 447 -3.89 -39.71 11.32
CA THR A 447 -4.57 -38.59 11.97
C THR A 447 -3.60 -37.87 12.90
N PHE A 448 -3.53 -36.55 12.77
CA PHE A 448 -2.83 -35.62 13.64
C PHE A 448 -3.78 -35.06 14.69
N SER A 449 -3.44 -35.23 15.96
CA SER A 449 -4.20 -34.64 17.07
C SER A 449 -3.56 -33.32 17.51
N ALA A 450 -4.32 -32.22 17.43
CA ALA A 450 -3.87 -30.90 17.88
C ALA A 450 -3.62 -30.86 19.40
N SER A 451 -4.37 -31.62 20.20
CA SER A 451 -4.25 -31.65 21.66
C SER A 451 -2.97 -32.33 22.13
N THR A 452 -2.62 -33.47 21.53
CA THR A 452 -1.41 -34.23 21.88
C THR A 452 -0.19 -33.85 21.04
N ARG A 453 -0.38 -33.03 20.00
CA ARG A 453 0.65 -32.63 19.01
C ARG A 453 1.40 -33.82 18.41
N SER A 454 0.68 -34.90 18.12
CA SER A 454 1.28 -36.15 17.65
C SER A 454 0.46 -36.80 16.53
N PHE A 455 1.17 -37.54 15.67
CA PHE A 455 0.57 -38.36 14.62
C PHE A 455 0.25 -39.76 15.15
N ARG A 456 -0.91 -40.26 14.75
CA ARG A 456 -1.21 -41.70 14.74
C ARG A 456 -1.21 -42.17 13.29
N ILE A 457 -0.22 -42.99 12.94
CA ILE A 457 -0.05 -43.58 11.60
C ILE A 457 -0.37 -45.08 11.71
N PRO A 458 -1.64 -45.49 11.47
CA PRO A 458 -2.05 -46.89 11.63
C PRO A 458 -1.58 -47.80 10.49
N LYS A 459 -1.18 -47.25 9.34
CA LYS A 459 -0.78 -48.01 8.14
C LYS A 459 0.47 -47.40 7.51
N ASP A 460 1.26 -48.22 6.82
CA ASP A 460 2.40 -47.74 6.05
C ASP A 460 1.97 -46.71 4.99
N LEU A 461 2.76 -45.65 4.83
CA LEU A 461 2.53 -44.65 3.80
C LEU A 461 3.08 -45.16 2.47
N VAL A 462 2.30 -44.98 1.39
CA VAL A 462 2.80 -45.15 0.03
C VAL A 462 3.49 -43.85 -0.37
N TRP A 463 4.76 -43.93 -0.75
CA TRP A 463 5.54 -42.79 -1.21
C TRP A 463 5.41 -42.63 -2.72
N MET A 464 5.82 -41.48 -3.25
CA MET A 464 5.73 -41.16 -4.69
C MET A 464 6.53 -42.09 -5.61
N ASN A 465 7.42 -42.93 -5.06
CA ASN A 465 8.09 -44.02 -5.77
C ASN A 465 7.26 -45.32 -5.85
N GLY A 466 6.04 -45.32 -5.31
CA GLY A 466 5.10 -46.44 -5.28
C GLY A 466 5.34 -47.46 -4.17
N GLN A 467 6.37 -47.29 -3.33
CA GLN A 467 6.69 -48.22 -2.25
C GLN A 467 5.90 -47.86 -0.97
N ALA A 468 5.35 -48.88 -0.31
CA ALA A 468 4.69 -48.74 0.99
C ALA A 468 5.70 -49.02 2.11
N GLN A 469 6.01 -48.02 2.93
CA GLN A 469 6.96 -48.16 4.04
C GLN A 469 6.79 -47.08 5.12
N SER A 470 7.19 -47.40 6.35
CA SER A 470 7.07 -46.54 7.53
C SER A 470 8.13 -45.43 7.65
N ARG A 471 9.22 -45.50 6.87
CA ARG A 471 10.26 -44.44 6.78
C ARG A 471 10.28 -43.85 5.37
N PHE A 472 10.78 -42.64 5.20
CA PHE A 472 10.90 -42.06 3.86
C PHE A 472 12.00 -42.78 3.04
N PRO A 473 11.84 -42.94 1.70
CA PRO A 473 12.82 -43.61 0.85
C PRO A 473 14.22 -43.00 0.87
N GLU A 474 15.28 -43.82 0.95
CA GLU A 474 16.67 -43.34 0.89
C GLU A 474 16.98 -42.58 -0.41
N GLU A 475 16.31 -42.94 -1.51
CA GLU A 475 16.38 -42.28 -2.81
C GLU A 475 16.00 -40.79 -2.74
N LEU A 476 15.11 -40.39 -1.81
CA LEU A 476 14.75 -38.99 -1.60
C LEU A 476 15.80 -38.21 -0.78
N SER A 477 16.79 -38.91 -0.20
CA SER A 477 17.97 -38.34 0.46
C SER A 477 19.23 -38.32 -0.42
N ALA A 478 19.14 -38.86 -1.64
CA ALA A 478 20.20 -38.90 -2.63
C ALA A 478 20.25 -37.58 -3.44
N CYS A 479 21.46 -37.08 -3.69
CA CYS A 479 21.66 -35.83 -4.42
C CYS A 479 21.83 -36.09 -5.92
N ASP A 480 21.11 -35.32 -6.73
CA ASP A 480 21.29 -35.32 -8.19
C ASP A 480 22.71 -34.95 -8.60
N VAL A 481 23.07 -35.33 -9.82
CA VAL A 481 24.30 -34.86 -10.47
C VAL A 481 24.30 -33.33 -10.49
N GLY A 482 25.43 -32.70 -10.11
CA GLY A 482 25.50 -31.26 -9.86
C GLY A 482 25.22 -30.85 -8.41
N PHE A 483 24.83 -31.76 -7.53
CA PHE A 483 24.70 -31.50 -6.10
C PHE A 483 25.63 -32.39 -5.29
N TYR A 484 26.02 -31.94 -4.09
CA TYR A 484 26.84 -32.70 -3.15
C TYR A 484 26.24 -32.67 -1.73
N LYS A 485 26.66 -33.64 -0.92
CA LYS A 485 26.21 -33.85 0.46
C LYS A 485 27.44 -34.04 1.33
N GLU A 486 27.55 -33.29 2.44
CA GLU A 486 28.63 -33.48 3.44
C GLU A 486 28.36 -34.77 4.25
N GLU A 487 29.41 -35.44 4.77
CA GLU A 487 29.34 -36.80 5.35
C GLU A 487 28.24 -37.01 6.43
N ASP A 488 27.79 -35.95 7.12
CA ASP A 488 26.71 -35.99 8.11
C ASP A 488 25.49 -35.11 7.78
N SER A 489 25.51 -34.40 6.64
CA SER A 489 24.39 -33.56 6.20
C SER A 489 23.44 -34.40 5.36
N ARG A 490 22.10 -34.33 5.55
CA ARG A 490 21.13 -34.89 4.58
C ARG A 490 20.60 -33.87 3.57
N GLN A 491 21.28 -32.72 3.48
CA GLN A 491 20.92 -31.63 2.58
C GLN A 491 21.85 -31.62 1.36
N CYS A 492 21.24 -31.63 0.17
CA CYS A 492 21.96 -31.47 -1.08
C CYS A 492 22.28 -30.00 -1.31
N LYS A 493 23.56 -29.67 -1.42
CA LYS A 493 24.06 -28.34 -1.79
C LYS A 493 24.47 -28.34 -3.26
N LEU A 494 24.28 -27.21 -3.93
CA LEU A 494 24.77 -27.01 -5.30
C LEU A 494 26.30 -27.15 -5.35
N CYS A 495 26.80 -27.81 -6.40
CA CYS A 495 28.24 -27.90 -6.62
C CYS A 495 28.85 -26.49 -6.75
N PRO A 496 29.91 -26.15 -6.00
CA PRO A 496 30.55 -24.83 -6.09
C PRO A 496 31.14 -24.58 -7.49
N LYS A 497 31.30 -23.30 -7.85
CA LYS A 497 32.02 -22.92 -9.07
C LYS A 497 33.44 -23.47 -9.05
N GLY A 498 33.96 -23.84 -10.21
CA GLY A 498 35.27 -24.46 -10.35
C GLY A 498 35.32 -25.96 -9.98
N MET A 499 34.21 -26.55 -9.54
CA MET A 499 34.14 -27.95 -9.13
C MET A 499 33.10 -28.71 -9.96
N MET A 500 33.27 -30.03 -10.09
CA MET A 500 32.26 -30.95 -10.63
C MET A 500 31.78 -31.94 -9.56
N CYS A 501 30.48 -32.24 -9.58
CA CYS A 501 29.84 -33.14 -8.61
C CYS A 501 29.01 -34.19 -9.34
N LEU A 502 29.31 -35.47 -9.13
CA LEU A 502 28.62 -36.60 -9.79
C LEU A 502 27.37 -37.11 -9.04
N GLY A 503 27.05 -36.52 -7.88
CA GLY A 503 25.92 -36.92 -7.03
C GLY A 503 26.28 -37.99 -5.98
N ASN A 504 25.34 -38.24 -5.07
CA ASN A 504 25.33 -39.30 -4.04
C ASN A 504 26.34 -39.30 -2.88
N ASN A 505 27.52 -38.63 -2.91
CA ASN A 505 28.42 -38.52 -1.74
C ASN A 505 29.42 -37.34 -1.82
N ALA A 506 30.11 -37.06 -0.70
CA ALA A 506 30.92 -35.86 -0.37
C ALA A 506 32.16 -35.57 -1.23
N SER A 507 32.30 -36.12 -2.44
CA SER A 507 33.47 -35.86 -3.29
C SER A 507 33.12 -34.92 -4.45
N PHE A 508 33.47 -33.65 -4.30
CA PHE A 508 33.57 -32.71 -5.40
C PHE A 508 35.00 -32.71 -5.94
N THR A 509 35.15 -32.78 -7.26
CA THR A 509 36.45 -32.81 -7.93
C THR A 509 36.71 -31.45 -8.57
N PRO A 510 37.86 -30.79 -8.34
CA PRO A 510 38.16 -29.53 -8.99
C PRO A 510 38.36 -29.72 -10.50
N CYS A 511 37.93 -28.73 -11.28
CA CYS A 511 38.08 -28.78 -12.73
C CYS A 511 39.55 -28.91 -13.14
N PRO A 512 39.91 -29.87 -14.01
CA PRO A 512 41.28 -29.99 -14.50
C PRO A 512 41.68 -28.80 -15.37
N ARG A 513 42.99 -28.55 -15.49
CA ARG A 513 43.55 -27.48 -16.33
C ARG A 513 43.00 -27.54 -17.75
N GLY A 514 42.72 -26.38 -18.33
CA GLY A 514 42.07 -26.25 -19.64
C GLY A 514 40.55 -26.46 -19.64
N THR A 515 39.94 -26.69 -18.47
CA THR A 515 38.49 -26.74 -18.28
C THR A 515 38.06 -25.80 -17.15
N TYR A 516 36.81 -25.36 -17.16
CA TYR A 516 36.27 -24.43 -16.17
C TYR A 516 34.84 -24.81 -15.76
N ALA A 517 34.39 -24.26 -14.62
CA ALA A 517 33.00 -24.34 -14.17
C ALA A 517 32.52 -22.96 -13.69
N ASN A 518 31.89 -22.20 -14.58
CA ASN A 518 31.41 -20.84 -14.34
C ASN A 518 30.08 -20.76 -13.58
N GLU A 519 29.31 -21.84 -13.59
CA GLU A 519 28.03 -21.96 -12.92
C GLU A 519 28.13 -22.95 -11.75
N THR A 520 27.34 -22.71 -10.71
CA THR A 520 27.18 -23.69 -9.64
C THR A 520 26.29 -24.82 -10.12
N GLY A 521 26.57 -26.05 -9.71
CA GLY A 521 25.74 -27.20 -10.02
C GLY A 521 26.17 -28.01 -11.25
N LEU A 522 27.42 -27.85 -11.71
CA LEU A 522 27.92 -28.56 -12.87
C LEU A 522 28.24 -30.03 -12.57
N SER A 523 27.78 -30.90 -13.47
CA SER A 523 28.09 -32.33 -13.48
C SER A 523 29.44 -32.64 -14.12
N ASN A 524 29.90 -31.77 -15.02
CA ASN A 524 31.17 -31.88 -15.73
C ASN A 524 31.72 -30.50 -16.07
N CYS A 525 33.05 -30.36 -16.11
CA CYS A 525 33.70 -29.09 -16.43
C CYS A 525 33.69 -28.85 -17.94
N THR A 526 33.40 -27.61 -18.33
CA THR A 526 33.38 -27.20 -19.73
C THR A 526 34.80 -26.92 -20.22
N LYS A 527 35.13 -27.33 -21.45
CA LYS A 527 36.44 -27.01 -22.04
C LYS A 527 36.54 -25.51 -22.33
N CYS A 528 37.73 -24.95 -22.13
CA CYS A 528 37.96 -23.56 -22.51
C CYS A 528 37.81 -23.39 -24.04
N PRO A 529 37.14 -22.31 -24.49
CA PRO A 529 37.04 -21.99 -25.91
C PRO A 529 38.42 -21.64 -26.50
N GLU A 530 38.56 -21.76 -27.82
CA GLU A 530 39.82 -21.51 -28.51
C GLU A 530 40.39 -20.10 -28.18
N GLY A 531 41.71 -20.02 -28.00
CA GLY A 531 42.41 -18.80 -27.57
C GLY A 531 42.40 -18.51 -26.06
N HIS A 532 41.73 -19.33 -25.25
CA HIS A 532 41.63 -19.18 -23.79
C HIS A 532 42.11 -20.44 -23.06
N PHE A 533 42.67 -20.27 -21.87
CA PHE A 533 43.18 -21.36 -21.03
C PHE A 533 42.88 -21.13 -19.55
N ALA A 534 42.46 -22.19 -18.86
CA ALA A 534 42.32 -22.24 -17.41
C ALA A 534 43.60 -22.87 -16.84
N ALA A 535 44.50 -22.03 -16.32
CA ALA A 535 45.82 -22.46 -15.85
C ALA A 535 45.78 -23.20 -14.51
N ASP A 536 44.80 -22.88 -13.68
CA ASP A 536 44.68 -23.42 -12.33
C ASP A 536 43.65 -24.54 -12.24
N VAL A 537 43.92 -25.53 -11.38
CA VAL A 537 42.97 -26.58 -11.05
C VAL A 537 41.85 -25.95 -10.22
N GLY A 538 40.60 -26.19 -10.60
CA GLY A 538 39.44 -25.58 -9.95
C GLY A 538 39.03 -24.21 -10.51
N SER A 539 39.48 -23.86 -11.72
CA SER A 539 39.15 -22.58 -12.35
C SER A 539 37.65 -22.47 -12.67
N PHE A 540 37.05 -21.31 -12.35
CA PHE A 540 35.65 -21.01 -12.71
C PHE A 540 35.50 -20.15 -13.96
N GLU A 541 36.62 -19.75 -14.58
CA GLU A 541 36.66 -18.96 -15.80
C GLU A 541 37.92 -19.30 -16.62
N CYS A 542 37.89 -19.05 -17.92
CA CYS A 542 39.03 -19.24 -18.80
C CYS A 542 39.68 -17.89 -19.11
N SER A 543 40.99 -17.79 -18.87
CA SER A 543 41.75 -16.57 -19.18
C SER A 543 42.26 -16.58 -20.61
N ALA A 544 42.15 -15.46 -21.33
CA ALA A 544 42.75 -15.32 -22.67
C ALA A 544 44.28 -15.44 -22.54
N LEU A 545 44.95 -16.12 -23.48
CA LEU A 545 46.42 -16.26 -23.48
C LEU A 545 47.17 -14.91 -23.44
N PHE A 546 46.52 -13.83 -23.85
CA PHE A 546 47.06 -12.47 -23.84
C PHE A 546 47.01 -11.76 -22.46
N SER A 547 46.26 -12.30 -21.49
CA SER A 547 45.95 -11.63 -20.22
C SER A 547 47.08 -11.68 -19.17
N MET A 548 48.12 -12.51 -19.35
CA MET A 548 49.24 -12.60 -18.39
C MET A 548 50.20 -11.39 -18.39
N LEU A 549 50.01 -10.40 -19.28
CA LEU A 549 50.85 -9.19 -19.35
C LEU A 549 50.23 -7.93 -18.70
N ALA A 550 48.96 -7.98 -18.27
CA ALA A 550 48.22 -6.77 -17.86
C ALA A 550 48.14 -6.50 -16.34
N GLN A 551 48.95 -7.17 -15.52
CA GLN A 551 48.78 -7.15 -14.06
C GLN A 551 49.35 -5.94 -13.31
N LYS A 552 49.76 -4.84 -13.98
CA LYS A 552 50.39 -3.70 -13.29
C LYS A 552 49.61 -2.39 -13.17
N ASN A 553 48.48 -2.18 -13.86
CA ASN A 553 47.79 -0.86 -13.88
C ASN A 553 46.26 -0.91 -13.58
N GLY A 554 45.76 -1.92 -12.86
CA GLY A 554 44.32 -2.27 -12.83
C GLY A 554 43.31 -1.52 -11.93
N PRO A 555 43.64 -0.82 -10.82
CA PRO A 555 42.60 -0.44 -9.86
C PRO A 555 41.72 0.76 -10.27
N MET A 556 42.20 1.65 -11.13
CA MET A 556 41.47 2.89 -11.51
C MET A 556 40.50 2.68 -12.70
N LEU A 557 40.83 1.80 -13.64
CA LEU A 557 39.96 1.43 -14.77
C LEU A 557 38.77 0.56 -14.32
N CYS A 558 38.95 -0.29 -13.30
CA CYS A 558 37.83 -1.04 -12.69
C CYS A 558 36.85 -0.11 -11.95
N PHE A 559 37.34 0.94 -11.30
CA PHE A 559 36.51 1.91 -10.55
C PHE A 559 35.46 2.58 -11.43
N LEU A 560 35.82 3.00 -12.64
CA LEU A 560 34.88 3.66 -13.54
C LEU A 560 34.08 2.69 -14.41
N GLY A 561 34.63 1.53 -14.78
CA GLY A 561 33.86 0.46 -15.43
C GLY A 561 32.67 0.00 -14.57
N HIS A 562 32.86 -0.11 -13.25
CA HIS A 562 31.78 -0.43 -12.31
C HIS A 562 30.78 0.71 -12.10
N CYS A 563 31.21 1.98 -12.15
CA CYS A 563 30.30 3.13 -12.10
C CYS A 563 29.44 3.24 -13.38
N CYS A 564 30.01 2.90 -14.53
CA CYS A 564 29.32 2.88 -15.83
C CYS A 564 28.31 1.74 -15.95
N LEU A 565 28.68 0.53 -15.52
CA LEU A 565 27.78 -0.62 -15.42
C LEU A 565 26.68 -0.37 -14.38
N ALA A 566 27.00 0.27 -13.25
CA ALA A 566 26.00 0.71 -12.27
C ALA A 566 25.07 1.79 -12.85
N PHE A 567 25.55 2.67 -13.72
CA PHE A 567 24.72 3.69 -14.35
C PHE A 567 23.85 3.13 -15.48
N ALA A 568 24.38 2.20 -16.28
CA ALA A 568 23.61 1.42 -17.25
C ALA A 568 22.58 0.54 -16.54
N GLU A 569 22.95 -0.12 -15.44
CA GLU A 569 22.03 -0.85 -14.58
C GLU A 569 21.04 0.08 -13.90
N VAL A 570 21.35 1.32 -13.53
CA VAL A 570 20.38 2.27 -12.94
C VAL A 570 19.48 2.89 -13.99
N LEU A 571 19.93 3.13 -15.22
CA LEU A 571 19.08 3.56 -16.34
C LEU A 571 18.19 2.41 -16.84
N VAL A 572 18.72 1.18 -16.84
CA VAL A 572 17.97 -0.04 -17.13
C VAL A 572 17.08 -0.41 -15.94
N PHE A 573 17.46 -0.20 -14.67
CA PHE A 573 16.61 -0.45 -13.50
C PHE A 573 15.60 0.67 -13.26
N GLN A 574 15.89 1.93 -13.55
CA GLN A 574 14.90 3.01 -13.53
C GLN A 574 14.02 2.91 -14.77
N GLY A 575 14.55 2.51 -15.92
CA GLY A 575 13.77 2.19 -17.11
C GLY A 575 12.85 0.99 -16.90
N LEU A 576 13.35 -0.08 -16.30
CA LEU A 576 12.60 -1.28 -15.96
C LEU A 576 11.70 -1.07 -14.73
N ARG A 577 12.04 -0.21 -13.75
CA ARG A 577 11.10 0.20 -12.67
C ARG A 577 10.00 1.11 -13.17
N MET A 578 10.27 1.94 -14.17
CA MET A 578 9.24 2.79 -14.78
C MET A 578 8.40 1.99 -15.80
N HIS A 579 8.88 0.82 -16.26
CA HIS A 579 8.14 -0.14 -17.11
C HIS A 579 7.36 -1.21 -16.34
N PHE A 580 7.77 -1.58 -15.13
CA PHE A 580 7.00 -2.48 -14.27
C PHE A 580 6.32 -1.66 -13.17
N VAL A 581 5.00 -1.46 -13.31
CA VAL A 581 4.14 -1.34 -12.10
C VAL A 581 4.40 -2.62 -11.33
N TRP A 582 5.28 -2.51 -10.34
CA TRP A 582 5.53 -3.60 -9.43
C TRP A 582 4.36 -3.64 -8.44
N GLN A 583 3.45 -4.59 -8.57
CA GLN A 583 2.55 -4.99 -7.48
C GLN A 583 3.45 -5.42 -6.32
N GLU A 584 3.24 -4.77 -5.17
CA GLU A 584 4.09 -4.84 -3.99
C GLU A 584 4.25 -6.27 -3.49
N SER A 585 5.40 -6.89 -3.80
CA SER A 585 5.87 -8.10 -3.13
C SER A 585 6.98 -7.70 -2.15
N ASP A 586 6.88 -8.15 -0.90
CA ASP A 586 7.91 -7.91 0.13
C ASP A 586 9.30 -8.48 -0.25
N TYR A 587 9.36 -9.41 -1.20
CA TYR A 587 10.61 -9.93 -1.77
C TYR A 587 11.40 -8.92 -2.63
N GLY A 588 10.79 -7.82 -3.08
CA GLY A 588 11.51 -6.69 -3.69
C GLY A 588 12.23 -5.82 -2.66
N ARG A 589 11.83 -5.89 -1.39
CA ARG A 589 12.40 -5.13 -0.28
C ARG A 589 13.72 -5.74 0.18
N GLU A 590 13.85 -7.07 0.22
CA GLU A 590 15.11 -7.74 0.58
C GLU A 590 16.21 -7.57 -0.46
N ARG A 591 15.93 -7.66 -1.77
CA ARG A 591 16.96 -7.36 -2.80
C ARG A 591 17.32 -5.88 -2.87
N ALA A 592 16.39 -4.96 -2.59
CA ALA A 592 16.71 -3.54 -2.46
C ALA A 592 17.48 -3.23 -1.16
N TYR A 593 17.26 -4.00 -0.09
CA TYR A 593 18.04 -3.96 1.15
C TYR A 593 19.45 -4.53 0.94
N ASP A 594 19.59 -5.61 0.17
CA ASP A 594 20.88 -6.24 -0.14
C ASP A 594 21.71 -5.38 -1.09
N VAL A 595 21.08 -4.77 -2.10
CA VAL A 595 21.77 -3.79 -2.96
C VAL A 595 22.17 -2.55 -2.13
N ARG A 596 21.34 -2.06 -1.20
CA ARG A 596 21.71 -0.96 -0.29
C ARG A 596 22.88 -1.32 0.64
N LYS A 597 22.94 -2.56 1.15
CA LYS A 597 24.05 -3.08 1.96
C LYS A 597 25.32 -3.29 1.13
N VAL A 598 25.20 -3.79 -0.10
CA VAL A 598 26.31 -3.95 -1.05
C VAL A 598 26.87 -2.58 -1.45
N TRP A 599 26.02 -1.57 -1.67
CA TRP A 599 26.47 -0.20 -1.96
C TRP A 599 27.10 0.49 -0.76
N ALA A 600 26.55 0.37 0.46
CA ALA A 600 27.15 0.91 1.67
C ALA A 600 28.48 0.22 2.05
N ALA A 601 28.58 -1.09 1.83
CA ALA A 601 29.81 -1.86 2.02
C ALA A 601 30.88 -1.52 0.96
N ARG A 602 30.50 -1.39 -0.33
CA ARG A 602 31.43 -1.04 -1.41
C ARG A 602 31.93 0.41 -1.31
N PHE A 603 31.07 1.36 -0.93
CA PHE A 603 31.45 2.76 -0.77
C PHE A 603 32.33 3.00 0.47
N SER A 604 32.13 2.23 1.55
CA SER A 604 32.98 2.27 2.75
C SER A 604 34.34 1.60 2.56
N GLU A 605 34.44 0.55 1.74
CA GLU A 605 35.72 -0.06 1.33
C GLU A 605 36.55 0.83 0.38
N LEU A 606 35.91 1.71 -0.40
CA LEU A 606 36.57 2.56 -1.41
C LEU A 606 36.98 3.95 -0.89
N ALA A 607 36.37 4.46 0.18
CA ALA A 607 36.66 5.79 0.74
C ALA A 607 37.86 5.83 1.69
N PHE A 608 38.25 4.70 2.27
CA PHE A 608 39.36 4.60 3.22
C PHE A 608 40.18 3.36 2.91
N GLY A 609 41.41 3.57 2.41
CA GLY A 609 42.39 2.50 2.21
C GLY A 609 42.61 1.68 3.48
N SER A 610 43.18 0.49 3.30
CA SER A 610 43.26 -0.66 4.22
C SER A 610 43.98 -0.47 5.57
N VAL A 611 43.83 0.67 6.25
CA VAL A 611 44.45 0.94 7.55
C VAL A 611 43.38 1.47 8.52
N GLN A 612 43.10 0.69 9.56
CA GLN A 612 42.19 0.89 10.72
C GLN A 612 40.79 0.27 10.65
N LYS A 613 40.72 -1.03 10.99
CA LYS A 613 39.47 -1.78 11.26
C LYS A 613 39.02 -1.81 12.74
N GLN A 614 39.69 -1.11 13.67
CA GLN A 614 39.49 -1.34 15.12
C GLN A 614 38.71 -0.27 15.91
N SER A 615 38.33 0.88 15.35
CA SER A 615 37.64 1.95 16.13
C SER A 615 36.13 2.13 15.86
N TRP A 616 35.53 1.41 14.92
CA TRP A 616 34.13 1.67 14.49
C TRP A 616 33.09 0.66 15.00
N ALA A 617 33.45 -0.24 15.92
CA ALA A 617 32.50 -1.16 16.53
C ALA A 617 31.50 -0.47 17.50
N ALA A 618 31.70 0.81 17.83
CA ALA A 618 30.89 1.55 18.81
C ALA A 618 29.79 2.45 18.21
N VAL A 619 29.62 2.52 16.87
CA VAL A 619 28.62 3.39 16.20
C VAL A 619 27.55 2.56 15.46
N ARG A 620 27.19 1.38 15.99
CA ARG A 620 26.31 0.41 15.31
C ARG A 620 24.84 0.45 15.77
N SER A 621 24.34 1.61 16.18
CA SER A 621 22.95 1.81 16.61
C SER A 621 22.38 3.12 16.09
N ASP A 622 22.01 3.16 14.80
CA ASP A 622 20.99 4.05 14.20
C ASP A 622 21.12 4.04 12.67
N GLU A 623 20.58 3.03 11.98
CA GLU A 623 20.52 3.04 10.50
C GLU A 623 19.12 3.36 9.99
N LYS A 624 18.86 4.66 9.79
CA LYS A 624 17.79 5.16 8.91
C LYS A 624 18.19 4.87 7.46
N GLY A 625 17.57 3.88 6.83
CA GLY A 625 17.86 3.48 5.45
C GLY A 625 17.72 4.64 4.44
N LEU A 626 18.67 4.77 3.51
CA LEU A 626 18.69 5.85 2.52
C LEU A 626 17.52 5.75 1.52
N ASN A 627 16.71 6.81 1.41
CA ASN A 627 15.54 6.87 0.53
C ASN A 627 15.92 6.66 -0.97
N LEU A 628 15.15 5.83 -1.69
CA LEU A 628 15.39 5.48 -3.10
C LEU A 628 15.43 6.70 -4.03
N LEU A 629 14.57 7.70 -3.77
CA LEU A 629 14.55 8.96 -4.51
C LEU A 629 15.88 9.73 -4.37
N THR A 630 16.48 9.70 -3.18
CA THR A 630 17.78 10.30 -2.92
C THR A 630 18.87 9.59 -3.70
N ALA A 631 18.89 8.26 -3.69
CA ALA A 631 19.88 7.47 -4.44
C ALA A 631 19.80 7.76 -5.94
N ALA A 632 18.59 7.78 -6.51
CA ALA A 632 18.35 8.11 -7.91
C ALA A 632 18.83 9.53 -8.30
N ALA A 633 18.55 10.53 -7.46
CA ALA A 633 18.97 11.90 -7.68
C ALA A 633 20.50 12.04 -7.63
N VAL A 634 21.14 11.43 -6.62
CA VAL A 634 22.60 11.47 -6.45
C VAL A 634 23.32 10.76 -7.60
N ALA A 635 22.81 9.62 -8.08
CA ALA A 635 23.38 8.94 -9.24
C ALA A 635 23.32 9.83 -10.51
N GLY A 636 22.21 10.52 -10.74
CA GLY A 636 22.09 11.48 -11.85
C GLY A 636 23.02 12.69 -11.72
N GLN A 637 23.25 13.18 -10.49
CA GLN A 637 24.20 14.28 -10.23
C GLN A 637 25.64 13.85 -10.49
N LEU A 638 26.02 12.63 -10.08
CA LEU A 638 27.35 12.08 -10.32
C LEU A 638 27.63 11.92 -11.82
N LEU A 639 26.67 11.41 -12.58
CA LEU A 639 26.79 11.33 -14.04
C LEU A 639 27.05 12.71 -14.66
N LEU A 640 26.22 13.71 -14.32
CA LEU A 640 26.37 15.07 -14.84
C LEU A 640 27.74 15.65 -14.48
N ALA A 641 28.24 15.38 -13.27
CA ALA A 641 29.57 15.83 -12.86
C ALA A 641 30.69 15.16 -13.67
N ILE A 642 30.58 13.86 -13.97
CA ILE A 642 31.56 13.15 -14.81
C ILE A 642 31.52 13.66 -16.26
N GLN A 643 30.33 13.92 -16.81
CA GLN A 643 30.20 14.51 -18.15
C GLN A 643 30.81 15.93 -18.21
N MET A 644 30.68 16.72 -17.14
CA MET A 644 31.34 18.02 -17.02
C MET A 644 32.86 17.90 -16.94
N LEU A 645 33.41 16.90 -16.23
CA LEU A 645 34.84 16.60 -16.27
C LEU A 645 35.31 16.26 -17.70
N GLY A 646 34.54 15.47 -18.43
CA GLY A 646 34.83 15.17 -19.83
C GLY A 646 34.82 16.40 -20.75
N THR A 647 34.03 17.42 -20.42
CA THR A 647 34.08 18.71 -21.13
C THR A 647 35.39 19.47 -20.85
N MET A 648 35.91 19.41 -19.62
CA MET A 648 37.17 20.08 -19.26
C MET A 648 38.38 19.55 -20.04
N ARG A 649 38.32 18.30 -20.51
CA ARG A 649 39.34 17.73 -21.42
C ARG A 649 39.41 18.47 -22.75
N GLN A 650 38.30 19.00 -23.26
CA GLN A 650 38.26 19.73 -24.53
C GLN A 650 38.84 21.15 -24.42
N LEU A 651 39.23 21.59 -23.21
CA LEU A 651 39.96 22.83 -23.03
C LEU A 651 41.36 22.68 -23.61
N SER A 652 41.90 23.75 -24.20
CA SER A 652 43.25 23.80 -24.75
C SER A 652 44.30 23.94 -23.64
N ILE A 653 44.37 22.93 -22.76
CA ILE A 653 45.27 22.85 -21.59
C ILE A 653 46.04 21.53 -21.67
N GLU A 654 47.35 21.59 -21.43
CA GLU A 654 48.19 20.40 -21.33
C GLU A 654 48.07 19.76 -19.95
N TRP A 655 47.11 18.84 -19.82
CA TRP A 655 46.86 18.12 -18.58
C TRP A 655 48.02 17.18 -18.21
N GLN A 656 48.50 17.29 -16.98
CA GLN A 656 49.57 16.45 -16.40
C GLN A 656 48.99 15.26 -15.62
N ASP A 657 49.76 14.18 -15.46
CA ASP A 657 49.40 13.04 -14.61
C ASP A 657 49.43 13.44 -13.12
N PRO A 658 48.47 13.00 -12.27
CA PRO A 658 47.42 11.98 -12.51
C PRO A 658 46.08 12.54 -13.05
N VAL A 659 45.94 13.85 -13.23
CA VAL A 659 44.67 14.49 -13.65
C VAL A 659 44.30 14.08 -15.08
N ARG A 660 45.28 13.97 -15.97
CA ARG A 660 45.09 13.45 -17.33
C ARG A 660 44.43 12.07 -17.35
N GLN A 661 44.90 11.14 -16.51
CA GLN A 661 44.31 9.81 -16.37
C GLN A 661 42.86 9.88 -15.85
N LEU A 662 42.57 10.76 -14.89
CA LEU A 662 41.21 10.96 -14.38
C LEU A 662 40.26 11.48 -15.49
N LEU A 663 40.73 12.39 -16.35
CA LEU A 663 39.97 12.92 -17.47
C LEU A 663 39.80 11.89 -18.60
N ASP A 664 40.80 11.06 -18.87
CA ASP A 664 40.71 9.95 -19.83
C ASP A 664 39.62 8.94 -19.45
N LEU A 665 39.35 8.75 -18.16
CA LEU A 665 38.31 7.84 -17.68
C LEU A 665 36.88 8.36 -17.95
N SER A 666 36.70 9.66 -18.18
CA SER A 666 35.38 10.25 -18.47
C SER A 666 34.86 9.92 -19.88
N ARG A 667 35.73 9.46 -20.80
CA ARG A 667 35.42 9.19 -22.22
C ARG A 667 34.26 8.20 -22.42
N PHE A 668 34.21 7.14 -21.61
CA PHE A 668 33.15 6.13 -21.69
C PHE A 668 31.74 6.74 -21.45
N ILE A 669 31.65 7.72 -20.56
CA ILE A 669 30.38 8.33 -20.13
C ILE A 669 29.96 9.48 -21.05
N THR A 670 30.90 10.07 -21.80
CA THR A 670 30.64 11.11 -22.79
C THR A 670 30.28 10.58 -24.18
N LEU A 671 29.99 9.28 -24.33
CA LEU A 671 29.66 8.60 -25.60
C LEU A 671 30.83 8.58 -26.61
N ASP A 672 32.07 8.56 -26.12
CA ASP A 672 33.28 8.37 -26.93
C ASP A 672 33.61 6.87 -27.02
N PHE A 673 33.23 6.23 -28.13
CA PHE A 673 33.25 4.77 -28.33
C PHE A 673 34.55 4.23 -28.95
N ASP A 674 35.58 5.06 -29.11
CA ASP A 674 36.87 4.67 -29.70
C ASP A 674 37.54 3.47 -29.00
N ILE A 675 37.23 3.22 -27.73
CA ILE A 675 37.72 2.06 -26.97
C ILE A 675 37.14 0.73 -27.50
N ILE A 676 35.93 0.74 -28.07
CA ILE A 676 35.24 -0.46 -28.58
C ILE A 676 35.64 -0.75 -30.04
N ARG A 677 36.36 0.15 -30.72
CA ARG A 677 36.75 0.04 -32.15
C ARG A 677 35.59 -0.44 -33.02
N LEU A 678 34.51 0.34 -33.04
CA LEU A 678 33.34 0.07 -33.90
C LEU A 678 33.69 0.01 -35.41
N SER A 679 34.89 0.47 -35.81
CA SER A 679 35.41 0.27 -37.17
C SER A 679 35.48 -1.21 -37.59
N CYS A 680 35.59 -2.16 -36.64
CA CYS A 680 35.47 -3.60 -36.93
C CYS A 680 34.07 -4.04 -37.42
N LEU A 681 33.00 -3.33 -37.06
CA LEU A 681 31.62 -3.65 -37.48
C LEU A 681 31.29 -3.14 -38.88
N TYR A 682 31.95 -2.07 -39.32
CA TYR A 682 31.67 -1.40 -40.60
C TYR A 682 32.75 -1.62 -41.66
N GLY A 683 33.91 -2.19 -41.30
CA GLY A 683 34.96 -2.58 -42.25
C GLY A 683 35.72 -1.41 -42.89
N ALA A 684 35.54 -0.18 -42.39
CA ALA A 684 36.21 1.02 -42.86
C ALA A 684 36.50 1.99 -41.70
N ASP A 685 37.71 2.56 -41.68
CA ASP A 685 38.10 3.64 -40.76
C ASP A 685 37.65 4.99 -41.36
N SER A 686 36.37 5.35 -41.16
CA SER A 686 35.81 6.63 -41.59
C SER A 686 35.38 7.47 -40.38
N ALA A 687 35.96 8.67 -40.25
CA ALA A 687 35.61 9.63 -39.21
C ALA A 687 34.14 10.09 -39.28
N VAL A 688 33.59 10.19 -40.50
CA VAL A 688 32.18 10.55 -40.72
C VAL A 688 31.24 9.47 -40.17
N LEU A 689 31.57 8.20 -40.39
CA LEU A 689 30.74 7.08 -39.91
C LEU A 689 30.79 6.96 -38.38
N TYR A 690 31.96 7.20 -37.79
CA TYR A 690 32.13 7.29 -36.35
C TYR A 690 31.24 8.40 -35.76
N PHE A 691 31.31 9.60 -36.33
CA PHE A 691 30.50 10.74 -35.92
C PHE A 691 28.99 10.47 -36.02
N VAL A 692 28.53 9.85 -37.12
CA VAL A 692 27.12 9.45 -37.30
C VAL A 692 26.67 8.46 -36.22
N SER A 693 27.52 7.49 -35.87
CA SER A 693 27.18 6.48 -34.85
C SER A 693 26.96 7.11 -33.47
N GLN A 694 27.78 8.10 -33.10
CA GLN A 694 27.62 8.86 -31.85
C GLN A 694 26.35 9.70 -31.86
N LEU A 695 26.06 10.38 -32.97
CA LEU A 695 24.89 11.24 -33.12
C LEU A 695 23.56 10.46 -33.07
N LEU A 696 23.56 9.22 -33.59
CA LEU A 696 22.37 8.37 -33.65
C LEU A 696 22.16 7.49 -32.41
N ALA A 697 23.14 7.39 -31.50
CA ALA A 697 23.06 6.50 -30.33
C ALA A 697 21.82 6.76 -29.44
N CYS A 698 21.53 8.03 -29.11
CA CYS A 698 20.38 8.37 -28.28
C CYS A 698 19.04 8.26 -29.03
N PRO A 699 18.89 8.77 -30.27
CA PRO A 699 17.69 8.52 -31.09
C PRO A 699 17.38 7.04 -31.31
N ALA A 700 18.40 6.23 -31.60
CA ALA A 700 18.25 4.78 -31.78
C ALA A 700 17.75 4.11 -30.49
N SER A 701 18.28 4.52 -29.33
CA SER A 701 17.81 4.04 -28.02
C SER A 701 16.34 4.39 -27.77
N CYS A 702 15.92 5.61 -28.08
CA CYS A 702 14.50 6.00 -27.97
C CYS A 702 13.60 5.26 -28.97
N ALA A 703 14.09 4.99 -30.19
CA ALA A 703 13.38 4.22 -31.19
C ALA A 703 13.20 2.76 -30.77
N ILE A 704 14.21 2.14 -30.16
CA ILE A 704 14.12 0.78 -29.59
C ILE A 704 13.06 0.73 -28.48
N LEU A 705 13.02 1.73 -27.59
CA LEU A 705 12.00 1.81 -26.54
C LEU A 705 10.59 1.97 -27.12
N LEU A 706 10.43 2.79 -28.16
CA LEU A 706 9.16 2.96 -28.86
C LEU A 706 8.73 1.68 -29.57
N LEU A 707 9.65 1.00 -30.27
CA LEU A 707 9.40 -0.28 -30.93
C LEU A 707 8.98 -1.34 -29.91
N THR A 708 9.69 -1.41 -28.79
CA THR A 708 9.37 -2.32 -27.68
C THR A 708 7.96 -2.03 -27.15
N TRP A 709 7.60 -0.77 -26.97
CA TRP A 709 6.24 -0.39 -26.57
C TRP A 709 5.18 -0.74 -27.61
N LEU A 710 5.45 -0.50 -28.91
CA LEU A 710 4.54 -0.87 -30.00
C LEU A 710 4.31 -2.38 -30.07
N LEU A 711 5.39 -3.17 -29.90
CA LEU A 711 5.32 -4.63 -29.82
C LEU A 711 4.53 -5.08 -28.59
N MET A 712 4.76 -4.48 -27.42
CA MET A 712 3.98 -4.78 -26.20
C MET A 712 2.50 -4.38 -26.35
N ASN A 713 2.20 -3.31 -27.09
CA ASN A 713 0.84 -2.88 -27.37
C ASN A 713 0.12 -3.82 -28.33
N ALA A 714 0.81 -4.29 -29.37
CA ALA A 714 0.28 -5.31 -30.29
C ALA A 714 -0.06 -6.63 -29.58
N VAL A 715 0.64 -6.95 -28.47
CA VAL A 715 0.41 -8.14 -27.64
C VAL A 715 -0.57 -7.89 -26.48
N GLY A 716 -1.23 -6.72 -26.42
CA GLY A 716 -2.25 -6.41 -25.40
C GLY A 716 -1.70 -6.19 -23.98
N ARG A 717 -0.39 -5.95 -23.83
CA ARG A 717 0.30 -5.79 -22.53
C ARG A 717 0.90 -4.38 -22.33
N ALA A 718 0.44 -3.39 -23.08
CA ALA A 718 1.06 -2.06 -23.06
C ALA A 718 0.85 -1.29 -21.75
N LYS A 719 1.93 -0.61 -21.34
CA LYS A 719 1.91 0.45 -20.33
C LYS A 719 1.41 1.76 -20.94
N PRO A 720 0.90 2.70 -20.12
CA PRO A 720 0.47 4.01 -20.61
C PRO A 720 1.62 4.73 -21.32
N TRP A 721 1.30 5.45 -22.40
CA TRP A 721 2.23 6.24 -23.20
C TRP A 721 3.16 7.15 -22.37
N ASP A 722 2.64 7.68 -21.26
CA ASP A 722 3.39 8.54 -20.35
C ASP A 722 4.63 7.84 -19.77
N ALA A 723 4.65 6.51 -19.62
CA ALA A 723 5.81 5.75 -19.13
C ALA A 723 6.98 5.77 -20.14
N VAL A 724 6.70 5.54 -21.43
CA VAL A 724 7.69 5.60 -22.51
C VAL A 724 8.25 7.01 -22.64
N LEU A 725 7.37 8.01 -22.58
CA LEU A 725 7.76 9.41 -22.65
C LEU A 725 8.69 9.79 -21.48
N ASN A 726 8.41 9.30 -20.26
CA ASN A 726 9.26 9.53 -19.10
C ASN A 726 10.63 8.84 -19.20
N LEU A 727 10.70 7.67 -19.83
CA LEU A 727 11.96 6.96 -20.01
C LEU A 727 12.84 7.62 -21.07
N CYS A 728 12.28 7.91 -22.25
CA CYS A 728 12.97 8.65 -23.30
C CYS A 728 13.42 10.03 -22.80
N GLY A 729 12.54 10.74 -22.08
CA GLY A 729 12.86 12.02 -21.47
C GLY A 729 13.96 11.93 -20.41
N SER A 730 14.01 10.86 -19.62
CA SER A 730 15.08 10.63 -18.65
C SER A 730 16.43 10.43 -19.32
N LEU A 731 16.48 9.67 -20.42
CA LEU A 731 17.69 9.44 -21.21
C LEU A 731 18.18 10.73 -21.87
N LEU A 732 17.29 11.46 -22.54
CA LEU A 732 17.61 12.75 -23.16
C LEU A 732 18.11 13.77 -22.13
N PHE A 733 17.50 13.82 -20.94
CA PHE A 733 17.96 14.70 -19.86
C PHE A 733 19.34 14.28 -19.31
N ALA A 734 19.58 12.98 -19.16
CA ALA A 734 20.83 12.45 -18.60
C ALA A 734 22.04 12.61 -19.54
N PHE A 735 21.83 12.49 -20.85
CA PHE A 735 22.89 12.60 -21.86
C PHE A 735 22.88 13.91 -22.63
N PHE A 736 22.08 14.89 -22.20
CA PHE A 736 21.96 16.18 -22.86
C PHE A 736 23.32 16.87 -23.11
N LEU A 737 24.20 16.86 -22.10
CA LEU A 737 25.54 17.45 -22.20
C LEU A 737 26.39 16.71 -23.24
N SER A 738 26.44 15.37 -23.17
CA SER A 738 27.18 14.55 -24.13
C SER A 738 26.71 14.77 -25.58
N ILE A 739 25.39 14.77 -25.82
CA ILE A 739 24.82 15.00 -27.15
C ILE A 739 25.19 16.40 -27.66
N THR A 740 25.09 17.41 -26.80
CA THR A 740 25.44 18.79 -27.16
C THR A 740 26.92 18.91 -27.53
N LEU A 741 27.80 18.29 -26.75
CA LEU A 741 29.24 18.24 -27.03
C LEU A 741 29.53 17.56 -28.37
N THR A 742 28.95 16.38 -28.62
CA THR A 742 29.12 15.66 -29.90
C THR A 742 28.73 16.55 -31.07
N THR A 743 27.59 17.25 -31.01
CA THR A 743 27.19 18.17 -32.10
C THR A 743 28.10 19.38 -32.29
N LEU A 744 28.97 19.67 -31.31
CA LEU A 744 29.88 20.81 -31.34
C LEU A 744 31.31 20.45 -31.77
N VAL A 745 31.68 19.16 -31.76
CA VAL A 745 33.03 18.68 -32.12
C VAL A 745 33.51 19.18 -33.50
N PRO A 746 32.71 19.11 -34.59
CA PRO A 746 33.20 19.50 -35.92
C PRO A 746 33.54 20.99 -36.06
N PHE A 747 33.12 21.83 -35.11
CA PHE A 747 33.40 23.26 -35.09
C PHE A 747 34.69 23.62 -34.32
N GLN A 748 35.39 22.63 -33.75
CA GLN A 748 36.65 22.82 -33.04
C GLN A 748 37.84 22.67 -34.00
N CYS A 749 38.26 23.78 -34.62
CA CYS A 749 39.33 23.83 -35.61
C CYS A 749 40.53 24.66 -35.13
N THR A 750 41.73 24.05 -35.07
CA THR A 750 42.98 24.74 -34.73
C THR A 750 43.74 25.17 -35.97
N SER A 751 44.37 26.35 -35.93
CA SER A 751 45.16 26.88 -37.04
C SER A 751 46.52 26.18 -37.15
N ASN A 752 46.91 25.84 -38.38
CA ASN A 752 48.19 25.23 -38.71
C ASN A 752 49.21 26.29 -39.18
N PRO A 753 50.53 26.03 -39.06
CA PRO A 753 51.58 26.96 -39.50
C PRO A 753 51.55 27.34 -41.00
N ASN A 754 50.89 26.53 -41.84
CA ASN A 754 50.74 26.73 -43.28
C ASN A 754 49.51 27.59 -43.65
N GLY A 755 48.73 28.06 -42.67
CA GLY A 755 47.52 28.86 -42.87
C GLY A 755 46.22 28.07 -43.03
N SER A 756 46.27 26.74 -43.15
CA SER A 756 45.05 25.90 -43.07
C SER A 756 44.63 25.68 -41.61
N SER A 757 43.42 25.17 -41.37
CA SER A 757 42.99 24.77 -40.02
C SER A 757 42.58 23.30 -40.02
N SER A 758 42.92 22.56 -38.96
CA SER A 758 42.57 21.15 -38.79
C SER A 758 41.67 20.95 -37.58
N MET A 759 40.84 19.91 -37.60
CA MET A 759 39.99 19.58 -36.46
C MET A 759 40.85 19.14 -35.25
N VAL A 760 40.48 19.58 -34.04
CA VAL A 760 41.25 19.32 -32.82
C VAL A 760 41.27 17.84 -32.44
N THR A 761 40.15 17.13 -32.63
CA THR A 761 40.03 15.71 -32.28
C THR A 761 40.67 14.78 -33.31
N ASP A 762 40.70 15.19 -34.59
CA ASP A 762 41.36 14.47 -35.67
C ASP A 762 42.11 15.45 -36.59
N PRO A 763 43.40 15.69 -36.33
CA PRO A 763 44.21 16.63 -37.11
C PRO A 763 44.33 16.29 -38.61
N GLY A 764 44.01 15.05 -39.01
CA GLY A 764 44.00 14.61 -40.41
C GLY A 764 42.90 15.25 -41.26
N ILE A 765 41.87 15.82 -40.62
CA ILE A 765 40.72 16.43 -41.30
C ILE A 765 40.90 17.95 -41.33
N ILE A 766 41.10 18.49 -42.54
CA ILE A 766 41.26 19.93 -42.77
C ILE A 766 39.88 20.61 -42.78
N CYS A 767 39.70 21.57 -41.87
CA CYS A 767 38.45 22.29 -41.69
C CYS A 767 38.09 23.14 -42.92
N TYR A 768 36.84 23.05 -43.35
CA TYR A 768 36.20 23.78 -44.44
C TYR A 768 36.79 23.53 -45.85
N GLU A 769 37.80 22.67 -45.96
CA GLU A 769 38.42 22.29 -47.24
C GLU A 769 38.15 20.82 -47.62
N SER A 770 38.09 19.90 -46.65
CA SER A 770 37.82 18.48 -46.94
C SER A 770 36.32 18.17 -47.08
N GLU A 771 35.97 17.26 -47.99
CA GLU A 771 34.58 16.77 -48.16
C GLU A 771 34.06 16.10 -46.87
N GLU A 772 34.96 15.42 -46.14
CA GLU A 772 34.64 14.78 -44.85
C GLU A 772 34.23 15.80 -43.79
N HIS A 773 34.94 16.94 -43.69
CA HIS A 773 34.61 17.99 -42.74
C HIS A 773 33.26 18.65 -43.08
N GLN A 774 33.01 18.92 -44.37
CA GLN A 774 31.74 19.48 -44.82
C GLN A 774 30.54 18.57 -44.48
N ALA A 775 30.69 17.26 -44.68
CA ALA A 775 29.68 16.28 -44.29
C ALA A 775 29.43 16.29 -42.78
N MET A 776 30.48 16.32 -41.96
CA MET A 776 30.37 16.39 -40.50
C MET A 776 29.69 17.67 -40.02
N VAL A 777 29.98 18.83 -40.63
CA VAL A 777 29.33 20.11 -40.29
C VAL A 777 27.84 20.09 -40.61
N ILE A 778 27.42 19.57 -41.77
CA ILE A 778 26.00 19.46 -42.13
C ILE A 778 25.26 18.56 -41.13
N LEU A 779 25.83 17.39 -40.84
CA LEU A 779 25.26 16.44 -39.88
C LEU A 779 25.22 17.03 -38.45
N ALA A 780 26.23 17.80 -38.06
CA ALA A 780 26.27 18.50 -36.78
C ALA A 780 25.17 19.54 -36.64
N VAL A 781 24.91 20.34 -37.67
CA VAL A 781 23.81 21.34 -37.67
C VAL A 781 22.44 20.65 -37.57
N LEU A 782 22.22 19.60 -38.38
CA LEU A 782 20.98 18.81 -38.32
C LEU A 782 20.79 18.16 -36.94
N GLY A 783 21.85 17.58 -36.39
CA GLY A 783 21.88 17.00 -35.06
C GLY A 783 21.58 18.01 -33.96
N MET A 784 22.20 19.19 -34.01
CA MET A 784 22.04 20.28 -33.05
C MET A 784 20.61 20.79 -33.01
N LEU A 785 20.01 21.03 -34.19
CA LEU A 785 18.62 21.46 -34.32
C LEU A 785 17.63 20.36 -33.87
N GLY A 786 17.87 19.12 -34.29
CA GLY A 786 16.97 18.00 -34.04
C GLY A 786 16.99 17.46 -32.61
N GLN A 787 18.09 17.63 -31.88
CA GLN A 787 18.27 17.04 -30.55
C GLN A 787 18.43 18.10 -29.43
N PRO A 788 19.60 18.74 -29.18
CA PRO A 788 19.75 19.72 -28.10
C PRO A 788 18.75 20.90 -28.16
N VAL A 789 18.61 21.55 -29.31
CA VAL A 789 17.76 22.75 -29.46
C VAL A 789 16.29 22.38 -29.32
N ALA A 790 15.83 21.32 -29.99
CA ALA A 790 14.46 20.83 -29.87
C ALA A 790 14.11 20.44 -28.42
N PHE A 791 15.01 19.74 -27.72
CA PHE A 791 14.77 19.33 -26.34
C PHE A 791 14.75 20.51 -25.37
N LEU A 792 15.64 21.50 -25.54
CA LEU A 792 15.62 22.75 -24.76
C LEU A 792 14.34 23.56 -24.99
N ALA A 793 13.90 23.70 -26.24
CA ALA A 793 12.66 24.39 -26.58
C ALA A 793 11.45 23.70 -25.93
N TRP A 794 11.40 22.37 -26.00
CA TRP A 794 10.36 21.57 -25.39
C TRP A 794 10.35 21.66 -23.84
N ALA A 795 11.52 21.58 -23.20
CA ALA A 795 11.66 21.72 -21.75
C ALA A 795 11.26 23.13 -21.28
N SER A 796 11.61 24.15 -22.06
CA SER A 796 11.22 25.55 -21.81
C SER A 796 9.70 25.72 -21.88
N TYR A 797 9.07 25.20 -22.94
CA TYR A 797 7.62 25.21 -23.08
C TYR A 797 6.92 24.48 -21.92
N ALA A 798 7.39 23.28 -21.55
CA ALA A 798 6.82 22.52 -20.44
C ALA A 798 6.93 23.28 -19.10
N THR A 799 8.06 23.96 -18.86
CA THR A 799 8.30 24.76 -17.65
C THR A 799 7.39 25.99 -17.60
N LEU A 800 7.22 26.70 -18.72
CA LEU A 800 6.34 27.88 -18.81
C LEU A 800 4.85 27.52 -18.63
N MET A 801 4.44 26.35 -19.11
CA MET A 801 3.06 25.85 -18.97
C MET A 801 2.72 25.35 -17.57
N TYR A 802 3.73 25.04 -16.74
CA TYR A 802 3.56 24.39 -15.44
C TYR A 802 2.63 25.17 -14.48
N PRO A 803 2.81 26.48 -14.22
CA PRO A 803 1.99 27.20 -13.25
C PRO A 803 0.52 27.30 -13.68
N SER A 804 0.27 27.58 -14.96
CA SER A 804 -1.08 27.73 -15.51
C SER A 804 -1.88 26.42 -15.44
N ARG A 805 -1.24 25.28 -15.72
CA ARG A 805 -1.89 23.96 -15.73
C ARG A 805 -2.13 23.39 -14.32
N ILE A 806 -1.25 23.71 -13.37
CA ILE A 806 -1.43 23.36 -11.95
C ILE A 806 -2.61 24.15 -11.38
N ALA A 807 -2.71 25.45 -11.66
CA ALA A 807 -3.81 26.30 -11.22
C ALA A 807 -5.18 25.87 -11.79
N SER A 808 -5.22 25.21 -12.96
CA SER A 808 -6.47 24.80 -13.62
C SER A 808 -7.00 23.41 -13.21
N GLY A 809 -6.48 22.79 -12.15
CA GLY A 809 -6.87 21.43 -11.71
C GLY A 809 -6.49 20.29 -12.67
N ARG A 810 -5.80 20.59 -13.78
CA ARG A 810 -5.29 19.59 -14.75
C ARG A 810 -3.80 19.27 -14.53
N GLY A 811 -3.25 19.75 -13.41
CA GLY A 811 -1.82 19.72 -13.11
C GLY A 811 -1.25 18.32 -12.90
N LEU A 812 -2.02 17.42 -12.28
CA LEU A 812 -1.53 16.08 -11.94
C LEU A 812 -1.18 15.24 -13.19
N ARG A 813 -1.98 15.37 -14.27
CA ARG A 813 -1.68 14.73 -15.57
C ARG A 813 -0.40 15.27 -16.20
N LEU A 814 -0.14 16.57 -16.11
CA LEU A 814 1.09 17.20 -16.60
C LEU A 814 2.32 16.71 -15.81
N VAL A 815 2.21 16.67 -14.48
CA VAL A 815 3.27 16.22 -13.57
C VAL A 815 3.59 14.75 -13.78
N ASN A 816 2.59 13.90 -14.01
CA ASN A 816 2.79 12.49 -14.30
C ASN A 816 3.40 12.25 -15.69
N ARG A 817 2.96 13.01 -16.71
CA ARG A 817 3.52 12.93 -18.06
C ARG A 817 4.99 13.36 -18.12
N TYR A 818 5.37 14.40 -17.40
CA TYR A 818 6.75 14.92 -17.35
C TYR A 818 7.43 14.66 -16.00
N ARG A 819 7.15 13.51 -15.39
CA ARG A 819 7.64 13.10 -14.07
C ARG A 819 9.16 13.10 -14.00
N PHE A 820 9.87 12.69 -15.06
CA PHE A 820 11.33 12.70 -15.11
C PHE A 820 11.95 14.09 -14.91
N PHE A 821 11.20 15.13 -15.30
CA PHE A 821 11.67 16.52 -15.30
C PHE A 821 11.26 17.25 -14.02
N PHE A 822 9.99 17.15 -13.59
CA PHE A 822 9.48 17.91 -12.44
C PHE A 822 9.59 17.20 -11.09
N HIS A 823 9.53 15.86 -11.03
CA HIS A 823 9.40 15.12 -9.77
C HIS A 823 10.69 15.10 -8.92
N ARG A 824 11.85 15.42 -9.52
CA ARG A 824 13.16 15.42 -8.84
C ARG A 824 13.35 16.65 -7.94
N PHE A 825 12.61 17.72 -8.21
CA PHE A 825 12.75 19.01 -7.54
C PHE A 825 11.57 19.29 -6.60
N LYS A 826 11.76 20.26 -5.71
CA LYS A 826 10.68 20.80 -4.89
C LYS A 826 9.68 21.54 -5.80
N PRO A 827 8.36 21.43 -5.55
CA PRO A 827 7.35 22.12 -6.38
C PRO A 827 7.60 23.62 -6.52
N GLN A 828 8.12 24.27 -5.47
CA GLN A 828 8.48 25.70 -5.48
C GLN A 828 9.68 26.06 -6.39
N ASN A 829 10.47 25.07 -6.80
CA ASN A 829 11.66 25.21 -7.65
C ASN A 829 11.53 24.34 -8.92
N PHE A 830 10.32 24.21 -9.47
CA PHE A 830 10.02 23.36 -10.63
C PHE A 830 10.86 23.71 -11.89
N TYR A 831 11.31 24.95 -12.01
CA TYR A 831 12.13 25.46 -13.12
C TYR A 831 13.61 25.02 -13.07
N TYR A 832 14.06 24.39 -11.97
CA TYR A 832 15.48 24.09 -11.80
C TYR A 832 15.99 23.03 -12.79
N GLY A 833 15.13 22.09 -13.23
CA GLY A 833 15.48 21.16 -14.30
C GLY A 833 15.89 21.86 -15.59
N LEU A 834 15.21 22.96 -15.96
CA LEU A 834 15.54 23.78 -17.11
C LEU A 834 16.89 24.50 -16.93
N THR A 835 17.15 24.96 -15.70
CA THR A 835 18.42 25.62 -15.34
C THR A 835 19.61 24.68 -15.55
N LEU A 836 19.48 23.40 -15.18
CA LEU A 836 20.53 22.40 -15.39
C LEU A 836 20.83 22.15 -16.87
N LEU A 837 19.80 22.14 -17.73
CA LEU A 837 19.97 21.99 -19.18
C LEU A 837 20.68 23.21 -19.79
N TYR A 838 20.26 24.43 -19.45
CA TYR A 838 20.95 25.64 -19.93
C TYR A 838 22.39 25.73 -19.42
N ARG A 839 22.66 25.35 -18.17
CA ARG A 839 24.02 25.25 -17.65
C ARG A 839 24.86 24.26 -18.47
N GLY A 840 24.33 23.08 -18.75
CA GLY A 840 24.99 22.09 -19.60
C GLY A 840 25.28 22.61 -21.00
N ALA A 841 24.32 23.29 -21.64
CA ALA A 841 24.50 23.87 -22.97
C ALA A 841 25.60 24.95 -23.00
N LEU A 842 25.63 25.83 -21.99
CA LEU A 842 26.68 26.86 -21.87
C LEU A 842 28.06 26.23 -21.65
N VAL A 843 28.16 25.23 -20.76
CA VAL A 843 29.40 24.49 -20.51
C VAL A 843 29.90 23.82 -21.81
N ALA A 844 29.02 23.22 -22.61
CA ALA A 844 29.39 22.59 -23.87
C ALA A 844 29.84 23.58 -24.95
N LEU A 845 29.25 24.78 -24.98
CA LEU A 845 29.49 25.79 -26.00
C LEU A 845 30.82 26.55 -25.80
N LEU A 846 31.28 26.66 -24.55
CA LEU A 846 32.46 27.44 -24.20
C LEU A 846 33.76 27.01 -24.91
N PRO A 847 34.15 25.72 -24.95
CA PRO A 847 35.37 25.29 -25.66
C PRO A 847 35.39 25.72 -27.13
N VAL A 848 34.23 25.77 -27.80
CA VAL A 848 34.11 26.22 -29.19
C VAL A 848 34.22 27.75 -29.30
N LEU A 849 33.46 28.49 -28.48
CA LEU A 849 33.44 29.96 -28.55
C LEU A 849 34.75 30.63 -28.15
N THR A 850 35.55 29.98 -27.30
CA THR A 850 36.77 30.54 -26.72
C THR A 850 38.03 29.83 -27.22
N MET A 851 37.94 29.13 -28.35
CA MET A 851 39.05 28.40 -28.95
C MET A 851 40.19 29.32 -29.42
N GLU A 852 39.88 30.49 -29.98
CA GLU A 852 40.87 31.49 -30.42
C GLU A 852 41.58 32.18 -29.25
N VAL A 853 41.00 32.12 -28.05
CA VAL A 853 41.52 32.76 -26.83
C VAL A 853 41.54 31.73 -25.69
N PRO A 854 42.53 30.80 -25.68
CA PRO A 854 42.71 29.79 -24.64
C PRO A 854 42.64 30.33 -23.20
N GLU A 855 43.13 31.56 -23.01
CA GLU A 855 43.15 32.30 -21.75
C GLU A 855 41.76 32.52 -21.14
N LEU A 856 40.71 32.55 -21.96
CA LEU A 856 39.33 32.81 -21.53
C LEU A 856 38.56 31.53 -21.17
N GLN A 857 39.03 30.35 -21.58
CA GLN A 857 38.27 29.11 -21.45
C GLN A 857 38.03 28.69 -19.98
N VAL A 858 39.09 28.66 -19.18
CA VAL A 858 39.04 28.35 -17.73
C VAL A 858 38.18 29.35 -16.95
N PRO A 859 38.40 30.68 -17.05
CA PRO A 859 37.62 31.63 -16.29
C PRO A 859 36.15 31.70 -16.75
N ALA A 860 35.85 31.61 -18.05
CA ALA A 860 34.47 31.62 -18.52
C ALA A 860 33.68 30.38 -18.04
N MET A 861 34.32 29.20 -18.08
CA MET A 861 33.76 27.97 -17.51
C MET A 861 33.55 28.11 -16.00
N GLY A 862 34.51 28.70 -15.30
CA GLY A 862 34.44 28.98 -13.87
C GLY A 862 33.26 29.87 -13.49
N VAL A 863 32.99 30.91 -14.28
CA VAL A 863 31.84 31.82 -14.07
C VAL A 863 30.51 31.07 -14.22
N VAL A 864 30.35 30.23 -15.24
CA VAL A 864 29.12 29.45 -15.45
C VAL A 864 28.87 28.46 -14.31
N LEU A 865 29.91 27.72 -13.90
CA LEU A 865 29.82 26.76 -12.80
C LEU A 865 29.56 27.45 -11.46
N LEU A 866 30.20 28.59 -11.20
CA LEU A 866 29.98 29.39 -10.00
C LEU A 866 28.57 29.98 -9.95
N ALA A 867 28.05 30.51 -11.05
CA ALA A 867 26.67 31.01 -11.12
C ALA A 867 25.67 29.88 -10.80
N GLY A 868 25.92 28.68 -11.34
CA GLY A 868 25.15 27.47 -10.99
C GLY A 868 25.25 27.09 -9.51
N LEU A 869 26.45 27.12 -8.93
CA LEU A 869 26.68 26.82 -7.50
C LEU A 869 25.97 27.82 -6.59
N VAL A 870 26.03 29.13 -6.89
CA VAL A 870 25.34 30.18 -6.13
C VAL A 870 23.83 29.99 -6.21
N LEU A 871 23.31 29.70 -7.41
CA LEU A 871 21.88 29.47 -7.61
C LEU A 871 21.39 28.22 -6.88
N GLN A 872 22.17 27.13 -6.90
CA GLN A 872 21.92 25.90 -6.15
C GLN A 872 21.92 26.16 -4.63
N ALA A 873 22.94 26.85 -4.12
CA ALA A 873 23.08 27.18 -2.71
C ALA A 873 21.96 28.11 -2.22
N ARG A 874 21.44 28.97 -3.10
CA ARG A 874 20.25 29.76 -2.81
C ARG A 874 18.99 28.90 -2.85
N THR A 875 18.71 28.21 -3.93
CA THR A 875 17.38 27.62 -4.14
C THR A 875 17.15 26.31 -3.38
N TYR A 876 18.20 25.55 -3.03
CA TYR A 876 18.09 24.17 -2.50
C TYR A 876 16.98 23.38 -3.22
N PRO A 877 17.09 23.24 -4.55
CA PRO A 877 16.00 22.87 -5.43
C PRO A 877 15.65 21.38 -5.38
N TRP A 878 16.60 20.51 -4.99
CA TRP A 878 16.33 19.07 -4.88
C TRP A 878 15.38 18.78 -3.73
N ARG A 879 14.56 17.74 -3.89
CA ARG A 879 13.54 17.37 -2.91
C ARG A 879 14.15 16.92 -1.58
N THR A 880 15.26 16.18 -1.61
CA THR A 880 15.93 15.67 -0.40
C THR A 880 17.15 16.50 -0.03
N VAL A 881 17.43 16.62 1.27
CA VAL A 881 18.53 17.47 1.79
C VAL A 881 19.88 16.91 1.36
N GLN A 882 20.04 15.58 1.37
CA GLN A 882 21.26 14.89 0.94
C GLN A 882 21.59 15.17 -0.53
N ALA A 883 20.59 15.11 -1.42
CA ALA A 883 20.79 15.41 -2.84
C ALA A 883 21.19 16.88 -3.08
N ASN A 884 20.73 17.82 -2.25
CA ASN A 884 21.18 19.21 -2.34
C ASN A 884 22.66 19.36 -1.95
N HIS A 885 23.08 18.70 -0.86
CA HIS A 885 24.47 18.73 -0.42
C HIS A 885 25.41 18.05 -1.42
N MET A 886 25.00 16.92 -2.00
CA MET A 886 25.80 16.22 -3.00
C MET A 886 26.02 17.05 -4.28
N ASP A 887 24.98 17.69 -4.82
CA ASP A 887 25.13 18.57 -6.00
C ASP A 887 26.01 19.79 -5.72
N LEU A 888 25.89 20.38 -4.50
CA LEU A 888 26.78 21.45 -4.04
C LEU A 888 28.23 20.99 -3.97
N LEU A 889 28.48 19.83 -3.35
CA LEU A 889 29.81 19.26 -3.20
C LEU A 889 30.43 18.94 -4.56
N LEU A 890 29.71 18.24 -5.43
CA LEU A 890 30.17 17.86 -6.77
C LEU A 890 30.48 19.10 -7.61
N THR A 891 29.59 20.10 -7.63
CA THR A 891 29.82 21.34 -8.38
C THR A 891 31.02 22.13 -7.81
N ALA A 892 31.20 22.15 -6.49
CA ALA A 892 32.36 22.79 -5.86
C ALA A 892 33.68 22.06 -6.20
N LEU A 893 33.69 20.72 -6.18
CA LEU A 893 34.85 19.92 -6.56
C LEU A 893 35.26 20.16 -8.02
N LEU A 894 34.29 20.20 -8.94
CA LEU A 894 34.55 20.55 -10.34
C LEU A 894 35.21 21.92 -10.47
N LEU A 895 34.73 22.91 -9.72
CA LEU A 895 35.30 24.25 -9.75
C LEU A 895 36.72 24.29 -9.18
N VAL A 896 37.00 23.51 -8.13
CA VAL A 896 38.36 23.36 -7.58
C VAL A 896 39.30 22.71 -8.58
N ILE A 897 38.88 21.64 -9.28
CA ILE A 897 39.68 21.00 -10.33
C ILE A 897 39.99 21.99 -11.45
N LEU A 898 38.98 22.73 -11.90
CA LEU A 898 39.12 23.74 -12.95
C LEU A 898 40.08 24.88 -12.53
N LEU A 899 39.97 25.37 -11.29
CA LEU A 899 40.86 26.39 -10.74
C LEU A 899 42.28 25.87 -10.50
N GLY A 900 42.42 24.61 -10.13
CA GLY A 900 43.72 23.93 -10.00
C GLY A 900 44.44 23.75 -11.33
N ALA A 901 43.71 23.75 -12.44
CA ALA A 901 44.25 23.68 -13.80
C ALA A 901 44.77 25.04 -14.31
N ALA A 902 44.42 26.15 -13.65
CA ALA A 902 44.79 27.50 -14.08
C ALA A 902 46.30 27.74 -14.26
N PRO A 903 47.21 27.18 -13.43
CA PRO A 903 48.65 27.32 -13.63
C PRO A 903 49.21 26.58 -14.85
N LEU A 904 48.45 25.66 -15.44
CA LEU A 904 48.86 24.86 -16.60
C LEU A 904 48.53 25.55 -17.94
N LEU A 905 47.93 26.75 -17.92
CA LEU A 905 47.76 27.54 -19.13
C LEU A 905 49.13 28.02 -19.63
N SER A 906 49.45 27.69 -20.87
CA SER A 906 50.61 28.21 -21.61
C SER A 906 50.36 29.66 -22.05
N ALA A 907 50.13 30.56 -21.08
CA ALA A 907 49.95 31.97 -21.37
C ALA A 907 51.30 32.67 -21.59
N ASP A 908 51.38 33.50 -22.63
CA ASP A 908 52.55 34.34 -22.91
C ASP A 908 52.60 35.46 -21.84
N LEU A 909 53.38 35.20 -20.78
CA LEU A 909 53.43 35.95 -19.50
C LEU A 909 53.62 37.47 -19.62
N LYS A 910 53.95 38.00 -20.81
CA LYS A 910 54.28 39.41 -21.04
C LYS A 910 53.11 40.31 -21.47
N LYS A 911 51.97 39.80 -21.96
CA LYS A 911 50.87 40.66 -22.46
C LYS A 911 49.60 40.71 -21.60
N ASN A 912 49.23 39.62 -20.90
CA ASN A 912 47.90 39.49 -20.28
C ASN A 912 47.90 39.09 -18.79
N SER A 913 49.04 39.13 -18.09
CA SER A 913 49.17 38.60 -16.71
C SER A 913 48.22 39.23 -15.69
N LEU A 914 47.89 40.52 -15.84
CA LEU A 914 47.00 41.24 -14.92
C LEU A 914 45.52 40.88 -15.14
N VAL A 915 45.10 40.75 -16.40
CA VAL A 915 43.72 40.36 -16.76
C VAL A 915 43.46 38.89 -16.44
N LEU A 916 44.43 38.01 -16.75
CA LEU A 916 44.40 36.60 -16.38
C LEU A 916 44.36 36.40 -14.85
N GLY A 917 45.12 37.23 -14.10
CA GLY A 917 45.08 37.25 -12.64
C GLY A 917 43.69 37.57 -12.08
N TRP A 918 43.03 38.63 -12.56
CA TRP A 918 41.66 38.96 -12.16
C TRP A 918 40.65 37.88 -12.57
N LEU A 919 40.76 37.33 -13.78
CA LEU A 919 39.87 36.29 -14.29
C LEU A 919 39.97 34.97 -13.53
N LEU A 920 41.13 34.65 -12.94
CA LEU A 920 41.34 33.48 -12.08
C LEU A 920 40.96 33.75 -10.61
N CYS A 921 41.13 35.00 -10.14
CA CYS A 921 40.74 35.39 -8.78
C CYS A 921 39.22 35.53 -8.63
N ILE A 922 38.48 35.96 -9.66
CA ILE A 922 37.03 36.16 -9.61
C ILE A 922 36.26 34.87 -9.26
N PRO A 923 36.53 33.68 -9.84
CA PRO A 923 35.87 32.44 -9.42
C PRO A 923 36.27 31.98 -8.02
N VAL A 924 37.50 32.24 -7.57
CA VAL A 924 37.97 31.94 -6.20
C VAL A 924 37.29 32.84 -5.15
N LEU A 925 37.27 34.15 -5.39
CA LEU A 925 36.53 35.13 -4.59
C LEU A 925 35.02 34.86 -4.65
N GLY A 926 34.55 34.41 -5.80
CA GLY A 926 33.17 33.99 -6.01
C GLY A 926 32.79 32.73 -5.22
N LEU A 927 33.67 31.73 -5.12
CA LEU A 927 33.52 30.58 -4.23
C LEU A 927 33.43 30.99 -2.77
N LEU A 928 34.34 31.88 -2.35
CA LEU A 928 34.35 32.42 -0.99
C LEU A 928 33.08 33.22 -0.72
N LEU A 929 32.63 34.06 -1.67
CA LEU A 929 31.37 34.80 -1.58
C LEU A 929 30.15 33.88 -1.59
N ALA A 930 30.15 32.81 -2.39
CA ALA A 930 29.09 31.81 -2.40
C ALA A 930 29.02 31.04 -1.08
N GLY A 931 30.17 30.69 -0.52
CA GLY A 931 30.30 30.12 0.82
C GLY A 931 29.80 31.07 1.89
N VAL A 932 30.21 32.33 1.86
CA VAL A 932 29.73 33.39 2.78
C VAL A 932 28.24 33.64 2.59
N LEU A 933 27.71 33.70 1.37
CA LEU A 933 26.28 33.84 1.09
C LEU A 933 25.47 32.62 1.52
N ALA A 934 26.03 31.40 1.40
CA ALA A 934 25.42 30.18 1.89
C ALA A 934 25.40 30.16 3.43
N ILE A 935 26.46 30.62 4.08
CA ILE A 935 26.54 30.81 5.54
C ILE A 935 25.57 31.90 5.98
N LEU A 936 25.55 33.06 5.31
CA LEU A 936 24.63 34.17 5.56
C LEU A 936 23.19 33.78 5.25
N ARG A 937 22.93 32.87 4.31
CA ARG A 937 21.60 32.32 4.02
C ARG A 937 21.22 31.23 5.01
N ALA A 938 22.15 30.41 5.47
CA ALA A 938 21.94 29.48 6.56
C ALA A 938 21.60 30.25 7.84
N LEU A 939 22.35 31.32 8.13
CA LEU A 939 22.07 32.30 9.17
C LEU A 939 20.73 33.01 8.91
N TRP A 940 20.45 33.51 7.71
CA TRP A 940 19.21 34.23 7.40
C TRP A 940 17.97 33.32 7.42
N LYS A 941 18.12 32.05 7.05
CA LYS A 941 17.08 31.02 7.19
C LYS A 941 16.91 30.62 8.66
N HIS A 942 18.00 30.60 9.41
CA HIS A 942 17.96 30.46 10.87
C HIS A 942 17.31 31.68 11.54
N LEU A 943 17.43 32.86 10.93
CA LEU A 943 16.90 34.14 11.40
C LEU A 943 15.50 34.50 10.85
N ARG A 944 15.03 33.87 9.75
CA ARG A 944 13.82 34.28 9.02
C ARG A 944 13.14 33.08 8.32
N SER A 945 12.46 32.24 9.09
CA SER A 945 11.53 31.24 8.53
C SER A 945 10.22 31.92 8.10
N SER A 946 10.05 32.23 6.82
CA SER A 946 8.76 32.67 6.28
C SER A 946 7.87 31.45 6.02
N CYS A 947 7.07 31.06 7.00
CA CYS A 947 6.08 29.99 6.86
C CYS A 947 4.98 30.40 5.88
N LEU A 948 4.58 29.48 4.99
CA LEU A 948 3.53 29.70 3.98
C LEU A 948 2.16 29.96 4.63
N PHE A 949 1.87 29.21 5.69
CA PHE A 949 0.68 29.28 6.51
C PHE A 949 1.04 29.85 7.87
N GLY A 950 0.30 30.85 8.33
CA GLY A 950 0.46 31.31 9.71
C GLY A 950 -0.22 30.37 10.70
N VAL A 951 -1.32 29.72 10.29
CA VAL A 951 -2.04 28.75 11.14
C VAL A 951 -2.25 27.45 10.38
N PHE A 952 -1.98 26.33 11.04
CA PHE A 952 -2.42 25.01 10.64
C PHE A 952 -3.44 24.50 11.67
N LEU A 953 -4.62 24.07 11.23
CA LEU A 953 -5.65 23.53 12.10
C LEU A 953 -5.54 21.99 12.15
N CYS A 954 -5.02 21.47 13.25
CA CYS A 954 -4.97 20.03 13.56
C CYS A 954 -6.28 19.64 14.26
N HIS A 955 -7.06 18.73 13.65
CA HIS A 955 -8.39 18.38 14.17
C HIS A 955 -8.85 16.96 13.82
N HIS A 956 -9.83 16.45 14.58
CA HIS A 956 -10.57 15.24 14.22
C HIS A 956 -11.58 15.55 13.11
N LYS A 957 -11.58 14.80 11.99
CA LYS A 957 -12.44 15.12 10.82
C LYS A 957 -13.93 15.13 11.17
N GLY A 958 -14.41 14.10 11.86
CA GLY A 958 -15.82 14.01 12.25
C GLY A 958 -16.20 14.77 13.52
N GLY A 959 -15.24 15.29 14.29
CA GLY A 959 -15.51 15.89 15.61
C GLY A 959 -15.33 17.40 15.69
N ALA A 960 -14.62 17.97 14.71
CA ALA A 960 -14.23 19.38 14.66
C ALA A 960 -14.08 19.94 13.24
N GLY A 961 -14.50 19.22 12.18
CA GLY A 961 -14.25 19.62 10.79
C GLY A 961 -14.99 20.89 10.38
N SER A 962 -16.28 20.95 10.71
CA SER A 962 -17.14 22.12 10.47
C SER A 962 -16.76 23.27 11.39
N LEU A 963 -16.43 22.98 12.65
CA LEU A 963 -15.89 23.97 13.58
C LEU A 963 -14.58 24.58 13.06
N CYS A 964 -13.65 23.79 12.52
CA CYS A 964 -12.40 24.30 11.95
C CYS A 964 -12.62 25.14 10.69
N ARG A 965 -13.64 24.80 9.87
CA ARG A 965 -14.03 25.64 8.73
C ARG A 965 -14.64 26.97 9.17
N LEU A 966 -15.45 26.98 10.24
CA LEU A 966 -15.92 28.21 10.89
C LEU A 966 -14.75 29.04 11.45
N MET A 967 -13.83 28.41 12.18
CA MET A 967 -12.62 29.08 12.69
C MET A 967 -11.82 29.71 11.56
N LYS A 968 -11.66 29.02 10.42
CA LYS A 968 -10.97 29.58 9.25
C LYS A 968 -11.65 30.86 8.72
N ILE A 969 -12.98 30.89 8.66
CA ILE A 969 -13.75 32.09 8.30
C ILE A 969 -13.56 33.21 9.34
N LEU A 970 -13.63 32.90 10.63
CA LEU A 970 -13.43 33.87 11.71
C LEU A 970 -11.99 34.41 11.76
N ILE A 971 -10.98 33.56 11.49
CA ILE A 971 -9.58 33.97 11.39
C ILE A 971 -9.40 35.00 10.28
N ALA A 972 -10.06 34.80 9.13
CA ALA A 972 -9.97 35.72 8.00
C ALA A 972 -10.53 37.13 8.32
N LYS A 973 -11.44 37.24 9.31
CA LYS A 973 -11.93 38.56 9.79
C LYS A 973 -10.89 39.34 10.61
N HIS A 974 -10.03 38.64 11.35
CA HIS A 974 -9.11 39.24 12.33
C HIS A 974 -7.63 39.17 11.95
N SER A 975 -7.30 38.42 10.89
CA SER A 975 -5.95 38.23 10.39
C SER A 975 -5.95 37.99 8.89
N SER A 976 -4.96 38.56 8.19
CA SER A 976 -4.69 38.27 6.78
C SER A 976 -3.86 36.99 6.58
N THR A 977 -3.70 36.17 7.63
CA THR A 977 -2.89 34.96 7.57
C THR A 977 -3.56 33.87 6.73
N ARG A 978 -2.75 33.11 6.00
CA ARG A 978 -3.23 31.88 5.36
C ARG A 978 -3.38 30.76 6.39
N VAL A 979 -4.49 30.05 6.30
CA VAL A 979 -4.85 28.91 7.17
C VAL A 979 -4.81 27.63 6.34
N PHE A 980 -4.08 26.63 6.83
CA PHE A 980 -4.11 25.27 6.30
C PHE A 980 -5.20 24.47 7.02
N LEU A 981 -6.05 23.79 6.23
CA LEU A 981 -7.15 22.96 6.71
C LEU A 981 -7.24 21.74 5.79
N ASP A 982 -7.03 20.53 6.33
CA ASP A 982 -6.94 19.28 5.56
C ASP A 982 -8.24 18.97 4.78
N CYS A 983 -9.40 19.30 5.35
CA CYS A 983 -10.72 19.18 4.71
C CYS A 983 -10.91 20.06 3.47
N ASP A 984 -10.13 21.13 3.31
CA ASP A 984 -10.18 22.01 2.13
C ASP A 984 -9.11 21.63 1.08
N GLN A 985 -8.12 20.81 1.44
CA GLN A 985 -6.86 20.62 0.71
C GLN A 985 -6.55 19.14 0.51
N LEU A 986 -7.54 18.38 0.03
CA LEU A 986 -7.52 16.91 -0.14
C LEU A 986 -6.44 16.39 -1.09
N GLU A 987 -5.88 17.23 -1.96
CA GLU A 987 -4.87 16.85 -2.96
C GLU A 987 -3.44 16.69 -2.39
N ASN A 988 -3.17 17.19 -1.17
CA ASN A 988 -1.81 17.23 -0.60
C ASN A 988 -1.67 16.43 0.71
N LEU A 989 -2.52 15.43 0.94
CA LEU A 989 -2.52 14.66 2.19
C LEU A 989 -1.20 13.91 2.42
N ASP A 990 -0.47 13.54 1.36
CA ASP A 990 0.85 12.88 1.46
C ASP A 990 1.96 13.82 1.99
N LEU A 991 1.70 15.13 2.01
CA LEU A 991 2.67 16.17 2.41
C LEU A 991 2.33 16.80 3.76
N LEU A 992 1.34 16.28 4.49
CA LEU A 992 0.78 16.85 5.71
C LEU A 992 1.87 17.21 6.74
N PHE A 993 2.76 16.26 7.05
CA PHE A 993 3.83 16.46 8.03
C PHE A 993 4.93 17.41 7.52
N ASP A 994 5.23 17.41 6.22
CA ASP A 994 6.16 18.36 5.62
C ASP A 994 5.62 19.80 5.69
N ILE A 995 4.30 19.98 5.57
CA ILE A 995 3.63 21.28 5.70
C ILE A 995 3.69 21.78 7.13
N VAL A 996 3.42 20.93 8.12
CA VAL A 996 3.58 21.27 9.55
C VAL A 996 5.03 21.65 9.85
N LYS A 997 5.98 20.86 9.34
CA LYS A 997 7.42 21.05 9.59
C LYS A 997 8.00 22.32 8.97
N ALA A 998 7.67 22.60 7.72
CA ALA A 998 8.40 23.59 6.92
C ALA A 998 7.58 24.82 6.52
N SER A 999 6.25 24.71 6.55
CA SER A 999 5.36 25.70 5.96
C SER A 999 4.36 26.30 6.95
N THR A 1000 4.42 25.92 8.23
CA THR A 1000 3.48 26.35 9.27
C THR A 1000 4.18 27.18 10.34
N ARG A 1001 3.62 28.33 10.71
CA ARG A 1001 4.15 29.17 11.80
C ARG A 1001 3.61 28.74 13.17
N SER A 1002 2.31 28.50 13.23
CA SER A 1002 1.63 28.06 14.45
C SER A 1002 0.72 26.87 14.15
N LEU A 1003 0.85 25.81 14.96
CA LEU A 1003 -0.06 24.68 14.95
C LEU A 1003 -1.16 24.95 15.98
N VAL A 1004 -2.41 24.96 15.55
CA VAL A 1004 -3.57 25.06 16.45
C VAL A 1004 -4.17 23.67 16.56
N VAL A 1005 -4.20 23.13 17.76
CA VAL A 1005 -4.65 21.76 18.04
C VAL A 1005 -6.04 21.85 18.66
N VAL A 1006 -7.07 21.45 17.89
CA VAL A 1006 -8.46 21.51 18.34
C VAL A 1006 -8.80 20.24 19.12
N LEU A 1007 -8.67 20.34 20.44
CA LEU A 1007 -8.80 19.24 21.39
C LEU A 1007 -10.27 18.84 21.52
N THR A 1008 -10.62 17.75 20.84
CA THR A 1008 -11.90 17.03 20.93
C THR A 1008 -11.66 15.60 21.41
N SER A 1009 -12.68 14.91 21.91
CA SER A 1009 -12.56 13.60 22.58
C SER A 1009 -11.80 12.52 21.76
N GLU A 1010 -11.90 12.55 20.43
CA GLU A 1010 -11.31 11.54 19.54
C GLU A 1010 -10.01 11.99 18.84
N LEU A 1011 -9.55 13.23 19.07
CA LEU A 1011 -8.39 13.79 18.38
C LEU A 1011 -7.12 12.93 18.57
N LEU A 1012 -6.80 12.61 19.83
CA LEU A 1012 -5.54 11.98 20.21
C LEU A 1012 -5.43 10.51 19.74
N LYS A 1013 -6.56 9.88 19.42
CA LYS A 1013 -6.61 8.51 18.90
C LYS A 1013 -6.36 8.44 17.40
N ARG A 1014 -6.18 9.57 16.71
CA ARG A 1014 -6.01 9.60 15.26
C ARG A 1014 -4.54 9.69 14.87
N VAL A 1015 -4.06 8.71 14.11
CA VAL A 1015 -2.64 8.58 13.73
C VAL A 1015 -2.07 9.81 13.02
N TYR A 1016 -2.82 10.45 12.12
CA TYR A 1016 -2.35 11.65 11.43
C TYR A 1016 -2.24 12.86 12.37
N CYS A 1017 -3.19 13.06 13.29
CA CYS A 1017 -3.10 14.13 14.28
C CYS A 1017 -1.93 13.90 15.24
N ALA A 1018 -1.69 12.65 15.64
CA ALA A 1018 -0.50 12.27 16.41
C ALA A 1018 0.79 12.65 15.68
N GLY A 1019 0.87 12.35 14.38
CA GLY A 1019 2.00 12.73 13.52
C GLY A 1019 2.18 14.24 13.39
N GLU A 1020 1.10 15.02 13.24
CA GLU A 1020 1.14 16.49 13.18
C GLU A 1020 1.65 17.11 14.48
N ILE A 1021 1.09 16.69 15.62
CA ILE A 1021 1.48 17.17 16.96
C ILE A 1021 2.95 16.84 17.23
N THR A 1022 3.35 15.59 16.96
CA THR A 1022 4.72 15.13 17.17
C THR A 1022 5.71 15.84 16.25
N THR A 1023 5.31 16.10 15.00
CA THR A 1023 6.11 16.89 14.05
C THR A 1023 6.29 18.32 14.54
N ALA A 1024 5.24 18.96 15.05
CA ALA A 1024 5.33 20.31 15.59
C ALA A 1024 6.23 20.37 16.83
N TRP A 1025 6.10 19.41 17.75
CA TRP A 1025 6.97 19.26 18.91
C TRP A 1025 8.44 19.12 18.51
N LYS A 1026 8.77 18.13 17.66
CA LYS A 1026 10.14 17.88 17.18
C LYS A 1026 10.76 19.10 16.50
N ASN A 1027 9.96 19.90 15.80
CA ASN A 1027 10.44 21.06 15.04
C ASN A 1027 10.23 22.41 15.78
N LYS A 1028 9.84 22.38 17.07
CA LYS A 1028 9.63 23.57 17.92
C LYS A 1028 8.68 24.59 17.30
N ILE A 1029 7.63 24.13 16.63
CA ILE A 1029 6.57 24.98 16.08
C ILE A 1029 5.71 25.51 17.23
N THR A 1030 5.26 26.76 17.15
CA THR A 1030 4.36 27.34 18.17
C THR A 1030 3.04 26.60 18.17
N THR A 1031 2.75 25.83 19.22
CA THR A 1031 1.50 25.08 19.33
C THR A 1031 0.55 25.75 20.31
N VAL A 1032 -0.70 25.95 19.89
CA VAL A 1032 -1.77 26.51 20.72
C VAL A 1032 -2.89 25.48 20.82
N PRO A 1033 -3.11 24.86 22.00
CA PRO A 1033 -4.24 23.98 22.20
C PRO A 1033 -5.53 24.79 22.35
N VAL A 1034 -6.57 24.38 21.64
CA VAL A 1034 -7.93 24.91 21.75
C VAL A 1034 -8.78 23.82 22.40
N LEU A 1035 -9.16 24.05 23.65
CA LEU A 1035 -9.94 23.12 24.46
C LEU A 1035 -11.43 23.28 24.14
N CYS A 1036 -12.00 22.25 23.52
CA CYS A 1036 -13.44 22.16 23.26
C CYS A 1036 -14.16 21.38 24.37
N ASP A 1037 -15.46 21.63 24.51
CA ASP A 1037 -16.31 20.92 25.47
C ASP A 1037 -16.26 19.41 25.23
N GLY A 1038 -16.06 18.61 26.28
CA GLY A 1038 -16.02 17.13 26.20
C GLY A 1038 -14.63 16.52 25.94
N PHE A 1039 -13.57 17.32 25.83
CA PHE A 1039 -12.21 16.79 25.84
C PHE A 1039 -11.77 16.38 27.25
N GLN A 1040 -11.17 15.20 27.38
CA GLN A 1040 -10.54 14.74 28.63
C GLN A 1040 -9.03 14.57 28.44
N PRO A 1041 -8.20 15.04 29.38
CA PRO A 1041 -6.76 14.83 29.36
C PRO A 1041 -6.39 13.34 29.40
N LEU A 1042 -5.23 13.00 28.82
CA LEU A 1042 -4.68 11.64 28.88
C LEU A 1042 -4.36 11.23 30.33
N THR A 1043 -5.02 10.17 30.80
CA THR A 1043 -4.61 9.44 32.02
C THR A 1043 -3.31 8.65 31.78
N GLU A 1044 -2.55 8.33 32.83
CA GLU A 1044 -1.34 7.49 32.73
C GLU A 1044 -1.64 6.11 32.10
N GLU A 1045 -2.82 5.55 32.37
CA GLU A 1045 -3.26 4.28 31.80
C GLU A 1045 -3.49 4.39 30.28
N ALA A 1046 -4.15 5.46 29.84
CA ALA A 1046 -4.32 5.78 28.43
C ALA A 1046 -2.98 5.95 27.69
N GLN A 1047 -1.95 6.50 28.34
CA GLN A 1047 -0.60 6.61 27.78
C GLN A 1047 0.07 5.25 27.57
N ARG A 1048 -0.10 4.30 28.52
CA ARG A 1048 0.42 2.92 28.36
C ARG A 1048 -0.26 2.16 27.23
N LEU A 1049 -1.54 2.42 27.00
CA LEU A 1049 -2.34 1.81 25.94
C LEU A 1049 -2.19 2.52 24.59
N MET A 1050 -1.51 3.67 24.53
CA MET A 1050 -1.34 4.43 23.28
C MET A 1050 -0.76 3.63 22.11
N PRO A 1051 0.24 2.72 22.29
CA PRO A 1051 0.73 1.89 21.19
C PRO A 1051 -0.34 0.99 20.59
N SER A 1052 -1.38 0.58 21.35
CA SER A 1052 -2.47 -0.26 20.88
C SER A 1052 -3.61 0.52 20.21
N TRP A 1053 -3.61 1.86 20.26
CA TRP A 1053 -4.61 2.70 19.60
C TRP A 1053 -4.53 2.65 18.06
N TRP A 1054 -3.38 2.26 17.51
CA TRP A 1054 -3.12 2.23 16.07
C TRP A 1054 -2.70 0.83 15.59
N THR A 1055 -3.12 0.47 14.39
CA THR A 1055 -2.69 -0.78 13.75
C THR A 1055 -1.19 -0.74 13.40
N PRO A 1056 -0.52 -1.89 13.20
CA PRO A 1056 0.88 -1.92 12.77
C PRO A 1056 1.15 -1.09 11.50
N GLN A 1057 0.21 -1.10 10.55
CA GLN A 1057 0.26 -0.31 9.32
C GLN A 1057 0.18 1.19 9.60
N GLN A 1058 -0.69 1.62 10.51
CA GLN A 1058 -0.79 3.02 10.92
C GLN A 1058 0.47 3.50 11.66
N ARG A 1059 1.05 2.65 12.52
CA ARG A 1059 2.35 2.94 13.15
C ARG A 1059 3.47 3.03 12.12
N GLN A 1060 3.43 2.21 11.06
CA GLN A 1060 4.38 2.28 9.95
C GLN A 1060 4.32 3.63 9.23
N ILE A 1061 3.12 4.25 9.08
CA ILE A 1061 2.99 5.59 8.49
C ILE A 1061 3.82 6.61 9.30
N LEU A 1062 3.75 6.58 10.63
CA LEU A 1062 4.55 7.47 11.47
C LEU A 1062 6.06 7.19 11.34
N ALA A 1063 6.42 5.91 11.32
CA ALA A 1063 7.81 5.47 11.16
C ALA A 1063 8.43 5.91 9.83
N ASP A 1064 7.66 5.90 8.73
CA ASP A 1064 8.11 6.36 7.40
C ASP A 1064 8.50 7.85 7.39
N PHE A 1065 7.97 8.64 8.33
CA PHE A 1065 8.34 10.05 8.55
C PHE A 1065 9.32 10.25 9.70
N GLY A 1066 9.87 9.16 10.27
CA GLY A 1066 10.84 9.19 11.37
C GLY A 1066 10.23 9.63 12.70
N ILE A 1067 8.98 9.25 12.95
CA ILE A 1067 8.24 9.47 14.19
C ILE A 1067 8.04 8.11 14.86
N ASP A 1068 8.72 7.91 15.99
CA ASP A 1068 8.58 6.70 16.79
C ASP A 1068 7.50 6.92 17.86
N ILE A 1069 6.96 5.82 18.42
CA ILE A 1069 5.87 5.89 19.40
C ILE A 1069 6.29 6.63 20.67
N GLU A 1070 7.56 6.54 21.05
CA GLU A 1070 8.12 7.28 22.19
C GLU A 1070 8.12 8.81 21.95
N ASP A 1071 8.32 9.24 20.71
CA ASP A 1071 8.21 10.64 20.33
C ASP A 1071 6.76 11.14 20.50
N VAL A 1072 5.79 10.30 20.12
CA VAL A 1072 4.37 10.63 20.26
C VAL A 1072 3.98 10.76 21.72
N HIS A 1073 4.46 9.86 22.57
CA HIS A 1073 4.23 9.91 24.02
C HIS A 1073 4.73 11.23 24.59
N THR A 1074 5.98 11.57 24.27
CA THR A 1074 6.62 12.81 24.75
C THR A 1074 5.90 14.05 24.22
N ALA A 1075 5.46 14.04 22.96
CA ALA A 1075 4.71 15.13 22.37
C ALA A 1075 3.32 15.32 23.02
N TYR A 1076 2.66 14.24 23.44
CA TYR A 1076 1.37 14.30 24.13
C TYR A 1076 1.50 14.79 25.57
N THR A 1077 2.51 14.35 26.31
CA THR A 1077 2.80 14.90 27.65
C THR A 1077 3.08 16.40 27.54
N TRP A 1078 3.92 16.80 26.59
CA TRP A 1078 4.19 18.20 26.30
C TRP A 1078 2.94 19.01 25.94
N LEU A 1079 2.02 18.43 25.16
CA LEU A 1079 0.77 19.10 24.78
C LEU A 1079 -0.13 19.38 26.00
N CYS A 1080 -0.15 18.47 26.99
CA CYS A 1080 -0.91 18.64 28.24
C CYS A 1080 -0.35 19.77 29.13
N ASP A 1081 0.95 20.03 29.05
CA ASP A 1081 1.61 21.11 29.82
C ASP A 1081 1.34 22.52 29.24
N LEU A 1082 0.82 22.60 28.01
CA LEU A 1082 0.49 23.87 27.37
C LEU A 1082 -0.83 24.44 27.90
N ASN A 1083 -0.85 25.75 28.20
CA ASN A 1083 -2.08 26.44 28.58
C ASN A 1083 -3.07 26.47 27.39
N PRO A 1084 -4.30 25.93 27.51
CA PRO A 1084 -5.26 25.94 26.41
C PRO A 1084 -6.05 27.25 26.30
N VAL A 1085 -6.60 27.51 25.10
CA VAL A 1085 -7.67 28.50 24.87
C VAL A 1085 -8.99 27.75 24.92
N ARG A 1086 -9.95 28.20 25.73
CA ARG A 1086 -11.27 27.54 25.78
C ARG A 1086 -12.13 28.03 24.62
N MET A 1087 -12.65 27.09 23.85
CA MET A 1087 -13.60 27.38 22.78
C MET A 1087 -14.88 26.58 23.00
N PRO A 1088 -15.98 27.24 23.43
CA PRO A 1088 -17.23 26.54 23.62
C PRO A 1088 -17.77 26.12 22.25
N ARG A 1089 -18.16 24.85 22.14
CA ARG A 1089 -18.76 24.33 20.91
C ARG A 1089 -20.24 24.69 20.81
N PHE A 1090 -20.86 25.07 21.92
CA PHE A 1090 -22.22 25.61 22.00
C PHE A 1090 -22.23 27.06 22.49
N GLY A 1091 -23.24 27.84 22.09
CA GLY A 1091 -23.39 29.24 22.49
C GLY A 1091 -23.24 30.23 21.32
N PRO A 1092 -23.25 31.54 21.61
CA PRO A 1092 -23.25 32.57 20.58
C PRO A 1092 -21.92 32.63 19.83
N VAL A 1093 -21.97 32.94 18.53
CA VAL A 1093 -20.80 33.08 17.64
C VAL A 1093 -19.75 34.03 18.21
N SER A 1094 -20.17 35.06 18.95
CA SER A 1094 -19.27 36.01 19.61
C SER A 1094 -18.28 35.34 20.56
N SER A 1095 -18.72 34.34 21.33
CA SER A 1095 -17.85 33.63 22.27
C SER A 1095 -16.78 32.79 21.54
N ARG A 1096 -17.11 32.24 20.37
CA ARG A 1096 -16.14 31.52 19.52
C ARG A 1096 -15.20 32.48 18.81
N GLU A 1097 -15.70 33.65 18.41
CA GLU A 1097 -14.91 34.72 17.83
C GLU A 1097 -13.89 35.26 18.84
N ASP A 1098 -14.29 35.46 20.10
CA ASP A 1098 -13.39 35.84 21.20
C ASP A 1098 -12.27 34.79 21.41
N ALA A 1099 -12.63 33.50 21.38
CA ALA A 1099 -11.64 32.41 21.47
C ALA A 1099 -10.68 32.40 20.26
N VAL A 1100 -11.16 32.69 19.05
CA VAL A 1100 -10.30 32.84 17.86
C VAL A 1100 -9.36 34.05 18.01
N VAL A 1101 -9.84 35.16 18.55
CA VAL A 1101 -9.02 36.36 18.81
C VAL A 1101 -7.95 36.08 19.85
N GLU A 1102 -8.29 35.40 20.95
CA GLU A 1102 -7.33 34.96 21.96
C GLU A 1102 -6.28 34.01 21.37
N MET A 1103 -6.72 33.00 20.62
CA MET A 1103 -5.85 32.05 19.91
C MET A 1103 -4.90 32.78 18.95
N LEU A 1104 -5.39 33.71 18.13
CA LEU A 1104 -4.56 34.51 17.22
C LEU A 1104 -3.57 35.40 17.99
N GLY A 1105 -3.95 35.89 19.17
CA GLY A 1105 -3.06 36.60 20.09
C GLY A 1105 -1.89 35.73 20.53
N ARG A 1106 -2.16 34.51 20.96
CA ARG A 1106 -1.13 33.51 21.34
C ARG A 1106 -0.25 33.10 20.15
N CYS A 1107 -0.82 33.01 18.95
CA CYS A 1107 -0.07 32.79 17.70
C CYS A 1107 0.73 34.03 17.23
N ARG A 1108 0.51 35.21 17.84
CA ARG A 1108 1.05 36.52 17.42
C ARG A 1108 0.67 36.90 15.98
N LEU A 1109 -0.56 36.61 15.59
CA LEU A 1109 -1.09 36.78 14.23
C LEU A 1109 -2.26 37.78 14.12
N LEU A 1110 -2.61 38.48 15.20
CA LEU A 1110 -3.63 39.53 15.18
C LEU A 1110 -3.23 40.73 14.31
N SER A 1111 -4.19 41.27 13.57
CA SER A 1111 -4.04 42.54 12.85
C SER A 1111 -3.79 43.71 13.81
N MET A 1112 -3.22 44.82 13.33
CA MET A 1112 -3.00 46.02 14.16
C MET A 1112 -4.31 46.63 14.68
N ALA A 1113 -5.39 46.58 13.90
CA ALA A 1113 -6.72 47.05 14.33
C ALA A 1113 -7.31 46.16 15.44
N SER A 1114 -7.14 44.84 15.32
CA SER A 1114 -7.62 43.87 16.32
C SER A 1114 -6.81 43.93 17.63
N LYS A 1115 -5.51 44.23 17.57
CA LYS A 1115 -4.66 44.42 18.76
C LYS A 1115 -5.09 45.61 19.63
N ALA A 1116 -5.57 46.69 19.02
CA ALA A 1116 -6.09 47.85 19.75
C ALA A 1116 -7.41 47.53 20.48
N SER A 1117 -8.30 46.75 19.86
CA SER A 1117 -9.56 46.28 20.46
C SER A 1117 -9.32 45.34 21.65
N GLN A 1118 -8.39 44.38 21.52
CA GLN A 1118 -8.07 43.43 22.57
C GLN A 1118 -7.36 44.08 23.78
N ALA A 1119 -6.53 45.10 23.55
CA ALA A 1119 -5.92 45.88 24.63
C ALA A 1119 -6.95 46.68 25.44
N ALA A 1120 -8.02 47.16 24.80
CA ALA A 1120 -9.11 47.88 25.46
C ALA A 1120 -10.00 46.95 26.30
N THR A 1121 -10.31 45.74 25.83
CA THR A 1121 -11.09 44.75 26.59
C THR A 1121 -10.29 44.10 27.72
N ALA A 1122 -8.99 43.85 27.55
CA ALA A 1122 -8.11 43.36 28.62
C ALA A 1122 -7.96 44.39 29.76
N ALA A 1123 -7.90 45.69 29.43
CA ALA A 1123 -7.89 46.75 30.43
C ALA A 1123 -9.21 46.84 31.22
N ALA A 1124 -10.35 46.57 30.57
CA ALA A 1124 -11.67 46.52 31.23
C ALA A 1124 -11.83 45.28 32.14
N ALA A 1125 -11.32 44.11 31.73
CA ALA A 1125 -11.38 42.88 32.52
C ALA A 1125 -10.43 42.90 33.74
N ALA A 1126 -9.27 43.55 33.63
CA ALA A 1126 -8.35 43.76 34.75
C ALA A 1126 -8.91 44.70 35.82
N ALA A 1127 -9.82 45.62 35.45
CA ALA A 1127 -10.54 46.46 36.41
C ALA A 1127 -11.65 45.71 37.17
N ALA A 1128 -12.15 44.58 36.64
CA ALA A 1128 -13.25 43.81 37.22
C ALA A 1128 -12.80 42.70 38.21
N THR A 1129 -11.50 42.45 38.34
CA THR A 1129 -10.94 41.34 39.14
C THR A 1129 -10.64 41.69 40.61
N ALA A 1130 -11.07 42.87 41.08
CA ALA A 1130 -10.85 43.33 42.45
C ALA A 1130 -12.12 43.37 43.31
N LEU A 1131 -12.82 42.24 43.51
CA LEU A 1131 -13.76 42.04 44.64
C LEU A 1131 -14.16 40.55 44.79
N PRO A 1132 -14.39 40.03 46.02
CA PRO A 1132 -14.57 38.59 46.26
C PRO A 1132 -16.04 38.12 46.22
N LEU A 1133 -16.17 36.82 45.92
CA LEU A 1133 -17.38 36.01 45.67
C LEU A 1133 -18.54 36.14 46.68
N ALA A 1134 -19.77 36.24 46.17
CA ALA A 1134 -21.01 35.68 46.74
C ALA A 1134 -22.09 35.52 45.65
N PRO A 1135 -23.06 34.60 45.81
CA PRO A 1135 -23.80 33.97 44.71
C PRO A 1135 -25.10 34.73 44.38
N LEU A 1136 -25.52 34.75 43.09
CA LEU A 1136 -26.92 34.71 42.63
C LEU A 1136 -27.07 35.16 41.16
N GLY A 1137 -27.89 34.40 40.41
CA GLY A 1137 -28.86 34.89 39.43
C GLY A 1137 -28.35 35.68 38.24
N PHE A 1138 -28.09 35.00 37.11
CA PHE A 1138 -27.90 35.68 35.83
C PHE A 1138 -29.23 36.23 35.29
N ARG A 1139 -29.39 37.54 35.45
CA ARG A 1139 -30.33 38.40 34.72
C ARG A 1139 -29.60 38.93 33.48
N GLU A 1140 -30.09 38.63 32.29
CA GLU A 1140 -29.57 39.17 31.03
C GLU A 1140 -29.83 40.68 30.93
N GLN A 1141 -28.78 41.48 30.83
CA GLN A 1141 -28.81 42.79 30.17
C GLN A 1141 -27.47 43.03 29.46
N GLY A 1142 -27.53 43.13 28.12
CA GLY A 1142 -26.37 43.37 27.26
C GLY A 1142 -26.12 44.85 26.98
N THR A 1143 -24.92 45.16 26.51
CA THR A 1143 -24.56 46.35 25.72
C THR A 1143 -23.33 45.99 24.85
N GLY A 1144 -23.49 45.80 23.53
CA GLY A 1144 -23.14 46.75 22.46
C GLY A 1144 -22.00 46.13 21.62
N SER A 1145 -22.05 45.93 20.30
CA SER A 1145 -22.60 46.69 19.18
C SER A 1145 -23.06 45.70 18.09
N LYS A 1146 -24.37 45.51 17.85
CA LYS A 1146 -25.17 46.23 16.85
C LYS A 1146 -24.64 46.14 15.40
N ALA A 1147 -24.67 44.93 14.84
CA ALA A 1147 -25.38 44.78 13.57
C ALA A 1147 -26.88 44.91 13.89
N ARG A 1148 -27.52 45.95 13.38
CA ARG A 1148 -28.98 46.08 13.41
C ARG A 1148 -29.56 44.84 12.71
N LEU A 1149 -30.29 44.00 13.44
CA LEU A 1149 -31.34 43.15 12.86
C LEU A 1149 -32.35 44.12 12.23
N THR A 1150 -32.15 44.46 10.96
CA THR A 1150 -33.13 45.17 10.15
C THR A 1150 -34.24 44.20 9.77
N GLY A 1151 -35.05 43.85 10.76
CA GLY A 1151 -36.47 43.55 10.59
C GLY A 1151 -36.91 42.27 9.88
N CYS A 1152 -36.18 41.70 8.92
CA CYS A 1152 -36.72 40.59 8.11
C CYS A 1152 -35.63 39.71 7.47
N ALA A 1153 -35.25 38.61 8.13
CA ALA A 1153 -34.46 37.55 7.48
C ALA A 1153 -35.31 36.85 6.41
N ARG A 1154 -34.84 36.81 5.16
CA ARG A 1154 -35.61 36.22 4.03
C ARG A 1154 -35.46 34.70 3.94
N ILE A 1155 -34.37 34.16 4.49
CA ILE A 1155 -34.06 32.72 4.50
C ILE A 1155 -33.83 32.28 5.93
N LEU A 1156 -34.62 31.31 6.39
CA LEU A 1156 -34.44 30.67 7.70
C LEU A 1156 -33.76 29.33 7.49
N ILE A 1157 -32.75 29.03 8.31
CA ILE A 1157 -32.03 27.76 8.28
C ILE A 1157 -32.35 27.02 9.57
N ILE A 1158 -32.78 25.76 9.47
CA ILE A 1158 -32.99 24.88 10.61
C ILE A 1158 -32.23 23.57 10.44
N SER A 1159 -31.76 23.02 11.56
CA SER A 1159 -31.11 21.72 11.64
C SER A 1159 -31.07 21.23 13.09
N SER A 1160 -30.37 20.13 13.35
CA SER A 1160 -30.00 19.74 14.72
C SER A 1160 -28.99 20.75 15.27
N ILE A 1161 -29.43 21.51 16.27
CA ILE A 1161 -28.59 22.51 16.98
C ILE A 1161 -28.00 21.94 18.28
N THR A 1162 -28.35 20.70 18.62
CA THR A 1162 -27.86 19.98 19.81
C THR A 1162 -26.55 19.25 19.54
N GLU A 1163 -26.21 19.00 18.29
CA GLU A 1163 -24.92 18.44 17.89
C GLU A 1163 -23.93 19.56 17.48
N PRO A 1164 -22.70 19.59 18.06
CA PRO A 1164 -21.71 20.65 17.80
C PRO A 1164 -21.34 20.87 16.32
N GLU A 1165 -21.16 19.77 15.60
CA GLU A 1165 -20.70 19.80 14.20
C GLU A 1165 -21.81 20.23 13.26
N SER A 1166 -23.01 19.68 13.43
CA SER A 1166 -24.23 20.09 12.71
C SER A 1166 -24.52 21.58 12.93
N PHE A 1167 -24.39 22.06 14.18
CA PHE A 1167 -24.56 23.48 14.49
C PHE A 1167 -23.50 24.36 13.79
N SER A 1168 -22.21 23.98 13.87
CA SER A 1168 -21.13 24.71 13.20
C SER A 1168 -21.29 24.71 11.68
N ALA A 1169 -21.77 23.62 11.10
CA ALA A 1169 -22.04 23.52 9.66
C ALA A 1169 -23.19 24.44 9.23
N CYS A 1170 -24.25 24.57 10.05
CA CYS A 1170 -25.32 25.55 9.81
C CYS A 1170 -24.79 26.98 9.79
N GLU A 1171 -23.89 27.34 10.71
CA GLU A 1171 -23.28 28.67 10.77
C GLU A 1171 -22.38 28.95 9.56
N VAL A 1172 -21.55 27.98 9.17
CA VAL A 1172 -20.73 28.07 7.95
C VAL A 1172 -21.62 28.26 6.72
N PHE A 1173 -22.68 27.45 6.59
CA PHE A 1173 -23.62 27.54 5.49
C PHE A 1173 -24.35 28.88 5.47
N GLN A 1174 -24.79 29.38 6.63
CA GLN A 1174 -25.39 30.71 6.76
C GLN A 1174 -24.42 31.77 6.23
N ILE A 1175 -23.17 31.80 6.69
CA ILE A 1175 -22.19 32.81 6.25
C ILE A 1175 -21.96 32.72 4.74
N MET A 1176 -21.79 31.52 4.19
CA MET A 1176 -21.58 31.32 2.75
C MET A 1176 -22.78 31.76 1.92
N LEU A 1177 -24.00 31.45 2.38
CA LEU A 1177 -25.24 31.79 1.68
C LEU A 1177 -25.49 33.31 1.71
N GLN A 1178 -25.25 33.95 2.86
CA GLN A 1178 -25.35 35.41 3.00
C GLN A 1178 -24.34 36.12 2.11
N ASP A 1179 -23.10 35.64 2.04
CA ASP A 1179 -22.07 36.20 1.18
C ASP A 1179 -22.38 36.01 -0.31
N SER A 1180 -22.90 34.84 -0.70
CA SER A 1180 -23.22 34.54 -2.10
C SER A 1180 -24.46 35.27 -2.61
N LEU A 1181 -25.52 35.34 -1.79
CA LEU A 1181 -26.81 35.90 -2.20
C LEU A 1181 -26.99 37.36 -1.80
N GLN A 1182 -26.13 37.90 -0.92
CA GLN A 1182 -26.27 39.24 -0.34
C GLN A 1182 -27.65 39.45 0.32
N VAL A 1183 -28.18 38.39 0.95
CA VAL A 1183 -29.49 38.34 1.62
C VAL A 1183 -29.31 37.95 3.09
N GLU A 1184 -30.10 38.54 3.98
CA GLU A 1184 -30.07 38.19 5.41
C GLU A 1184 -30.65 36.77 5.64
N CYS A 1185 -29.80 35.87 6.13
CA CYS A 1185 -30.13 34.48 6.45
C CYS A 1185 -29.86 34.24 7.93
N VAL A 1186 -30.71 33.46 8.61
CA VAL A 1186 -30.57 33.22 10.05
C VAL A 1186 -30.76 31.74 10.37
N VAL A 1187 -29.81 31.14 11.10
CA VAL A 1187 -29.98 29.85 11.76
C VAL A 1187 -30.88 30.04 12.98
N VAL A 1188 -32.03 29.36 12.97
CA VAL A 1188 -33.03 29.50 14.04
C VAL A 1188 -32.72 28.53 15.17
N GLN A 1189 -32.59 29.08 16.38
CA GLN A 1189 -32.15 28.34 17.57
C GLN A 1189 -33.29 28.02 18.55
N GLY A 1190 -34.49 28.54 18.32
CA GLY A 1190 -35.66 28.21 19.16
C GLY A 1190 -37.00 28.70 18.62
N LYS A 1191 -38.10 28.16 19.17
CA LYS A 1191 -39.48 28.46 18.75
C LYS A 1191 -39.82 29.95 18.77
N ARG A 1192 -39.40 30.69 19.81
CA ARG A 1192 -39.63 32.15 19.93
C ARG A 1192 -38.97 32.94 18.80
N GLN A 1193 -37.78 32.52 18.38
CA GLN A 1193 -37.05 33.15 17.28
C GLN A 1193 -37.72 32.84 15.93
N MET A 1194 -38.21 31.61 15.73
CA MET A 1194 -38.99 31.22 14.55
C MET A 1194 -40.24 32.10 14.38
N ALA A 1195 -41.04 32.25 15.43
CA ALA A 1195 -42.28 33.04 15.41
C ALA A 1195 -42.03 34.53 15.07
N LYS A 1196 -40.88 35.07 15.49
CA LYS A 1196 -40.50 36.46 15.21
C LYS A 1196 -40.01 36.66 13.76
N LEU A 1197 -39.34 35.66 13.19
CA LEU A 1197 -38.69 35.79 11.87
C LEU A 1197 -39.55 35.28 10.70
N LYS A 1198 -40.48 34.34 10.94
CA LYS A 1198 -41.35 33.76 9.90
C LYS A 1198 -42.16 34.78 9.09
N PRO A 1199 -42.74 35.86 9.66
CA PRO A 1199 -43.53 36.84 8.89
C PRO A 1199 -42.75 37.52 7.75
N CYS A 1200 -41.43 37.43 7.79
CA CYS A 1200 -40.49 38.09 6.90
C CYS A 1200 -39.75 37.16 5.95
N ALA A 1201 -39.83 35.85 6.19
CA ALA A 1201 -39.04 34.84 5.49
C ALA A 1201 -39.83 34.26 4.33
N TYR A 1202 -39.16 33.99 3.20
CA TYR A 1202 -39.75 33.32 2.04
C TYR A 1202 -39.34 31.85 1.96
N TYR A 1203 -38.12 31.53 2.40
CA TYR A 1203 -37.54 30.20 2.31
C TYR A 1203 -37.21 29.64 3.69
N LEU A 1204 -37.49 28.35 3.88
CA LEU A 1204 -37.00 27.54 4.99
C LEU A 1204 -36.04 26.50 4.45
N VAL A 1205 -34.75 26.65 4.74
CA VAL A 1205 -33.73 25.67 4.39
C VAL A 1205 -33.53 24.71 5.55
N VAL A 1206 -33.72 23.42 5.29
CA VAL A 1206 -33.55 22.35 6.26
C VAL A 1206 -32.27 21.60 5.93
N LEU A 1207 -31.24 21.74 6.77
CA LEU A 1207 -30.00 20.98 6.62
C LEU A 1207 -30.15 19.64 7.33
N LEU A 1208 -30.07 18.56 6.56
CA LEU A 1208 -30.29 17.19 7.02
C LEU A 1208 -28.96 16.52 7.33
N PHE A 1209 -28.72 16.29 8.62
CA PHE A 1209 -27.59 15.52 9.16
C PHE A 1209 -28.08 14.21 9.74
N ARG A 1210 -27.19 13.23 9.84
CA ARG A 1210 -27.58 11.92 10.33
C ARG A 1210 -28.14 11.99 11.76
N GLY A 1211 -29.30 11.38 11.98
CA GLY A 1211 -29.98 11.37 13.29
C GLY A 1211 -30.81 12.62 13.62
N ILE A 1212 -30.91 13.59 12.71
CA ILE A 1212 -31.65 14.86 12.93
C ILE A 1212 -33.12 14.67 13.35
N PHE A 1213 -33.81 13.64 12.86
CA PHE A 1213 -35.20 13.37 13.23
C PHE A 1213 -35.37 12.82 14.66
N GLY A 1214 -34.29 12.35 15.28
CA GLY A 1214 -34.25 12.01 16.71
C GLY A 1214 -34.01 13.22 17.62
N ASP A 1215 -33.71 14.40 17.06
CA ASP A 1215 -33.52 15.63 17.82
C ASP A 1215 -34.88 16.30 18.09
N ALA A 1216 -35.40 16.11 19.31
CA ALA A 1216 -36.64 16.74 19.75
C ALA A 1216 -36.65 18.28 19.59
N THR A 1217 -35.48 18.92 19.61
CA THR A 1217 -35.34 20.37 19.39
C THR A 1217 -35.59 20.73 17.94
N PHE A 1218 -35.10 19.91 17.00
CA PHE A 1218 -35.35 20.08 15.57
C PHE A 1218 -36.83 19.89 15.25
N SER A 1219 -37.48 18.84 15.77
CA SER A 1219 -38.92 18.61 15.56
C SER A 1219 -39.76 19.78 16.07
N LYS A 1220 -39.42 20.30 17.25
CA LYS A 1220 -40.04 21.50 17.84
C LYS A 1220 -39.86 22.76 16.98
N LEU A 1221 -38.71 22.91 16.31
CA LEU A 1221 -38.42 24.03 15.41
C LEU A 1221 -39.17 23.90 14.07
N LEU A 1222 -39.19 22.69 13.50
CA LEU A 1222 -39.90 22.38 12.27
C LEU A 1222 -41.41 22.63 12.44
N LEU A 1223 -41.98 22.15 13.55
CA LEU A 1223 -43.38 22.44 13.88
C LEU A 1223 -43.62 23.93 14.06
N ALA A 1224 -42.77 24.63 14.82
CA ALA A 1224 -42.93 26.08 14.99
C ALA A 1224 -42.84 26.83 13.65
N ALA A 1225 -42.07 26.33 12.68
CA ALA A 1225 -42.03 26.89 11.32
C ALA A 1225 -43.36 26.71 10.59
N TYR A 1226 -44.07 25.61 10.83
CA TYR A 1226 -45.39 25.34 10.26
C TYR A 1226 -46.50 26.14 10.95
N THR A 1227 -46.53 26.13 12.29
CA THR A 1227 -47.66 26.62 13.10
C THR A 1227 -47.62 28.12 13.43
N SER A 1228 -46.45 28.76 13.39
CA SER A 1228 -46.36 30.20 13.72
C SER A 1228 -47.11 31.07 12.70
N PRO A 1229 -47.76 32.18 13.11
CA PRO A 1229 -48.45 33.08 12.20
C PRO A 1229 -47.46 33.78 11.23
N GLY A 1230 -47.81 33.87 9.95
CA GLY A 1230 -46.97 34.46 8.91
C GLY A 1230 -47.27 33.90 7.51
N GLN A 1231 -46.51 34.31 6.49
CA GLN A 1231 -46.64 33.77 5.13
C GLN A 1231 -46.16 32.31 5.04
N SER A 1232 -46.61 31.57 4.03
CA SER A 1232 -46.15 30.20 3.76
C SER A 1232 -44.69 30.21 3.30
N LEU A 1233 -43.85 29.38 3.92
CA LEU A 1233 -42.44 29.25 3.58
C LEU A 1233 -42.25 28.16 2.52
N GLU A 1234 -41.45 28.44 1.50
CA GLU A 1234 -40.97 27.41 0.57
C GLU A 1234 -39.86 26.60 1.24
N VAL A 1235 -40.09 25.29 1.42
CA VAL A 1235 -39.17 24.42 2.15
C VAL A 1235 -38.16 23.79 1.19
N LEU A 1236 -36.89 24.02 1.45
CA LEU A 1236 -35.76 23.46 0.73
C LEU A 1236 -34.98 22.53 1.64
N THR A 1237 -35.00 21.24 1.34
CA THR A 1237 -34.21 20.25 2.07
C THR A 1237 -32.85 20.04 1.40
N LEU A 1238 -31.79 20.10 2.20
CA LEU A 1238 -30.42 19.87 1.74
C LEU A 1238 -29.82 18.74 2.58
N ILE A 1239 -29.40 17.68 1.91
CA ILE A 1239 -28.64 16.60 2.54
C ILE A 1239 -27.22 17.11 2.78
N ALA A 1240 -26.91 17.45 4.03
CA ALA A 1240 -25.63 18.01 4.44
C ALA A 1240 -24.63 16.92 4.85
N ASP A 1241 -25.14 15.77 5.29
CA ASP A 1241 -24.37 14.55 5.58
C ASP A 1241 -24.71 13.45 4.56
N PRO A 1242 -23.74 12.91 3.79
CA PRO A 1242 -24.00 11.81 2.86
C PRO A 1242 -24.45 10.50 3.53
N GLN A 1243 -24.30 10.37 4.86
CA GLN A 1243 -24.82 9.26 5.66
C GLN A 1243 -26.24 9.52 6.19
N PHE A 1244 -26.86 10.65 5.86
CA PHE A 1244 -28.24 10.93 6.21
C PHE A 1244 -29.20 10.09 5.36
N GLU A 1245 -30.10 9.39 6.04
CA GLU A 1245 -31.18 8.62 5.44
C GLU A 1245 -32.52 9.10 5.98
N PHE A 1246 -33.52 9.13 5.11
CA PHE A 1246 -34.88 9.45 5.54
C PHE A 1246 -35.43 8.29 6.38
N PRO A 1247 -36.00 8.58 7.57
CA PRO A 1247 -36.69 7.57 8.36
C PRO A 1247 -37.87 6.99 7.56
N SER A 1248 -38.13 5.69 7.72
CA SER A 1248 -39.35 5.06 7.18
C SER A 1248 -40.60 5.66 7.84
N ILE A 1249 -41.75 5.63 7.16
CA ILE A 1249 -43.02 6.17 7.67
C ILE A 1249 -43.38 5.56 9.05
N GLU A 1250 -43.07 4.28 9.26
CA GLU A 1250 -43.27 3.57 10.54
C GLU A 1250 -42.34 4.03 11.67
N SER A 1251 -41.16 4.57 11.35
CA SER A 1251 -40.25 5.11 12.36
C SER A 1251 -40.60 6.54 12.79
N LEU A 1252 -41.36 7.27 11.96
CA LEU A 1252 -41.91 8.60 12.30
C LEU A 1252 -43.08 8.51 13.30
N SER A 1253 -43.90 7.45 13.26
CA SER A 1253 -44.99 7.25 14.23
C SER A 1253 -44.46 6.90 15.63
N VAL A 1254 -43.38 6.12 15.74
CA VAL A 1254 -42.75 5.78 17.04
C VAL A 1254 -42.02 6.98 17.67
N ALA A 1255 -41.47 7.90 16.86
CA ALA A 1255 -40.85 9.13 17.38
C ALA A 1255 -41.89 10.13 17.92
N ALA A 1256 -43.14 10.06 17.46
CA ALA A 1256 -44.24 10.89 17.97
C ALA A 1256 -44.67 10.49 19.39
N ASP A 1257 -44.61 9.20 19.74
CA ASP A 1257 -44.96 8.68 21.07
C ASP A 1257 -43.94 9.04 22.17
N GLY A 1258 -42.70 9.38 21.81
CA GLY A 1258 -41.62 9.74 22.75
C GLY A 1258 -41.49 11.25 23.04
N LEU A 1259 -42.31 12.09 22.41
CA LEU A 1259 -42.41 13.51 22.72
C LEU A 1259 -43.43 13.66 23.84
N ASP A 1260 -42.97 13.94 25.07
CA ASP A 1260 -43.83 14.44 26.16
C ASP A 1260 -44.51 15.74 25.70
N ALA A 1261 -45.61 15.60 24.99
CA ALA A 1261 -46.49 16.67 24.56
C ALA A 1261 -47.61 16.78 25.57
N ASP A 1262 -47.81 18.00 26.06
CA ASP A 1262 -49.01 18.40 26.78
C ASP A 1262 -50.23 17.96 25.94
N PRO A 1263 -51.19 17.19 26.50
CA PRO A 1263 -52.29 16.58 25.75
C PRO A 1263 -53.22 17.54 24.99
N ASP A 1264 -53.04 18.85 25.15
CA ASP A 1264 -53.77 19.90 24.41
C ASP A 1264 -53.07 20.34 23.10
N ASP A 1265 -51.84 19.90 22.80
CA ASP A 1265 -51.10 20.33 21.60
C ASP A 1265 -51.36 19.38 20.40
N GLN A 1266 -52.64 19.28 19.98
CA GLN A 1266 -53.11 18.46 18.84
C GLN A 1266 -52.34 18.73 17.53
N LEU A 1267 -51.72 19.91 17.40
CA LEU A 1267 -50.90 20.30 16.27
C LEU A 1267 -49.53 19.62 16.22
N LEU A 1268 -49.07 18.99 17.29
CA LEU A 1268 -47.78 18.29 17.33
C LEU A 1268 -47.84 16.89 16.72
N GLN A 1269 -49.05 16.31 16.62
CA GLN A 1269 -49.33 14.98 16.05
C GLN A 1269 -49.69 15.02 14.56
N GLU A 1270 -50.20 16.13 14.03
CA GLU A 1270 -50.38 16.40 12.59
C GLU A 1270 -49.08 16.87 11.93
#